data_AF-A0A352X2Q3-F1
#
_entry.id   AF-A0A352X2Q3-F1
#
_cell.length_a   1.000
_cell.length_b   1.000
_cell.length_c   1.000
_cell.angle_alpha   90.00
_cell.angle_beta   90.00
_cell.angle_gamma   90.00
#
_symmetry.space_group_name_H-M   'P 1'
#
loop_
_entity.id
_entity.type
_entity.pdbx_description
1 polymer ?
#
loop_
_entity_poly.entity_id
_entity_poly.type
_entity_poly.pdbx_seq_one_letter_code
_entity_poly.pdbx_strand_id
1 'polypeptide(L)'
;MVATITTEEGLKIPVFDAAYTDAKGRNVGKFFNNPEILRHSILQAMFEPNELNSLMIVKLDKSNPDPRQLRANIHDPEDGIKRRMIFQSGNSYYFGDETLAKKIGDLFVTEKDTACRYGSLLVSTCMSGVSECDRLRVKIVDFTEPQYDKYRTGDCHGVISSELLKSIGGEKNRACQFRFAWLNSWNTENIESTPQVSFLAKGTLRPDDNLLDSNADSQGNIPQLILDRSSIKGINKKQLKKLIPCGDYQLPKAILGNRKNSQIGITQTSWQSTGVWFDEEAQKQDLVPAAKAEAQRLAALQRDPMKLRQAMIEDYDKREAYLARLNERNLKEQQDKLSSTIEDEINGDREESAEDKKRERQDIQMLKADKFGLMIGSPEFTNMAERWLASKWRNLATRGALSMTSAMALPCEDLPRGVVCAHHLKEGECVQGRFPILNKDGLRKYQNIHAKNLDIPQETRTAIAKIKGVIWFHPKDLEKFHQGDFDGDEPFGIESQKIPHIAQQILPAQDGLFEFGEVIQAEKVPYTKAKYREDDSEVREGKVKAGDRKFTTLEQIGVASSQNEVGIVALAIGKVAAALPNLGEDEKLFLKQQKRFIAALSIMEQYEVDYQKNSLRGKDAKEVKEKTSLNPDTLLEKVDEWCEKHKSCTYFFQYKGDERLYKQFPMPADFPNPIYVLAKEAVNPYWEQTRLIHRNRDEFQHILPSIPAYLIVSKDNRRQLEAAGIEYEKEGKELHVSYEYKDALLEREIEYRHSKENDLSWSENELQWAKDLVQRFQEDKSIICDRTGSDIKARKEEMGKLYDSYRAEIDEIWDTPDRKTRAAHALFQATHTSDNLSKHRTICQKVAEDLEITFSLQEDYELLHEALPRDVYVLQVPFQKVKTKDGRTIDLPNQWKDALDSKGIAYEATAHPELPLVEFAFKNLPQSMVAKLDAKYGDNSNDHIDADSLKVTNYSGNETRLLIVPPVDCRWIESQDKAGRGALVYKLFMDEICDALSNYRVNQIEVVNVKHPDNDYSEEDFSKSKWQDLKVTLQVGTIDLPPTHEKYYRFQGTPIIQLDGKNLGTFSPDSPKLPPGTTFEATLSPDKGGRSVMLKVDRESIRLPETQLPQIDSPSAIAQSDRAEYSAKSDNATHRCRERTPQPPQEPTSKPEIVVNNGKSDINNVKADNWRLYLQDTLFSVVSETYKQRRPSHSTQHFKFGDNQWTAYVQPNGDCFVRNESKRTVFKANVHTGEVQIPLTEQAAARFQEMIVEREKTLSQSRTTLAPAIESKPRELEMV
;
A
#
# COMPACT_ATOMS: atom_id res chain seq x y z
N MET A 1 10.35 -22.27 12.93
CA MET A 1 11.27 -21.94 14.05
C MET A 1 11.73 -20.50 13.92
N VAL A 2 11.24 -19.57 14.74
CA VAL A 2 11.73 -18.18 14.74
C VAL A 2 11.72 -17.64 16.18
N ALA A 3 12.83 -17.77 16.90
CA ALA A 3 13.05 -17.00 18.14
C ALA A 3 13.29 -15.53 17.77
N THR A 4 13.07 -14.60 18.72
CA THR A 4 13.53 -13.23 18.52
C THR A 4 15.04 -13.23 18.39
N ILE A 5 15.55 -12.60 17.32
CA ILE A 5 17.00 -12.50 17.07
C ILE A 5 17.38 -11.07 16.76
N THR A 6 18.54 -10.66 17.25
CA THR A 6 19.17 -9.40 16.86
C THR A 6 19.92 -9.62 15.54
N THR A 7 19.61 -8.81 14.55
CA THR A 7 20.22 -8.82 13.22
C THR A 7 20.86 -7.47 12.92
N GLU A 8 21.65 -7.36 11.85
CA GLU A 8 22.14 -6.07 11.35
C GLU A 8 20.98 -5.11 11.02
N GLU A 9 19.84 -5.66 10.60
CA GLU A 9 18.63 -4.91 10.31
C GLU A 9 17.83 -4.49 11.56
N GLY A 10 18.22 -4.89 12.78
CA GLY A 10 17.49 -4.61 14.01
C GLY A 10 16.98 -5.87 14.74
N LEU A 11 16.11 -5.67 15.72
CA LEU A 11 15.51 -6.75 16.52
C LEU A 11 14.34 -7.37 15.75
N LYS A 12 14.52 -8.60 15.26
CA LYS A 12 13.52 -9.33 14.48
C LYS A 12 12.61 -10.13 15.42
N ILE A 13 11.35 -9.72 15.54
CA ILE A 13 10.40 -10.26 16.53
C ILE A 13 9.35 -11.15 15.82
N PRO A 14 9.13 -12.39 16.27
CA PRO A 14 8.11 -13.26 15.68
C PRO A 14 6.70 -12.72 15.93
N VAL A 15 5.82 -12.87 14.93
CA VAL A 15 4.43 -12.41 14.97
C VAL A 15 3.47 -13.60 14.93
N PHE A 16 2.61 -13.68 15.94
CA PHE A 16 1.51 -14.62 16.03
C PHE A 16 0.19 -13.91 15.70
N ASP A 17 -0.47 -14.33 14.62
CA ASP A 17 -1.76 -13.77 14.23
C ASP A 17 -2.90 -14.63 14.81
N ALA A 18 -3.59 -14.07 15.81
CA ALA A 18 -4.68 -14.75 16.49
C ALA A 18 -6.03 -14.59 15.77
N ALA A 19 -6.10 -13.81 14.68
CA ALA A 19 -7.32 -13.64 13.89
C ALA A 19 -7.61 -14.85 12.97
N TYR A 20 -6.63 -15.74 12.76
CA TYR A 20 -6.76 -16.84 11.81
C TYR A 20 -7.41 -18.10 12.43
N THR A 21 -8.61 -18.44 11.94
CA THR A 21 -9.35 -19.65 12.29
C THR A 21 -9.34 -20.69 11.15
N ASP A 22 -9.39 -21.98 11.48
CA ASP A 22 -9.51 -23.05 10.48
C ASP A 22 -10.95 -23.16 9.97
N ALA A 23 -11.16 -23.99 8.94
CA ALA A 23 -12.50 -24.29 8.41
C ALA A 23 -13.49 -24.88 9.45
N LYS A 24 -13.05 -25.17 10.68
CA LYS A 24 -13.86 -25.64 11.81
C LYS A 24 -14.03 -24.56 12.89
N GLY A 25 -13.64 -23.31 12.63
CA GLY A 25 -13.76 -22.18 13.55
C GLY A 25 -12.80 -22.23 14.74
N ARG A 26 -11.74 -23.06 14.70
CA ARG A 26 -10.73 -23.12 15.77
C ARG A 26 -9.60 -22.16 15.46
N ASN A 27 -9.14 -21.39 16.44
CA ASN A 27 -7.90 -20.61 16.33
C ASN A 27 -6.73 -21.57 16.07
N VAL A 28 -6.24 -21.57 14.84
CA VAL A 28 -5.08 -22.36 14.40
C VAL A 28 -3.86 -21.49 14.19
N GLY A 29 -3.81 -20.30 14.82
CA GLY A 29 -2.75 -19.30 14.66
C GLY A 29 -1.39 -19.91 14.31
N LYS A 30 -0.89 -19.56 13.12
CA LYS A 30 0.40 -19.98 12.57
C LYS A 30 1.28 -18.74 12.38
N PHE A 31 2.60 -18.92 12.44
CA PHE A 31 3.65 -17.91 12.20
C PHE A 31 3.72 -17.41 10.74
N PHE A 32 2.62 -16.86 10.21
CA PHE A 32 2.56 -16.45 8.80
C PHE A 32 2.76 -14.96 8.53
N ASN A 33 2.89 -14.11 9.54
CA ASN A 33 3.34 -12.74 9.30
C ASN A 33 4.86 -12.70 9.32
N ASN A 34 5.44 -11.96 8.36
CA ASN A 34 6.85 -11.62 8.39
C ASN A 34 7.19 -11.06 9.78
N PRO A 35 8.29 -11.52 10.41
CA PRO A 35 8.72 -10.98 11.69
C PRO A 35 8.79 -9.46 11.65
N GLU A 36 8.28 -8.81 12.69
CA GLU A 36 8.34 -7.35 12.79
C GLU A 36 9.78 -6.97 13.15
N ILE A 37 10.40 -6.10 12.34
CA ILE A 37 11.78 -5.66 12.57
C ILE A 37 11.75 -4.33 13.30
N LEU A 38 12.15 -4.37 14.57
CA LEU A 38 12.24 -3.19 15.43
C LEU A 38 13.65 -2.61 15.34
N ARG A 39 13.78 -1.39 14.80
CA ARG A 39 15.06 -0.69 14.61
C ARG A 39 15.22 0.43 15.62
N HIS A 40 16.44 0.62 16.11
CA HIS A 40 16.84 1.81 16.88
C HIS A 40 15.85 2.16 18.01
N SER A 41 15.35 1.17 18.73
CA SER A 41 14.39 1.36 19.81
C SER A 41 15.10 1.31 21.15
N ILE A 42 14.53 1.97 22.17
CA ILE A 42 15.09 1.88 23.52
C ILE A 42 14.94 0.46 24.08
N LEU A 43 13.90 -0.31 23.68
CA LEU A 43 13.75 -1.71 24.08
C LEU A 43 14.96 -2.55 23.67
N GLN A 44 15.40 -2.40 22.42
CA GLN A 44 16.58 -3.09 21.90
C GLN A 44 17.85 -2.70 22.66
N ALA A 45 18.00 -1.43 23.03
CA ALA A 45 19.20 -0.92 23.71
C ALA A 45 19.23 -1.21 25.23
N MET A 46 18.07 -1.50 25.84
CA MET A 46 17.97 -1.71 27.28
C MET A 46 18.39 -3.10 27.75
N PHE A 47 18.36 -4.10 26.85
CA PHE A 47 18.51 -5.51 27.19
C PHE A 47 19.53 -6.20 26.28
N GLU A 48 20.24 -7.19 26.83
CA GLU A 48 21.10 -8.04 26.03
C GLU A 48 20.25 -8.89 25.05
N PRO A 49 20.75 -9.22 23.86
CA PRO A 49 19.99 -9.96 22.84
C PRO A 49 19.31 -11.23 23.37
N ASN A 50 20.00 -12.00 24.19
CA ASN A 50 19.49 -13.24 24.77
C ASN A 50 18.32 -13.06 25.75
N GLU A 51 18.21 -11.89 26.37
CA GLU A 51 17.09 -11.54 27.26
C GLU A 51 15.79 -11.29 26.49
N LEU A 52 15.90 -10.94 25.21
CA LEU A 52 14.77 -10.66 24.32
C LEU A 52 14.32 -11.89 23.53
N ASN A 53 15.02 -13.03 23.62
CA ASN A 53 14.72 -14.25 22.87
C ASN A 53 13.26 -14.74 23.02
N SER A 54 12.67 -14.53 24.20
CA SER A 54 11.28 -14.92 24.48
C SER A 54 10.23 -13.92 23.99
N LEU A 55 10.64 -12.74 23.51
CA LEU A 55 9.74 -11.70 23.02
C LEU A 55 8.95 -12.21 21.80
N MET A 56 7.66 -11.87 21.75
CA MET A 56 6.75 -12.20 20.65
C MET A 56 5.67 -11.13 20.53
N ILE A 57 5.23 -10.87 19.30
CA ILE A 57 4.08 -10.00 19.04
C ILE A 57 2.86 -10.85 18.73
N VAL A 58 1.74 -10.48 19.31
CA VAL A 58 0.43 -11.05 19.00
C VAL A 58 -0.42 -9.97 18.35
N LYS A 59 -1.11 -10.32 17.26
CA LYS A 59 -2.09 -9.45 16.57
C LYS A 59 -3.48 -10.08 16.73
N LEU A 60 -4.49 -9.25 16.92
CA LEU A 60 -5.90 -9.64 16.98
C LEU A 60 -6.64 -9.19 15.71
N ASP A 61 -7.82 -9.76 15.49
CA ASP A 61 -8.77 -9.21 14.53
C ASP A 61 -9.14 -7.77 14.92
N LYS A 62 -8.95 -6.83 13.99
CA LYS A 62 -9.23 -5.41 14.21
C LYS A 62 -10.72 -5.11 14.30
N SER A 63 -11.57 -5.90 13.63
CA SER A 63 -13.01 -5.69 13.57
C SER A 63 -13.71 -6.09 14.88
N ASN A 64 -13.18 -7.11 15.56
CA ASN A 64 -13.72 -7.60 16.81
C ASN A 64 -12.62 -8.18 17.72
N PRO A 65 -11.79 -7.32 18.33
CA PRO A 65 -10.68 -7.80 19.16
C PRO A 65 -11.22 -8.40 20.47
N ASP A 66 -11.00 -9.69 20.68
CA ASP A 66 -11.39 -10.39 21.91
C ASP A 66 -10.17 -10.55 22.84
N PRO A 67 -10.15 -9.92 24.03
CA PRO A 67 -9.03 -10.08 24.97
C PRO A 67 -8.85 -11.53 25.45
N ARG A 68 -9.86 -12.40 25.32
CA ARG A 68 -9.74 -13.84 25.63
C ARG A 68 -8.86 -14.59 24.65
N GLN A 69 -8.52 -14.00 23.50
CA GLN A 69 -7.53 -14.54 22.57
C GLN A 69 -6.09 -14.24 23.00
N LEU A 70 -5.90 -13.27 23.90
CA LEU A 70 -4.59 -12.88 24.45
C LEU A 70 -4.21 -13.65 25.74
N ARG A 71 -4.85 -14.80 26.04
CA ARG A 71 -4.76 -15.46 27.37
C ARG A 71 -3.35 -15.45 27.93
N ALA A 72 -3.25 -15.26 29.25
CA ALA A 72 -2.03 -15.04 30.04
C ALA A 72 -0.87 -16.03 29.81
N ASN A 73 -1.10 -17.17 29.14
CA ASN A 73 -0.07 -18.10 28.70
C ASN A 73 -0.31 -18.45 27.23
N ILE A 74 0.27 -17.67 26.32
CA ILE A 74 0.39 -18.12 24.94
C ILE A 74 1.59 -19.06 24.93
N HIS A 75 1.28 -20.34 24.76
CA HIS A 75 2.27 -21.36 24.52
C HIS A 75 2.43 -21.47 23.01
N ASP A 76 3.64 -21.25 22.52
CA ASP A 76 4.03 -21.89 21.28
C ASP A 76 4.26 -23.38 21.63
N PRO A 77 3.47 -24.32 21.07
CA PRO A 77 3.66 -25.74 21.33
C PRO A 77 5.05 -26.25 20.92
N GLU A 78 5.74 -25.54 20.03
CA GLU A 78 7.03 -25.97 19.47
C GLU A 78 8.24 -25.60 20.35
N ASP A 79 8.19 -24.52 21.13
CA ASP A 79 9.32 -24.08 21.97
C ASP A 79 9.13 -24.26 23.48
N GLY A 80 7.90 -24.52 23.93
CA GLY A 80 7.58 -24.75 25.34
C GLY A 80 7.74 -23.52 26.25
N ILE A 81 8.01 -22.33 25.71
CA ILE A 81 8.18 -21.11 26.50
C ILE A 81 6.81 -20.56 26.89
N LYS A 82 6.59 -20.44 28.20
CA LYS A 82 5.38 -19.84 28.77
C LYS A 82 5.48 -18.33 28.73
N ARG A 83 4.74 -17.70 27.82
CA ARG A 83 4.75 -16.24 27.63
C ARG A 83 3.50 -15.58 28.18
N ARG A 84 3.66 -14.40 28.78
CA ARG A 84 2.57 -13.53 29.25
C ARG A 84 2.68 -12.14 28.64
N MET A 85 1.56 -11.43 28.57
CA MET A 85 1.55 -10.07 28.06
C MET A 85 2.39 -9.15 28.96
N ILE A 86 3.21 -8.32 28.34
CA ILE A 86 4.13 -7.38 29.02
C ILE A 86 3.67 -5.94 28.82
N PHE A 87 3.36 -5.55 27.58
CA PHE A 87 2.93 -4.20 27.22
C PHE A 87 2.20 -4.21 25.86
N GLN A 88 1.65 -3.05 25.47
CA GLN A 88 0.96 -2.86 24.20
C GLN A 88 1.45 -1.59 23.49
N SER A 89 1.48 -1.63 22.15
CA SER A 89 1.73 -0.47 21.30
C SER A 89 0.87 -0.56 20.05
N GLY A 90 -0.06 0.39 19.86
CA GLY A 90 -1.03 0.35 18.77
C GLY A 90 -1.84 -0.96 18.79
N ASN A 91 -1.91 -1.67 17.67
CA ASN A 91 -2.58 -2.97 17.59
C ASN A 91 -1.63 -4.16 17.79
N SER A 92 -0.44 -3.93 18.35
CA SER A 92 0.56 -4.95 18.68
C SER A 92 0.56 -5.21 20.18
N TYR A 93 0.39 -6.48 20.57
CA TYR A 93 0.46 -6.93 21.96
C TYR A 93 1.76 -7.71 22.18
N TYR A 94 2.60 -7.25 23.09
CA TYR A 94 3.95 -7.81 23.29
C TYR A 94 3.94 -8.80 24.45
N PHE A 95 4.48 -9.99 24.19
CA PHE A 95 4.54 -11.11 25.11
C PHE A 95 5.99 -11.51 25.36
N GLY A 96 6.28 -12.04 26.55
CA GLY A 96 7.56 -12.65 26.85
C GLY A 96 7.49 -13.50 28.11
N ASP A 97 8.61 -14.13 28.45
CA ASP A 97 8.69 -15.00 29.62
C ASP A 97 8.56 -14.22 30.95
N GLU A 98 8.53 -14.97 32.06
CA GLU A 98 8.39 -14.39 33.39
C GLU A 98 9.51 -13.38 33.74
N THR A 99 10.74 -13.66 33.31
CA THR A 99 11.92 -12.85 33.60
C THR A 99 11.86 -11.51 32.87
N LEU A 100 11.64 -11.55 31.54
CA LEU A 100 11.53 -10.36 30.71
C LEU A 100 10.35 -9.49 31.15
N ALA A 101 9.20 -10.12 31.42
CA ALA A 101 8.01 -9.44 31.89
C ALA A 101 8.23 -8.73 33.24
N LYS A 102 9.04 -9.30 34.15
CA LYS A 102 9.38 -8.66 35.42
C LYS A 102 10.25 -7.43 35.20
N LYS A 103 11.30 -7.55 34.39
CA LYS A 103 12.24 -6.45 34.10
C LYS A 103 11.55 -5.25 33.44
N ILE A 104 10.70 -5.50 32.44
CA ILE A 104 9.92 -4.43 31.80
C ILE A 104 8.85 -3.90 32.78
N GLY A 105 8.23 -4.79 33.56
CA GLY A 105 7.24 -4.41 34.58
C GLY A 105 7.77 -3.43 35.64
N ASP A 106 9.07 -3.46 35.94
CA ASP A 106 9.70 -2.55 36.91
C ASP A 106 9.63 -1.06 36.47
N LEU A 107 9.51 -0.78 35.16
CA LEU A 107 9.29 0.57 34.62
C LEU A 107 7.89 1.13 34.94
N PHE A 108 6.95 0.25 35.31
CA PHE A 108 5.53 0.53 35.50
C PHE A 108 5.05 0.13 36.90
N VAL A 109 5.97 0.03 37.87
CA VAL A 109 5.75 -0.59 39.20
C VAL A 109 4.60 0.06 39.99
N THR A 110 4.41 1.37 39.85
CA THR A 110 3.38 2.10 40.59
C THR A 110 2.00 2.08 39.92
N GLU A 111 1.93 1.73 38.63
CA GLU A 111 0.71 1.77 37.83
C GLU A 111 0.80 0.81 36.63
N LYS A 112 0.53 -0.48 36.83
CA LYS A 112 0.79 -1.53 35.82
C LYS A 112 0.10 -1.32 34.46
N ASP A 113 -1.07 -0.66 34.44
CA ASP A 113 -1.78 -0.37 33.19
C ASP A 113 -1.04 0.62 32.29
N THR A 114 -0.12 1.41 32.84
CA THR A 114 0.76 2.28 32.06
C THR A 114 1.66 1.54 31.07
N ALA A 115 1.86 0.23 31.24
CA ALA A 115 2.50 -0.61 30.24
C ALA A 115 1.71 -0.62 28.91
N CYS A 116 0.37 -0.52 28.94
CA CYS A 116 -0.42 -0.35 27.72
C CYS A 116 -0.47 1.11 27.25
N ARG A 117 -0.50 2.09 28.18
CA ARG A 117 -0.61 3.52 27.82
C ARG A 117 0.69 4.12 27.26
N TYR A 118 1.84 3.61 27.70
CA TYR A 118 3.17 4.10 27.36
C TYR A 118 4.12 3.02 26.82
N GLY A 119 3.60 1.82 26.53
CA GLY A 119 4.40 0.73 25.93
C GLY A 119 5.01 1.11 24.59
N SER A 120 4.37 2.01 23.84
CA SER A 120 4.91 2.58 22.59
C SER A 120 6.25 3.30 22.76
N LEU A 121 6.60 3.77 23.96
CA LEU A 121 7.89 4.41 24.22
C LEU A 121 9.05 3.42 24.07
N LEU A 122 8.83 2.14 24.39
CA LEU A 122 9.83 1.07 24.31
C LEU A 122 10.17 0.75 22.85
N VAL A 123 9.18 0.82 21.96
CA VAL A 123 9.27 0.34 20.58
C VAL A 123 9.25 1.47 19.55
N SER A 124 9.32 2.73 19.97
CA SER A 124 9.44 3.85 19.04
C SER A 124 10.83 3.85 18.38
N THR A 125 10.87 3.83 17.05
CA THR A 125 12.12 3.95 16.26
C THR A 125 12.77 5.33 16.42
N CYS A 126 14.04 5.40 16.83
CA CYS A 126 14.83 6.62 16.88
C CYS A 126 15.61 6.84 15.57
N MET A 127 15.57 8.06 15.02
CA MET A 127 16.04 8.39 13.67
C MET A 127 17.54 8.18 13.45
N SER A 128 18.35 8.42 14.49
CA SER A 128 19.82 8.37 14.42
C SER A 128 20.42 7.32 15.36
N GLY A 129 19.62 6.33 15.78
CA GLY A 129 20.00 5.35 16.78
C GLY A 129 19.60 5.74 18.21
N VAL A 130 20.07 4.93 19.15
CA VAL A 130 19.90 5.08 20.59
C VAL A 130 21.29 4.97 21.21
N SER A 131 21.59 5.80 22.20
CA SER A 131 22.89 5.81 22.85
C SER A 131 22.77 5.31 24.28
N GLU A 132 23.71 4.43 24.62
CA GLU A 132 24.02 4.09 26.00
C GLU A 132 24.92 5.18 26.57
N CYS A 133 24.45 5.80 27.66
CA CYS A 133 25.10 6.93 28.31
C CYS A 133 25.69 6.46 29.64
N ASP A 134 27.02 6.42 29.71
CA ASP A 134 27.75 6.10 30.95
C ASP A 134 27.88 7.32 31.84
N ARG A 135 27.62 7.14 33.15
CA ARG A 135 27.79 8.17 34.20
C ARG A 135 27.10 9.51 33.86
N LEU A 136 25.93 9.44 33.24
CA LEU A 136 25.16 10.58 32.78
C LEU A 136 24.76 11.49 33.95
N ARG A 137 25.14 12.77 33.88
CA ARG A 137 24.73 13.78 34.86
C ARG A 137 23.40 14.42 34.44
N VAL A 138 22.36 14.18 35.22
CA VAL A 138 21.00 14.65 34.96
C VAL A 138 20.54 15.54 36.11
N LYS A 139 19.98 16.70 35.79
CA LYS A 139 19.25 17.52 36.74
C LYS A 139 17.75 17.36 36.51
N ILE A 140 17.03 16.93 37.54
CA ILE A 140 15.57 16.82 37.49
C ILE A 140 14.95 18.03 38.19
N VAL A 141 14.04 18.71 37.50
CA VAL A 141 13.37 19.94 37.96
C VAL A 141 11.85 19.83 37.86
N ASP A 142 11.13 20.83 38.38
CA ASP A 142 9.69 20.96 38.21
C ASP A 142 9.34 22.40 37.83
N PHE A 143 8.94 22.62 36.58
CA PHE A 143 8.61 23.93 36.03
C PHE A 143 7.44 24.62 36.75
N THR A 144 6.65 23.90 37.54
CA THR A 144 5.57 24.50 38.35
C THR A 144 6.07 25.14 39.64
N GLU A 145 7.32 24.90 40.03
CA GLU A 145 7.93 25.46 41.24
C GLU A 145 8.88 26.62 40.87
N PRO A 146 8.61 27.88 41.30
CA PRO A 146 9.32 29.08 40.83
C PRO A 146 10.84 29.07 40.98
N GLN A 147 11.37 28.29 41.92
CA GLN A 147 12.81 28.13 42.14
C GLN A 147 13.54 27.49 40.92
N TYR A 148 12.79 26.85 40.02
CA TYR A 148 13.33 26.21 38.81
C TYR A 148 13.14 27.05 37.54
N ASP A 149 12.54 28.24 37.60
CA ASP A 149 12.27 29.10 36.43
C ASP A 149 13.52 29.41 35.59
N LYS A 150 14.67 29.54 36.27
CA LYS A 150 15.97 29.80 35.62
C LYS A 150 16.40 28.72 34.62
N TYR A 151 15.87 27.50 34.74
CA TYR A 151 16.19 26.38 33.84
C TYR A 151 15.39 26.43 32.54
N ARG A 152 14.39 27.32 32.45
CA ARG A 152 13.58 27.54 31.24
C ARG A 152 13.02 26.23 30.65
N THR A 153 12.59 25.32 31.53
CA THR A 153 11.89 24.08 31.19
C THR A 153 10.38 24.34 31.07
N GLY A 154 9.61 23.30 30.75
CA GLY A 154 8.15 23.36 30.67
C GLY A 154 7.54 21.95 30.68
N ASP A 155 6.22 21.83 30.48
CA ASP A 155 5.56 20.52 30.43
C ASP A 155 6.14 19.64 29.33
N CYS A 156 6.87 18.59 29.72
CA CYS A 156 7.63 17.68 28.87
C CYS A 156 8.76 18.34 28.07
N HIS A 157 9.26 19.51 28.49
CA HIS A 157 10.38 20.20 27.85
C HIS A 157 11.63 20.24 28.74
N GLY A 158 12.79 19.95 28.16
CA GLY A 158 14.09 19.96 28.83
C GLY A 158 15.22 20.56 28.01
N VAL A 159 16.43 20.51 28.56
CA VAL A 159 17.65 21.09 27.99
C VAL A 159 18.74 20.04 27.93
N ILE A 160 19.51 20.02 26.85
CA ILE A 160 20.55 19.02 26.59
C ILE A 160 21.86 19.69 26.16
N SER A 161 23.01 19.11 26.53
CA SER A 161 24.29 19.60 26.05
C SER A 161 24.47 19.26 24.57
N SER A 162 25.18 20.10 23.83
CA SER A 162 25.47 19.85 22.42
C SER A 162 26.26 18.56 22.21
N GLU A 163 27.10 18.17 23.17
CA GLU A 163 27.87 16.92 23.12
C GLU A 163 26.95 15.71 23.26
N LEU A 164 26.08 15.70 24.29
CA LEU A 164 25.13 14.60 24.50
C LEU A 164 24.11 14.54 23.36
N LEU A 165 23.64 15.68 22.86
CA LEU A 165 22.75 15.74 21.71
C LEU A 165 23.39 15.14 20.46
N LYS A 166 24.67 15.45 20.20
CA LYS A 166 25.41 14.85 19.08
C LYS A 166 25.54 13.34 19.22
N SER A 167 25.69 12.83 20.45
CA SER A 167 25.81 11.39 20.70
C SER A 167 24.57 10.59 20.27
N ILE A 168 23.39 11.22 20.26
CA ILE A 168 22.12 10.62 19.80
C ILE A 168 21.71 11.12 18.39
N GLY A 169 22.68 11.68 17.65
CA GLY A 169 22.48 12.20 16.29
C GLY A 169 21.52 13.39 16.18
N GLY A 170 21.48 14.26 17.19
CA GLY A 170 20.77 15.53 17.14
C GLY A 170 21.64 16.71 16.67
N GLU A 171 20.99 17.76 16.18
CA GLU A 171 21.65 18.96 15.62
C GLU A 171 21.67 20.13 16.63
N LYS A 172 22.83 20.81 16.78
CA LYS A 172 23.00 21.91 17.76
C LYS A 172 22.06 23.12 17.58
N ASN A 173 21.43 23.25 16.43
CA ASN A 173 20.50 24.35 16.11
C ASN A 173 19.05 23.86 15.95
N ARG A 174 18.74 22.66 16.44
CA ARG A 174 17.39 22.08 16.43
C ARG A 174 17.06 21.52 17.80
N ALA A 175 15.78 21.55 18.14
CA ALA A 175 15.28 20.74 19.25
C ALA A 175 15.12 19.29 18.77
N CYS A 176 15.03 18.35 19.69
CA CYS A 176 14.72 16.96 19.37
C CYS A 176 13.61 16.43 20.26
N GLN A 177 12.79 15.52 19.73
CA GLN A 177 11.88 14.72 20.53
C GLN A 177 12.64 13.51 21.04
N PHE A 178 12.66 13.27 22.35
CA PHE A 178 13.50 12.23 22.94
C PHE A 178 12.69 11.05 23.49
N ARG A 179 13.40 9.92 23.64
CA ARG A 179 13.00 8.75 24.43
C ARG A 179 14.12 8.47 25.41
N PHE A 180 13.78 8.23 26.67
CA PHE A 180 14.76 7.99 27.72
C PHE A 180 14.31 6.83 28.60
N ALA A 181 15.25 5.98 29.00
CA ALA A 181 15.01 4.92 29.96
C ALA A 181 16.14 4.81 30.98
N TRP A 182 15.73 4.54 32.21
CA TRP A 182 16.65 4.20 33.30
C TRP A 182 16.10 3.03 34.11
N LEU A 183 16.96 2.04 34.37
CA LEU A 183 16.64 0.89 35.21
C LEU A 183 17.37 0.99 36.55
N ASN A 184 16.64 0.82 37.65
CA ASN A 184 17.22 0.80 39.00
C ASN A 184 18.27 -0.32 39.15
N SER A 185 18.14 -1.43 38.41
CA SER A 185 19.13 -2.51 38.41
C SER A 185 20.51 -2.10 37.88
N TRP A 186 20.64 -0.96 37.19
CA TRP A 186 21.93 -0.43 36.74
C TRP A 186 22.69 0.30 37.83
N ASN A 187 22.07 0.55 38.98
CA ASN A 187 22.72 1.17 40.11
C ASN A 187 23.38 0.11 41.00
N THR A 188 24.66 -0.17 40.77
CA THR A 188 25.42 -1.18 41.51
C THR A 188 26.02 -0.67 42.82
N GLU A 189 26.12 0.66 43.02
CA GLU A 189 26.85 1.27 44.13
C GLU A 189 25.96 1.91 45.22
N ASN A 190 24.63 1.82 45.11
CA ASN A 190 23.65 2.28 46.10
C ASN A 190 23.94 3.70 46.64
N ILE A 191 24.26 4.62 45.73
CA ILE A 191 24.60 6.01 46.03
C ILE A 191 23.30 6.78 46.36
N GLU A 192 23.30 7.60 47.42
CA GLU A 192 22.13 8.35 47.90
C GLU A 192 21.48 9.27 46.84
N SER A 193 22.21 9.63 45.78
CA SER A 193 21.78 10.52 44.68
C SER A 193 21.26 9.79 43.43
N THR A 194 20.51 8.69 43.61
CA THR A 194 19.92 7.91 42.50
C THR A 194 18.39 7.79 42.61
N PRO A 195 17.66 7.72 41.48
CA PRO A 195 16.19 7.57 41.52
C PRO A 195 15.78 6.24 42.20
N GLN A 196 14.69 6.23 42.96
CA GLN A 196 14.30 5.04 43.75
C GLN A 196 13.65 3.92 42.90
N VAL A 197 13.22 4.24 41.68
CA VAL A 197 12.47 3.35 40.80
C VAL A 197 12.91 3.53 39.35
N SER A 198 12.85 2.45 38.57
CA SER A 198 13.03 2.50 37.12
C SER A 198 11.96 3.39 36.48
N PHE A 199 12.29 4.10 35.40
CA PHE A 199 11.32 4.96 34.72
C PHE A 199 11.63 5.14 33.23
N LEU A 200 10.59 5.54 32.50
CA LEU A 200 10.69 6.05 31.14
C LEU A 200 10.51 7.56 31.15
N ALA A 201 11.10 8.27 30.20
CA ALA A 201 10.78 9.66 29.95
C ALA A 201 10.66 9.95 28.45
N LYS A 202 9.81 10.93 28.13
CA LYS A 202 9.64 11.47 26.78
C LYS A 202 9.38 12.97 26.85
N GLY A 203 9.72 13.66 25.77
CA GLY A 203 9.49 15.08 25.66
C GLY A 203 10.27 15.70 24.52
N THR A 204 10.50 17.00 24.62
CA THR A 204 11.41 17.75 23.75
C THR A 204 12.65 18.20 24.50
N LEU A 205 13.81 18.23 23.83
CA LEU A 205 15.06 18.78 24.36
C LEU A 205 15.59 19.86 23.45
N ARG A 206 15.98 20.99 24.05
CA ARG A 206 16.66 22.08 23.35
C ARG A 206 18.16 22.09 23.70
N PRO A 207 19.06 22.25 22.71
CA PRO A 207 20.48 22.45 22.99
C PRO A 207 20.75 23.82 23.65
N ASP A 208 21.46 23.82 24.79
CA ASP A 208 21.92 25.04 25.47
C ASP A 208 23.11 24.81 26.43
N ASP A 209 24.33 24.81 25.89
CA ASP A 209 25.55 24.59 26.70
C ASP A 209 25.76 25.71 27.74
N ASN A 210 25.44 26.96 27.40
CA ASN A 210 25.60 28.10 28.32
C ASN A 210 24.71 27.95 29.57
N LEU A 211 23.47 27.50 29.39
CA LEU A 211 22.56 27.27 30.49
C LEU A 211 23.03 26.11 31.37
N LEU A 212 23.63 25.07 30.79
CA LEU A 212 24.15 23.95 31.56
C LEU A 212 25.39 24.34 32.37
N ASP A 213 26.35 25.02 31.76
CA ASP A 213 27.60 25.46 32.39
C ASP A 213 27.35 26.38 33.61
N SER A 214 26.35 27.26 33.50
CA SER A 214 25.96 28.18 34.59
C SER A 214 25.27 27.49 35.78
N ASN A 215 24.94 26.20 35.66
CA ASN A 215 24.20 25.43 36.66
C ASN A 215 25.00 24.27 37.26
N ALA A 216 26.33 24.44 37.35
CA ALA A 216 27.17 23.52 38.09
C ALA A 216 26.69 23.35 39.55
N ASP A 217 26.80 22.14 40.08
CA ASP A 217 26.47 21.84 41.48
C ASP A 217 27.49 22.47 42.46
N SER A 218 27.30 22.28 43.76
CA SER A 218 28.19 22.79 44.81
C SER A 218 29.61 22.21 44.76
N GLN A 219 29.82 21.13 43.98
CA GLN A 219 31.12 20.48 43.75
C GLN A 219 31.73 20.89 42.40
N GLY A 220 31.06 21.76 41.63
CA GLY A 220 31.49 22.22 40.32
C GLY A 220 31.13 21.30 39.16
N ASN A 221 30.29 20.29 39.35
CA ASN A 221 29.89 19.37 38.28
C ASN A 221 28.77 19.96 37.43
N ILE A 222 28.97 20.00 36.12
CA ILE A 222 28.01 20.56 35.15
C ILE A 222 27.04 19.47 34.68
N PRO A 223 25.71 19.65 34.76
CA PRO A 223 24.73 18.70 34.23
C PRO A 223 24.84 18.60 32.70
N GLN A 224 24.58 17.42 32.14
CA GLN A 224 24.54 17.22 30.68
C GLN A 224 23.11 17.24 30.13
N LEU A 225 22.14 17.02 31.03
CA LEU A 225 20.72 16.95 30.71
C LEU A 225 19.92 17.57 31.87
N ILE A 226 18.98 18.45 31.54
CA ILE A 226 17.96 18.93 32.49
C ILE A 226 16.62 18.39 32.01
N LEU A 227 15.98 17.61 32.87
CA LEU A 227 14.65 17.04 32.62
C LEU A 227 13.64 17.63 33.58
N ASP A 228 12.50 18.05 33.05
CA ASP A 228 11.35 18.30 33.87
C ASP A 228 10.66 16.99 34.31
N ARG A 229 10.21 16.92 35.57
CA ARG A 229 9.48 15.75 36.11
C ARG A 229 8.26 15.36 35.29
N SER A 230 7.59 16.30 34.64
CA SER A 230 6.46 16.03 33.73
C SER A 230 6.84 15.10 32.56
N SER A 231 8.11 15.07 32.16
CA SER A 231 8.64 14.18 31.12
C SER A 231 8.60 12.70 31.53
N ILE A 232 8.61 12.41 32.84
CA ILE A 232 8.68 11.05 33.39
C ILE A 232 7.31 10.35 33.27
N LYS A 233 7.31 9.15 32.67
CA LYS A 233 6.14 8.32 32.41
C LYS A 233 6.28 6.95 33.09
N GLY A 234 5.16 6.24 33.26
CA GLY A 234 5.10 4.95 33.96
C GLY A 234 5.03 5.01 35.49
N ILE A 235 5.21 6.22 36.06
CA ILE A 235 5.11 6.46 37.50
C ILE A 235 3.86 7.29 37.83
N ASN A 236 3.14 6.87 38.87
CA ASN A 236 1.97 7.59 39.37
C ASN A 236 2.37 9.00 39.84
N LYS A 237 1.75 10.03 39.27
CA LYS A 237 2.06 11.45 39.57
C LYS A 237 2.04 11.78 41.07
N LYS A 238 1.18 11.13 41.88
CA LYS A 238 1.10 11.35 43.34
C LYS A 238 2.31 10.80 44.10
N GLN A 239 3.00 9.81 43.54
CA GLN A 239 4.19 9.19 44.14
C GLN A 239 5.48 9.74 43.52
N LEU A 240 5.39 10.40 42.36
CA LEU A 240 6.55 10.88 41.59
C LEU A 240 7.49 11.75 42.42
N LYS A 241 6.97 12.76 43.16
CA LYS A 241 7.81 13.64 44.00
C LYS A 241 8.61 12.89 45.07
N LYS A 242 8.08 11.77 45.57
CA LYS A 242 8.72 10.93 46.60
C LYS A 242 9.76 9.99 45.99
N LEU A 243 9.42 9.34 44.88
CA LEU A 243 10.25 8.31 44.25
C LEU A 243 11.38 8.91 43.41
N ILE A 244 11.14 10.09 42.83
CA ILE A 244 12.08 10.82 41.98
C ILE A 244 11.99 12.31 42.37
N PRO A 245 12.61 12.72 43.49
CA PRO A 245 12.65 14.12 43.91
C PRO A 245 13.42 14.99 42.90
N CYS A 246 13.16 16.30 42.88
CA CYS A 246 14.00 17.22 42.10
C CYS A 246 15.40 17.28 42.71
N GLY A 247 16.43 17.35 41.88
CA GLY A 247 17.81 17.27 42.33
C GLY A 247 18.79 16.93 41.22
N ASP A 248 20.05 16.83 41.61
CA ASP A 248 21.15 16.41 40.75
C ASP A 248 21.38 14.91 40.90
N TYR A 249 21.47 14.23 39.76
CA TYR A 249 21.60 12.79 39.66
C TYR A 249 22.81 12.44 38.80
N GLN A 250 23.53 11.40 39.21
CA GLN A 250 24.52 10.75 38.36
C GLN A 250 24.06 9.32 38.10
N LEU A 251 23.66 9.06 36.85
CA LEU A 251 23.13 7.76 36.45
C LEU A 251 24.29 6.92 35.90
N PRO A 252 24.65 5.78 36.52
CA PRO A 252 25.80 4.98 36.07
C PRO A 252 25.67 4.52 34.62
N LYS A 253 24.45 4.18 34.21
CA LYS A 253 24.04 3.83 32.86
C LYS A 253 22.65 4.42 32.61
N ALA A 254 22.40 4.89 31.40
CA ALA A 254 21.08 5.32 30.92
C ALA A 254 20.97 5.10 29.42
N ILE A 255 19.74 5.01 28.91
CA ILE A 255 19.47 4.89 27.47
C ILE A 255 18.75 6.15 27.02
N LEU A 256 19.28 6.83 26.01
CA LEU A 256 18.70 8.04 25.43
C LEU A 256 18.64 7.90 23.90
N GLY A 257 17.49 8.20 23.32
CA GLY A 257 17.26 8.13 21.89
C GLY A 257 16.61 9.40 21.34
N ASN A 258 17.01 9.78 20.12
CA ASN A 258 16.39 10.88 19.38
C ASN A 258 15.30 10.34 18.44
N ARG A 259 14.04 10.57 18.77
CA ARG A 259 12.90 10.16 17.93
C ARG A 259 12.84 10.95 16.63
N LYS A 260 13.10 12.25 16.69
CA LYS A 260 12.97 13.20 15.56
C LYS A 260 13.60 14.56 15.92
N ASN A 261 14.35 15.16 15.00
CA ASN A 261 14.78 16.57 15.09
C ASN A 261 13.65 17.52 14.64
N SER A 262 13.60 18.72 15.22
CA SER A 262 12.62 19.74 14.88
C SER A 262 12.75 20.17 13.41
N GLN A 263 11.65 20.13 12.67
CA GLN A 263 11.61 20.42 11.24
C GLN A 263 10.29 21.07 10.83
N ILE A 264 10.29 21.72 9.65
CA ILE A 264 9.07 22.27 9.06
C ILE A 264 8.38 21.18 8.25
N GLY A 265 7.19 20.80 8.69
CA GLY A 265 6.22 20.01 7.95
C GLY A 265 5.38 20.86 7.01
N ILE A 266 4.81 20.23 5.98
CA ILE A 266 3.80 20.83 5.10
C ILE A 266 2.52 20.01 5.26
N THR A 267 1.44 20.68 5.64
CA THR A 267 0.12 20.07 5.82
C THR A 267 -0.86 20.74 4.87
N GLN A 268 -1.62 19.98 4.09
CA GLN A 268 -2.66 20.56 3.23
C GLN A 268 -3.84 21.05 4.08
N THR A 269 -4.56 22.06 3.59
CA THR A 269 -5.87 22.40 4.15
C THR A 269 -6.82 21.19 4.13
N SER A 270 -7.85 21.22 4.95
CA SER A 270 -8.84 20.14 5.04
C SER A 270 -10.21 20.71 5.36
N TRP A 271 -11.24 19.88 5.18
CA TRP A 271 -12.59 20.21 5.62
C TRP A 271 -12.64 20.63 7.11
N GLN A 272 -11.78 20.09 7.98
CA GLN A 272 -11.67 20.49 9.40
C GLN A 272 -10.98 21.84 9.62
N SER A 273 -10.02 22.22 8.78
CA SER A 273 -9.26 23.46 8.99
C SER A 273 -9.90 24.65 8.29
N THR A 274 -10.63 24.43 7.20
CA THR A 274 -11.14 25.51 6.34
C THR A 274 -12.51 25.25 5.71
N GLY A 275 -13.05 24.02 5.70
CA GLY A 275 -14.24 23.68 4.92
C GLY A 275 -15.59 23.84 5.63
N VAL A 276 -15.69 23.48 6.92
CA VAL A 276 -16.99 23.44 7.62
C VAL A 276 -17.28 24.66 8.51
N TRP A 277 -16.28 25.49 8.82
CA TRP A 277 -16.39 26.54 9.85
C TRP A 277 -16.61 27.96 9.32
N PHE A 278 -16.48 28.15 8.01
CA PHE A 278 -16.42 29.45 7.37
C PHE A 278 -17.47 29.55 6.29
N ASP A 279 -18.03 30.74 6.07
CA ASP A 279 -19.06 30.94 5.06
C ASP A 279 -18.55 30.73 3.62
N GLU A 280 -19.49 30.56 2.69
CA GLU A 280 -19.16 30.27 1.29
C GLU A 280 -18.33 31.38 0.64
N GLU A 281 -18.62 32.65 0.95
CA GLU A 281 -18.00 33.79 0.28
C GLU A 281 -16.52 33.93 0.67
N ALA A 282 -16.18 33.73 1.94
CA ALA A 282 -14.79 33.70 2.38
C ALA A 282 -14.01 32.55 1.71
N GLN A 283 -14.62 31.37 1.61
CA GLN A 283 -13.99 30.22 0.93
C GLN A 283 -13.85 30.45 -0.59
N LYS A 284 -14.84 31.09 -1.23
CA LYS A 284 -14.78 31.48 -2.66
C LYS A 284 -13.64 32.44 -2.93
N GLN A 285 -13.40 33.40 -2.05
CA GLN A 285 -12.35 34.40 -2.26
C GLN A 285 -10.95 33.86 -1.94
N ASP A 286 -10.81 33.07 -0.89
CA ASP A 286 -9.49 32.64 -0.40
C ASP A 286 -9.01 31.30 -0.98
N LEU A 287 -9.92 30.35 -1.25
CA LEU A 287 -9.53 28.96 -1.58
C LEU A 287 -9.77 28.59 -3.05
N VAL A 288 -10.86 29.07 -3.65
CA VAL A 288 -11.24 28.73 -5.04
C VAL A 288 -10.19 29.13 -6.08
N PRO A 289 -9.52 30.31 -6.03
CA PRO A 289 -8.58 30.69 -7.09
C PRO A 289 -7.43 29.69 -7.26
N ALA A 290 -6.79 29.29 -6.15
CA ALA A 290 -5.70 28.31 -6.18
C ALA A 290 -6.21 26.92 -6.58
N ALA A 291 -7.36 26.51 -6.07
CA ALA A 291 -7.95 25.22 -6.42
C ALA A 291 -8.34 25.14 -7.90
N LYS A 292 -8.84 26.24 -8.48
CA LYS A 292 -9.23 26.36 -9.88
C LYS A 292 -8.03 26.26 -10.82
N ALA A 293 -6.92 26.91 -10.48
CA ALA A 293 -5.67 26.80 -11.25
C ALA A 293 -5.16 25.35 -11.26
N GLU A 294 -5.19 24.67 -10.11
CA GLU A 294 -4.80 23.26 -10.03
C GLU A 294 -5.78 22.34 -10.79
N ALA A 295 -7.09 22.62 -10.74
CA ALA A 295 -8.10 21.88 -11.51
C ALA A 295 -7.85 21.99 -13.02
N GLN A 296 -7.57 23.20 -13.53
CA GLN A 296 -7.20 23.40 -14.93
C GLN A 296 -5.94 22.64 -15.32
N ARG A 297 -4.93 22.61 -14.44
CA ARG A 297 -3.70 21.83 -14.65
C ARG A 297 -4.01 20.33 -14.73
N LEU A 298 -4.82 19.79 -13.82
CA LEU A 298 -5.21 18.37 -13.83
C LEU A 298 -5.99 18.01 -15.11
N ALA A 299 -6.93 18.86 -15.53
CA ALA A 299 -7.66 18.65 -16.79
C ALA A 299 -6.72 18.63 -18.01
N ALA A 300 -5.72 19.52 -18.04
CA ALA A 300 -4.70 19.54 -19.10
C ALA A 300 -3.82 18.28 -19.09
N LEU A 301 -3.40 17.81 -17.91
CA LEU A 301 -2.62 16.57 -17.77
C LEU A 301 -3.39 15.34 -18.26
N GLN A 302 -4.68 15.25 -17.92
CA GLN A 302 -5.52 14.11 -18.26
C GLN A 302 -5.66 13.89 -19.78
N ARG A 303 -5.50 14.95 -20.59
CA ARG A 303 -5.56 14.89 -22.05
C ARG A 303 -4.25 14.44 -22.71
N ASP A 304 -3.17 14.35 -21.94
CA ASP A 304 -1.84 13.99 -22.45
C ASP A 304 -1.21 12.91 -21.55
N PRO A 305 -1.32 11.61 -21.93
CA PRO A 305 -0.79 10.49 -21.15
C PRO A 305 0.71 10.59 -20.85
N MET A 306 1.49 11.24 -21.73
CA MET A 306 2.93 11.42 -21.52
C MET A 306 3.20 12.48 -20.45
N LYS A 307 2.49 13.61 -20.49
CA LYS A 307 2.58 14.62 -19.41
C LYS A 307 2.02 14.09 -18.10
N LEU A 308 0.96 13.28 -18.13
CA LEU A 308 0.42 12.63 -16.95
C LEU A 308 1.44 11.67 -16.31
N ARG A 309 2.09 10.81 -17.11
CA ARG A 309 3.21 9.96 -16.65
C ARG A 309 4.29 10.81 -15.97
N GLN A 310 4.72 11.89 -16.61
CA GLN A 310 5.75 12.77 -16.07
C GLN A 310 5.31 13.44 -14.76
N ALA A 311 4.06 13.90 -14.67
CA ALA A 311 3.51 14.49 -13.47
C ALA A 311 3.42 13.50 -12.30
N MET A 312 3.10 12.22 -12.56
CA MET A 312 3.11 11.17 -11.55
C MET A 312 4.52 10.93 -11.00
N ILE A 313 5.51 10.80 -11.88
CA ILE A 313 6.92 10.64 -11.50
C ILE A 313 7.39 11.86 -10.69
N GLU A 314 7.11 13.07 -11.16
CA GLU A 314 7.53 14.29 -10.46
C GLU A 314 6.85 14.50 -9.12
N ASP A 315 5.56 14.16 -8.98
CA ASP A 315 4.86 14.26 -7.69
C ASP A 315 5.47 13.31 -6.67
N TYR A 316 5.78 12.09 -7.11
CA TYR A 316 6.48 11.10 -6.30
C TYR A 316 7.91 11.58 -5.99
N ASP A 317 8.69 12.01 -6.97
CA ASP A 317 10.06 12.49 -6.80
C ASP A 317 10.15 13.75 -5.95
N LYS A 318 9.17 14.67 -6.01
CA LYS A 318 9.12 15.83 -5.11
C LYS A 318 8.87 15.39 -3.68
N ARG A 319 8.00 14.38 -3.49
CA ARG A 319 7.72 13.79 -2.17
C ARG A 319 8.94 13.04 -1.64
N GLU A 320 9.56 12.19 -2.44
CA GLU A 320 10.78 11.48 -2.11
C GLU A 320 11.95 12.42 -1.94
N ALA A 321 12.14 13.46 -2.76
CA ALA A 321 13.20 14.44 -2.56
C ALA A 321 12.97 15.30 -1.32
N TYR A 322 11.71 15.54 -0.93
CA TYR A 322 11.41 16.17 0.36
C TYR A 322 11.79 15.25 1.52
N LEU A 323 11.39 13.96 1.46
CA LEU A 323 11.76 12.93 2.42
C LEU A 323 13.28 12.68 2.43
N ALA A 324 13.92 12.70 1.28
CA ALA A 324 15.33 12.50 1.07
C ALA A 324 16.11 13.76 1.44
N ARG A 325 15.59 14.99 1.38
CA ARG A 325 16.22 16.16 2.01
C ARG A 325 16.07 16.14 3.52
N LEU A 326 15.00 15.54 4.02
CA LEU A 326 14.85 15.18 5.41
C LEU A 326 15.95 14.18 5.80
N ASN A 327 16.14 13.13 4.99
CA ASN A 327 17.10 12.06 5.21
C ASN A 327 18.54 12.41 4.82
N GLU A 328 18.82 13.29 3.87
CA GLU A 328 20.14 13.78 3.41
C GLU A 328 20.70 14.77 4.41
N ARG A 329 19.85 15.50 5.13
CA ARG A 329 20.32 16.16 6.36
C ARG A 329 20.79 15.10 7.37
N ASN A 330 20.08 13.98 7.49
CA ASN A 330 20.53 12.86 8.32
C ASN A 330 21.77 12.12 7.74
N LEU A 331 21.92 12.05 6.40
CA LEU A 331 22.94 11.28 5.67
C LEU A 331 24.22 12.07 5.40
N LYS A 332 24.19 13.39 5.16
CA LYS A 332 25.40 14.23 5.14
C LYS A 332 26.07 14.28 6.50
N GLU A 333 25.32 14.05 7.57
CA GLU A 333 25.85 13.92 8.93
C GLU A 333 26.33 12.50 9.26
N GLN A 334 25.85 11.48 8.53
CA GLN A 334 26.32 10.08 8.64
C GLN A 334 27.43 9.73 7.63
N GLN A 335 27.71 10.55 6.62
CA GLN A 335 28.77 10.29 5.64
C GLN A 335 30.20 10.35 6.22
N ASP A 336 30.35 10.69 7.50
CA ASP A 336 31.58 10.45 8.27
C ASP A 336 31.75 9.01 8.79
N LYS A 337 30.74 8.11 8.71
CA LYS A 337 30.86 6.68 9.06
C LYS A 337 29.92 5.78 8.23
N LEU A 338 30.52 4.98 7.34
CA LEU A 338 29.89 3.96 6.47
C LEU A 338 28.80 3.10 7.15
N SER A 339 27.62 2.94 6.54
CA SER A 339 27.26 1.98 5.48
C SER A 339 25.72 1.94 5.32
N SER A 340 25.27 1.74 4.10
CA SER A 340 23.90 1.89 3.60
C SER A 340 22.92 0.83 4.10
N THR A 341 21.68 1.24 4.44
CA THR A 341 20.38 0.85 3.81
C THR A 341 19.22 1.33 4.71
N ILE A 342 18.61 2.49 4.43
CA ILE A 342 17.46 3.02 5.18
C ILE A 342 16.42 3.55 4.20
N GLU A 343 15.39 2.74 3.93
CA GLU A 343 14.07 3.19 3.55
C GLU A 343 13.09 2.60 4.56
N ASP A 344 12.50 3.44 5.42
CA ASP A 344 11.06 3.42 5.75
C ASP A 344 10.73 4.32 6.97
N GLU A 345 9.55 4.95 6.87
CA GLU A 345 8.72 5.56 7.92
C GLU A 345 9.12 6.92 8.54
N ILE A 346 8.95 7.98 7.73
CA ILE A 346 8.44 9.27 8.24
C ILE A 346 7.26 9.69 7.37
N ASN A 347 6.03 9.46 7.85
CA ASN A 347 4.89 10.32 7.51
C ASN A 347 3.87 10.23 8.65
N GLY A 348 3.69 11.38 9.32
CA GLY A 348 2.47 11.66 10.07
C GLY A 348 1.29 11.80 9.11
N ASP A 349 0.12 11.41 9.60
CA ASP A 349 -1.20 11.68 9.02
C ASP A 349 -1.44 11.20 7.59
N ARG A 350 -1.29 9.88 7.40
CA ARG A 350 -2.09 9.09 6.46
C ARG A 350 -2.16 7.67 6.99
N GLU A 351 -3.35 7.18 7.31
CA GLU A 351 -3.62 5.73 7.34
C GLU A 351 -3.59 5.14 5.90
N GLU A 352 -2.57 5.47 5.12
CA GLU A 352 -2.25 4.69 3.94
C GLU A 352 -1.50 3.46 4.43
N SER A 353 -2.00 2.28 4.05
CA SER A 353 -1.38 1.03 4.46
C SER A 353 0.06 0.98 3.93
N ALA A 354 0.96 0.28 4.63
CA ALA A 354 2.32 0.04 4.12
C ALA A 354 2.31 -0.56 2.71
N GLU A 355 1.27 -1.35 2.39
CA GLU A 355 1.03 -1.93 1.07
C GLU A 355 0.71 -0.89 -0.01
N ASP A 356 -0.06 0.17 0.30
CA ASP A 356 -0.37 1.22 -0.69
C ASP A 356 0.90 1.99 -1.07
N LYS A 357 1.77 2.27 -0.09
CA LYS A 357 3.07 2.91 -0.32
C LYS A 357 4.00 2.02 -1.14
N LYS A 358 4.15 0.75 -0.74
CA LYS A 358 4.94 -0.25 -1.48
C LYS A 358 4.47 -0.34 -2.94
N ARG A 359 3.16 -0.38 -3.17
CA ARG A 359 2.57 -0.38 -4.51
C ARG A 359 2.86 0.91 -5.29
N GLU A 360 2.72 2.10 -4.69
CA GLU A 360 3.05 3.38 -5.37
C GLU A 360 4.52 3.40 -5.81
N ARG A 361 5.45 2.94 -4.95
CA ARG A 361 6.89 2.84 -5.30
C ARG A 361 7.13 1.96 -6.52
N GLN A 362 6.55 0.77 -6.52
CA GLN A 362 6.60 -0.21 -7.60
C GLN A 362 6.05 0.36 -8.93
N ASP A 363 4.86 0.96 -8.84
CA ASP A 363 4.19 1.63 -9.94
C ASP A 363 5.10 2.72 -10.56
N ILE A 364 5.75 3.57 -9.74
CA ILE A 364 6.64 4.64 -10.22
C ILE A 364 7.97 4.10 -10.77
N GLN A 365 8.54 3.05 -10.18
CA GLN A 365 9.76 2.41 -10.70
C GLN A 365 9.58 1.92 -12.13
N MET A 366 8.44 1.27 -12.40
CA MET A 366 8.09 0.82 -13.75
C MET A 366 7.91 1.99 -14.72
N LEU A 367 7.28 3.10 -14.31
CA LEU A 367 7.18 4.29 -15.15
C LEU A 367 8.55 4.91 -15.46
N LYS A 368 9.48 4.92 -14.51
CA LYS A 368 10.86 5.41 -14.71
C LYS A 368 11.65 4.50 -15.64
N ALA A 369 11.46 3.19 -15.54
CA ALA A 369 12.07 2.19 -16.42
C ALA A 369 11.62 2.34 -17.89
N ASP A 370 10.35 2.72 -18.11
CA ASP A 370 9.78 2.92 -19.45
C ASP A 370 10.28 4.21 -20.14
N LYS A 371 11.51 4.18 -20.65
CA LYS A 371 12.17 5.34 -21.29
C LYS A 371 11.46 5.83 -22.56
N PHE A 372 10.75 4.96 -23.26
CA PHE A 372 10.12 5.26 -24.56
C PHE A 372 8.59 5.43 -24.48
N GLY A 373 7.98 5.29 -23.31
CA GLY A 373 6.52 5.37 -23.16
C GLY A 373 5.78 4.17 -23.76
N LEU A 374 6.40 2.99 -23.80
CA LEU A 374 5.83 1.76 -24.36
C LEU A 374 4.62 1.27 -23.55
N MET A 375 4.59 1.56 -22.25
CA MET A 375 3.49 1.21 -21.36
C MET A 375 2.25 2.09 -21.55
N ILE A 376 2.33 3.20 -22.30
CA ILE A 376 1.21 4.11 -22.50
C ILE A 376 0.03 3.37 -23.15
N GLY A 377 -1.16 3.52 -22.56
CA GLY A 377 -2.37 2.82 -22.99
C GLY A 377 -2.43 1.34 -22.60
N SER A 378 -1.43 0.82 -21.87
CA SER A 378 -1.55 -0.51 -21.25
C SER A 378 -2.61 -0.47 -20.14
N PRO A 379 -3.28 -1.60 -19.84
CA PRO A 379 -4.19 -1.67 -18.71
C PRO A 379 -3.56 -1.27 -17.38
N GLU A 380 -2.29 -1.62 -17.19
CA GLU A 380 -1.57 -1.32 -15.96
C GLU A 380 -1.33 0.18 -15.84
N PHE A 381 -0.76 0.84 -16.85
CA PHE A 381 -0.56 2.29 -16.87
C PHE A 381 -1.88 3.04 -16.65
N THR A 382 -2.93 2.70 -17.39
CA THR A 382 -4.22 3.40 -17.27
C THR A 382 -4.82 3.23 -15.88
N ASN A 383 -4.75 2.04 -15.28
CA ASN A 383 -5.21 1.83 -13.90
C ASN A 383 -4.40 2.63 -12.87
N MET A 384 -3.08 2.78 -13.08
CA MET A 384 -2.22 3.62 -12.24
C MET A 384 -2.61 5.10 -12.38
N ALA A 385 -2.75 5.57 -13.61
CA ALA A 385 -3.08 6.94 -13.96
C ALA A 385 -4.48 7.36 -13.48
N GLU A 386 -5.49 6.51 -13.67
CA GLU A 386 -6.86 6.73 -13.19
C GLU A 386 -6.91 6.83 -11.66
N ARG A 387 -6.21 5.94 -10.93
CA ARG A 387 -6.14 6.00 -9.47
C ARG A 387 -5.47 7.28 -8.99
N TRP A 388 -4.35 7.65 -9.61
CA TRP A 388 -3.63 8.87 -9.27
C TRP A 388 -4.48 10.11 -9.53
N LEU A 389 -5.11 10.22 -10.71
CA LEU A 389 -6.01 11.32 -11.07
C LEU A 389 -7.19 11.41 -10.11
N ALA A 390 -7.88 10.29 -9.86
CA ALA A 390 -9.01 10.25 -8.94
C ALA A 390 -8.62 10.74 -7.53
N SER A 391 -7.44 10.33 -7.04
CA SER A 391 -6.94 10.83 -5.76
C SER A 391 -6.62 12.31 -5.79
N LYS A 392 -6.00 12.84 -6.86
CA LYS A 392 -5.62 14.26 -6.96
C LYS A 392 -6.85 15.14 -7.00
N TRP A 393 -7.79 14.80 -7.85
CA TRP A 393 -9.04 15.54 -7.97
C TRP A 393 -9.90 15.46 -6.69
N ARG A 394 -10.02 14.29 -6.06
CA ARG A 394 -10.72 14.14 -4.76
C ARG A 394 -10.08 15.00 -3.68
N ASN A 395 -8.76 14.96 -3.57
CA ASN A 395 -8.05 15.80 -2.61
C ASN A 395 -8.29 17.27 -2.91
N LEU A 396 -8.23 17.69 -4.17
CA LEU A 396 -8.53 19.07 -4.54
C LEU A 396 -9.95 19.50 -4.16
N ALA A 397 -10.95 18.65 -4.39
CA ALA A 397 -12.36 18.92 -4.07
C ALA A 397 -12.64 18.97 -2.56
N THR A 398 -11.90 18.20 -1.75
CA THR A 398 -12.15 18.04 -0.31
C THR A 398 -11.19 18.79 0.60
N ARG A 399 -10.03 19.19 0.07
CA ARG A 399 -8.90 19.80 0.80
C ARG A 399 -8.45 21.12 0.20
N GLY A 400 -8.71 21.37 -1.09
CA GLY A 400 -8.19 22.53 -1.81
C GLY A 400 -6.71 22.40 -2.18
N ALA A 401 -6.14 23.48 -2.71
CA ALA A 401 -4.74 23.52 -3.17
C ALA A 401 -3.79 24.26 -2.19
N LEU A 402 -4.33 24.81 -1.09
CA LEU A 402 -3.54 25.61 -0.16
C LEU A 402 -2.76 24.71 0.81
N SER A 403 -1.54 25.11 1.10
CA SER A 403 -0.66 24.41 2.04
C SER A 403 -0.38 25.28 3.26
N MET A 404 -0.39 24.65 4.42
CA MET A 404 -0.01 25.20 5.72
C MET A 404 1.31 24.58 6.16
N THR A 405 2.01 25.22 7.09
CA THR A 405 3.27 24.69 7.64
C THR A 405 3.09 24.27 9.07
N SER A 406 3.61 23.11 9.46
CA SER A 406 3.64 22.65 10.85
C SER A 406 5.07 22.59 11.37
N ALA A 407 5.23 22.72 12.69
CA ALA A 407 6.53 22.62 13.34
C ALA A 407 6.37 22.31 14.83
N MET A 408 7.41 21.70 15.41
CA MET A 408 7.45 21.34 16.83
C MET A 408 7.23 22.57 17.72
N ALA A 409 6.29 22.49 18.66
CA ALA A 409 6.04 23.53 19.64
C ALA A 409 7.14 23.52 20.72
N LEU A 410 7.61 24.71 21.12
CA LEU A 410 8.50 24.90 22.27
C LEU A 410 7.97 26.00 23.23
N PRO A 411 8.18 25.86 24.55
CA PRO A 411 7.69 26.82 25.52
C PRO A 411 8.58 28.07 25.62
N CYS A 412 7.97 29.24 25.76
CA CYS A 412 8.65 30.47 26.16
C CYS A 412 7.69 31.38 26.97
N GLU A 413 7.87 31.42 28.30
CA GLU A 413 7.07 32.26 29.21
C GLU A 413 7.31 33.77 29.02
N ASP A 414 8.46 34.16 28.43
CA ASP A 414 8.77 35.57 28.12
C ASP A 414 7.95 36.10 26.92
N LEU A 415 7.34 35.23 26.11
CA LEU A 415 6.49 35.67 25.01
C LEU A 415 5.18 36.24 25.55
N PRO A 416 4.72 37.41 25.07
CA PRO A 416 3.38 37.90 25.40
C PRO A 416 2.28 36.93 24.95
N ARG A 417 1.16 36.89 25.68
CA ARG A 417 -0.04 36.16 25.26
C ARG A 417 -0.49 36.68 23.87
N GLY A 418 -0.88 35.78 22.97
CA GLY A 418 -1.29 36.11 21.61
C GLY A 418 -0.13 36.41 20.63
N VAL A 419 1.12 36.20 21.05
CA VAL A 419 2.31 36.31 20.20
C VAL A 419 2.97 34.95 20.03
N VAL A 420 3.42 34.65 18.80
CA VAL A 420 4.24 33.47 18.49
C VAL A 420 5.54 33.90 17.81
N CYS A 421 6.56 33.04 17.89
CA CYS A 421 7.77 33.18 17.08
C CYS A 421 7.95 31.97 16.17
N ALA A 422 7.63 32.14 14.88
CA ALA A 422 7.75 31.14 13.83
C ALA A 422 8.58 31.71 12.67
N HIS A 423 9.88 31.40 12.63
CA HIS A 423 10.81 31.93 11.60
C HIS A 423 10.46 31.52 10.16
N HIS A 424 9.71 30.43 10.00
CA HIS A 424 9.29 29.92 8.68
C HIS A 424 8.04 30.62 8.13
N LEU A 425 7.31 31.36 8.98
CA LEU A 425 6.20 32.22 8.57
C LEU A 425 6.69 33.67 8.47
N LYS A 426 6.08 34.48 7.61
CA LYS A 426 6.36 35.93 7.56
C LYS A 426 5.93 36.61 8.87
N GLU A 427 6.60 37.70 9.23
CA GLU A 427 6.14 38.58 10.32
C GLU A 427 4.78 39.19 9.97
N GLY A 428 3.89 39.29 10.96
CA GLY A 428 2.51 39.73 10.75
C GLY A 428 1.49 38.83 11.42
N GLU A 429 0.21 39.10 11.16
CA GLU A 429 -0.89 38.27 11.64
C GLU A 429 -0.85 36.88 10.98
N CYS A 430 -1.03 35.84 11.78
CA CYS A 430 -1.09 34.45 11.32
C CYS A 430 -2.17 33.68 12.08
N VAL A 431 -2.68 32.62 11.45
CA VAL A 431 -3.58 31.66 12.06
C VAL A 431 -2.77 30.45 12.50
N GLN A 432 -3.00 29.97 13.73
CA GLN A 432 -2.42 28.74 14.26
C GLN A 432 -3.53 27.76 14.67
N GLY A 433 -3.25 26.47 14.58
CA GLY A 433 -4.15 25.40 15.01
C GLY A 433 -3.40 24.09 15.25
N ARG A 434 -4.09 23.11 15.85
CA ARG A 434 -3.59 21.74 16.06
C ARG A 434 -4.70 20.74 15.74
N PHE A 435 -4.35 19.63 15.11
CA PHE A 435 -5.30 18.54 14.87
C PHE A 435 -5.38 17.60 16.10
N PRO A 436 -6.56 17.00 16.38
CA PRO A 436 -7.85 17.27 15.73
C PRO A 436 -8.43 18.64 16.12
N ILE A 437 -9.16 19.27 15.20
CA ILE A 437 -9.83 20.56 15.42
C ILE A 437 -11.23 20.26 15.94
N LEU A 438 -11.40 20.26 17.27
CA LEU A 438 -12.66 19.91 17.94
C LEU A 438 -13.83 20.83 17.52
N ASN A 439 -13.52 22.12 17.32
CA ASN A 439 -14.41 23.13 16.78
C ASN A 439 -13.59 24.36 16.34
N LYS A 440 -14.29 25.37 15.79
CA LYS A 440 -13.68 26.61 15.29
C LYS A 440 -12.80 27.35 16.31
N ASP A 441 -13.06 27.25 17.61
CA ASP A 441 -12.26 27.90 18.66
C ASP A 441 -10.86 27.31 18.82
N GLY A 442 -10.59 26.13 18.23
CA GLY A 442 -9.26 25.53 18.15
C GLY A 442 -8.32 26.20 17.13
N LEU A 443 -8.86 27.10 16.30
CA LEU A 443 -8.12 27.97 15.39
C LEU A 443 -8.04 29.36 16.01
N ARG A 444 -6.83 29.93 16.07
CA ARG A 444 -6.62 31.26 16.67
C ARG A 444 -5.69 32.13 15.86
N LYS A 445 -5.98 33.43 15.88
CA LYS A 445 -5.08 34.44 15.33
C LYS A 445 -4.02 34.85 16.35
N TYR A 446 -2.78 34.88 15.90
CA TYR A 446 -1.61 35.31 16.63
C TYR A 446 -0.85 36.37 15.83
N GLN A 447 -0.11 37.21 16.53
CA GLN A 447 0.92 38.04 15.92
C GLN A 447 2.23 37.26 15.86
N ASN A 448 2.73 36.97 14.66
CA ASN A 448 4.06 36.37 14.48
C ASN A 448 5.14 37.47 14.48
N ILE A 449 6.08 37.36 15.41
CA ILE A 449 7.22 38.28 15.53
C ILE A 449 8.50 37.45 15.54
N HIS A 450 9.45 37.77 14.66
CA HIS A 450 10.73 37.05 14.62
C HIS A 450 11.63 37.47 15.78
N ALA A 451 12.54 36.58 16.18
CA ALA A 451 13.34 36.74 17.39
C ALA A 451 13.97 38.14 17.53
N LYS A 452 14.56 38.67 16.45
CA LYS A 452 15.23 39.98 16.42
C LYS A 452 14.34 41.16 16.86
N ASN A 453 13.02 41.05 16.70
CA ASN A 453 12.05 42.10 16.93
C ASN A 453 11.23 41.90 18.22
N LEU A 454 11.47 40.80 18.96
CA LEU A 454 10.78 40.52 20.22
C LEU A 454 11.33 41.39 21.35
N ASP A 455 10.45 42.07 22.08
CA ASP A 455 10.79 42.80 23.31
C ASP A 455 10.83 41.86 24.53
N ILE A 456 11.84 40.99 24.55
CA ILE A 456 12.10 39.99 25.59
C ILE A 456 13.58 40.02 26.00
N PRO A 457 13.97 39.39 27.13
CA PRO A 457 15.37 39.36 27.57
C PRO A 457 16.33 38.90 26.48
N GLN A 458 17.47 39.57 26.33
CA GLN A 458 18.43 39.35 25.25
C GLN A 458 18.94 37.90 25.18
N GLU A 459 19.09 37.24 26.32
CA GLU A 459 19.47 35.82 26.39
C GLU A 459 18.40 34.92 25.79
N THR A 460 17.13 35.11 26.17
CA THR A 460 15.98 34.37 25.62
C THR A 460 15.86 34.62 24.12
N ARG A 461 15.99 35.89 23.69
CA ARG A 461 15.99 36.26 22.27
C ARG A 461 17.06 35.52 21.47
N THR A 462 18.27 35.42 22.03
CA THR A 462 19.40 34.72 21.40
C THR A 462 19.16 33.22 21.33
N ALA A 463 18.54 32.62 22.35
CA ALA A 463 18.16 31.21 22.35
C ALA A 463 17.11 30.90 21.28
N ILE A 464 16.04 31.71 21.19
CA ILE A 464 14.98 31.58 20.19
C ILE A 464 15.53 31.68 18.77
N ALA A 465 16.42 32.65 18.51
CA ALA A 465 17.01 32.87 17.18
C ALA A 465 17.88 31.70 16.68
N LYS A 466 18.45 30.90 17.59
CA LYS A 466 19.34 29.78 17.24
C LYS A 466 18.59 28.53 16.81
N ILE A 467 17.40 28.29 17.36
CA ILE A 467 16.66 27.02 17.16
C ILE A 467 15.76 27.12 15.93
N LYS A 468 15.92 26.15 15.02
CA LYS A 468 15.21 26.04 13.74
C LYS A 468 14.15 24.96 13.78
N GLY A 469 13.16 25.10 12.89
CA GLY A 469 12.14 24.06 12.70
C GLY A 469 11.11 23.98 13.84
N VAL A 470 10.87 25.08 14.55
CA VAL A 470 10.00 25.15 15.73
C VAL A 470 9.05 26.34 15.65
N ILE A 471 7.99 26.31 16.47
CA ILE A 471 7.17 27.47 16.83
C ILE A 471 7.29 27.66 18.33
N TRP A 472 7.65 28.87 18.75
CA TRP A 472 7.66 29.23 20.15
C TRP A 472 6.30 29.78 20.57
N PHE A 473 5.75 29.22 21.64
CA PHE A 473 4.48 29.62 22.23
C PHE A 473 4.67 30.07 23.68
N HIS A 474 3.84 31.02 24.12
CA HIS A 474 3.54 31.10 25.55
C HIS A 474 2.82 29.81 25.97
N PRO A 475 3.29 29.09 27.01
CA PRO A 475 2.71 27.79 27.41
C PRO A 475 1.20 27.78 27.61
N LYS A 476 0.66 28.81 28.27
CA LYS A 476 -0.78 28.97 28.51
C LYS A 476 -1.61 29.08 27.23
N ASP A 477 -1.07 29.65 26.15
CA ASP A 477 -1.81 29.76 24.90
C ASP A 477 -1.92 28.41 24.18
N LEU A 478 -0.84 27.64 24.15
CA LEU A 478 -0.83 26.32 23.53
C LEU A 478 -1.76 25.35 24.30
N GLU A 479 -1.68 25.35 25.62
CA GLU A 479 -2.53 24.53 26.49
C GLU A 479 -4.01 24.91 26.31
N LYS A 480 -4.33 26.20 26.36
CA LYS A 480 -5.72 26.67 26.40
C LYS A 480 -6.43 26.58 25.05
N PHE A 481 -5.78 27.02 23.98
CA PHE A 481 -6.44 27.17 22.68
C PHE A 481 -6.23 25.98 21.75
N HIS A 482 -5.15 25.23 21.95
CA HIS A 482 -4.80 24.10 21.08
C HIS A 482 -4.72 22.77 21.84
N GLN A 483 -4.92 22.79 23.17
CA GLN A 483 -4.83 21.63 24.05
C GLN A 483 -3.51 20.86 23.90
N GLY A 484 -2.46 21.58 23.52
CA GLY A 484 -1.15 21.00 23.24
C GLY A 484 -0.24 21.04 24.47
N ASP A 485 0.77 20.18 24.42
CA ASP A 485 1.90 20.18 25.35
C ASP A 485 3.23 20.23 24.58
N PHE A 486 4.37 20.15 25.28
CA PHE A 486 5.69 20.20 24.64
C PHE A 486 6.35 18.81 24.57
N ASP A 487 5.54 17.75 24.46
CA ASP A 487 6.02 16.37 24.36
C ASP A 487 6.41 15.94 22.93
N GLY A 488 6.18 16.84 21.97
CA GLY A 488 6.49 16.70 20.55
C GLY A 488 5.38 17.18 19.62
N ASP A 489 4.35 17.88 20.13
CA ASP A 489 3.25 18.43 19.33
C ASP A 489 3.73 19.33 18.19
N GLU A 490 3.07 19.23 17.04
CA GLU A 490 3.40 19.99 15.83
C GLU A 490 2.19 20.82 15.35
N PRO A 491 1.85 21.95 16.02
CA PRO A 491 0.81 22.85 15.52
C PRO A 491 1.14 23.35 14.11
N PHE A 492 0.09 23.61 13.33
CA PHE A 492 0.19 24.18 11.99
C PHE A 492 -0.14 25.67 12.00
N GLY A 493 0.41 26.39 11.03
CA GLY A 493 0.13 27.80 10.83
C GLY A 493 0.15 28.25 9.38
N ILE A 494 -0.50 29.40 9.15
CA ILE A 494 -0.56 30.08 7.86
C ILE A 494 -0.66 31.59 8.07
N GLU A 495 -0.04 32.38 7.19
CA GLU A 495 -0.15 33.84 7.24
C GLU A 495 -1.58 34.29 6.90
N SER A 496 -2.16 35.19 7.70
CA SER A 496 -3.54 35.65 7.49
C SER A 496 -3.75 36.27 6.10
N GLN A 497 -2.73 36.91 5.53
CA GLN A 497 -2.78 37.48 4.18
C GLN A 497 -3.00 36.45 3.06
N LYS A 498 -2.74 35.16 3.30
CA LYS A 498 -3.02 34.08 2.33
C LYS A 498 -4.49 33.62 2.38
N ILE A 499 -5.19 33.92 3.48
CA ILE A 499 -6.59 33.57 3.74
C ILE A 499 -7.32 34.74 4.44
N PRO A 500 -7.31 35.96 3.85
CA PRO A 500 -7.73 37.17 4.55
C PRO A 500 -9.20 37.18 4.96
N HIS A 501 -10.10 36.57 4.19
CA HIS A 501 -11.53 36.55 4.47
C HIS A 501 -11.87 35.49 5.53
N ILE A 502 -11.24 34.32 5.45
CA ILE A 502 -11.35 33.27 6.47
C ILE A 502 -10.76 33.78 7.79
N ALA A 503 -9.59 34.43 7.77
CA ALA A 503 -8.94 34.96 8.96
C ALA A 503 -9.80 36.00 9.69
N GLN A 504 -10.60 36.81 8.99
CA GLN A 504 -11.53 37.76 9.63
C GLN A 504 -12.58 37.07 10.52
N GLN A 505 -12.87 35.80 10.27
CA GLN A 505 -13.84 35.01 11.03
C GLN A 505 -13.21 34.19 12.16
N ILE A 506 -11.89 34.24 12.34
CA ILE A 506 -11.17 33.53 13.38
C ILE A 506 -10.92 34.48 14.56
N LEU A 507 -11.20 34.01 15.77
CA LEU A 507 -10.98 34.80 16.98
C LEU A 507 -9.47 34.95 17.28
N PRO A 508 -9.04 36.09 17.83
CA PRO A 508 -7.68 36.21 18.34
C PRO A 508 -7.45 35.28 19.53
N ALA A 509 -6.19 34.93 19.77
CA ALA A 509 -5.73 34.23 20.96
C ALA A 509 -5.79 35.14 22.20
N GLN A 510 -7.01 35.41 22.67
CA GLN A 510 -7.29 36.29 23.80
C GLN A 510 -8.25 35.60 24.77
N ASP A 511 -7.98 35.75 26.07
CA ASP A 511 -8.79 35.15 27.13
C ASP A 511 -10.24 35.66 27.09
N GLY A 512 -11.20 34.73 27.26
CA GLY A 512 -12.64 35.04 27.33
C GLY A 512 -13.37 35.10 25.99
N LEU A 513 -12.67 34.93 24.86
CA LEU A 513 -13.28 34.90 23.53
C LEU A 513 -13.47 33.46 23.03
N PHE A 514 -14.69 32.94 23.11
CA PHE A 514 -15.06 31.62 22.60
C PHE A 514 -16.45 31.66 21.94
N GLU A 515 -16.60 31.01 20.78
CA GLU A 515 -17.90 30.86 20.12
C GLU A 515 -18.68 29.63 20.63
N PHE A 516 -17.98 28.52 20.89
CA PHE A 516 -18.55 27.24 21.33
C PHE A 516 -18.29 26.96 22.81
N GLY A 517 -17.53 27.83 23.47
CA GLY A 517 -17.12 27.71 24.87
C GLY A 517 -15.77 27.01 25.01
N GLU A 518 -15.14 27.21 26.17
CA GLU A 518 -13.85 26.59 26.47
C GLU A 518 -14.00 25.07 26.61
N VAL A 519 -13.23 24.33 25.81
CA VAL A 519 -13.17 22.86 25.88
C VAL A 519 -12.08 22.46 26.86
N ILE A 520 -12.50 21.93 28.00
CA ILE A 520 -11.61 21.53 29.11
C ILE A 520 -11.19 20.07 28.90
N GLN A 521 -9.91 19.77 29.10
CA GLN A 521 -9.40 18.40 29.05
C GLN A 521 -10.13 17.48 30.05
N ALA A 522 -10.50 16.28 29.60
CA ALA A 522 -11.19 15.30 30.44
C ALA A 522 -10.29 14.78 31.57
N GLU A 523 -10.88 14.45 32.72
CA GLU A 523 -10.14 13.81 33.80
C GLU A 523 -9.62 12.44 33.34
N LYS A 524 -8.32 12.20 33.56
CA LYS A 524 -7.64 10.95 33.20
C LYS A 524 -7.87 9.90 34.29
N VAL A 525 -8.74 8.94 34.01
CA VAL A 525 -9.01 7.81 34.91
C VAL A 525 -8.17 6.59 34.50
N PRO A 526 -7.37 6.02 35.41
CA PRO A 526 -6.63 4.78 35.15
C PRO A 526 -7.56 3.60 34.92
N TYR A 527 -7.18 2.68 34.02
CA TYR A 527 -7.98 1.49 33.69
C TYR A 527 -8.18 0.58 34.90
N THR A 528 -7.17 0.50 35.78
CA THR A 528 -7.25 -0.28 37.02
C THR A 528 -8.32 0.22 38.00
N LYS A 529 -8.83 1.45 37.82
CA LYS A 529 -9.86 2.06 38.66
C LYS A 529 -11.24 2.11 38.00
N ALA A 530 -11.34 1.77 36.71
CA ALA A 530 -12.61 1.76 36.01
C ALA A 530 -13.57 0.73 36.62
N LYS A 531 -14.80 1.15 36.85
CA LYS A 531 -15.86 0.32 37.44
C LYS A 531 -17.12 0.34 36.60
N TYR A 532 -17.85 -0.77 36.60
CA TYR A 532 -19.16 -0.87 35.99
C TYR A 532 -20.16 0.07 36.68
N ARG A 533 -20.96 0.77 35.88
CA ARG A 533 -22.04 1.65 36.31
C ARG A 533 -23.36 0.88 36.31
N GLU A 534 -24.37 1.37 37.03
CA GLU A 534 -25.70 0.74 37.07
C GLU A 534 -26.38 0.70 35.70
N ASP A 535 -26.06 1.67 34.85
CA ASP A 535 -26.59 1.84 33.50
C ASP A 535 -25.78 1.14 32.41
N ASP A 536 -24.62 0.56 32.72
CA ASP A 536 -23.85 -0.22 31.74
C ASP A 536 -24.68 -1.43 31.26
N SER A 537 -24.63 -1.71 29.95
CA SER A 537 -25.33 -2.82 29.30
C SER A 537 -25.09 -4.17 30.00
N GLU A 538 -23.85 -4.45 30.34
CA GLU A 538 -23.43 -5.71 30.96
C GLU A 538 -23.99 -5.87 32.38
N VAL A 539 -24.27 -4.76 33.08
CA VAL A 539 -24.94 -4.78 34.38
C VAL A 539 -26.44 -5.01 34.20
N ARG A 540 -27.07 -4.33 33.25
CA ARG A 540 -28.50 -4.52 32.93
C ARG A 540 -28.82 -5.94 32.45
N GLU A 541 -27.90 -6.54 31.71
CA GLU A 541 -27.99 -7.93 31.25
C GLU A 541 -27.62 -8.95 32.34
N GLY A 542 -27.23 -8.50 33.54
CA GLY A 542 -26.88 -9.36 34.67
C GLY A 542 -25.56 -10.13 34.52
N LYS A 543 -24.71 -9.75 33.56
CA LYS A 543 -23.40 -10.39 33.31
C LYS A 543 -22.36 -10.01 34.37
N VAL A 544 -22.45 -8.79 34.92
CA VAL A 544 -21.57 -8.23 35.96
C VAL A 544 -22.40 -7.37 36.93
N LYS A 545 -21.85 -6.99 38.09
CA LYS A 545 -22.54 -6.09 39.03
C LYS A 545 -22.02 -4.67 38.92
N ALA A 546 -22.90 -3.69 39.15
CA ALA A 546 -22.48 -2.31 39.32
C ALA A 546 -21.43 -2.20 40.43
N GLY A 547 -20.38 -1.42 40.19
CA GLY A 547 -19.24 -1.25 41.10
C GLY A 547 -18.11 -2.28 40.93
N ASP A 548 -18.33 -3.37 40.18
CA ASP A 548 -17.26 -4.32 39.83
C ASP A 548 -16.21 -3.64 38.94
N ARG A 549 -14.96 -4.08 39.01
CA ARG A 549 -13.88 -3.54 38.17
C ARG A 549 -14.09 -3.96 36.71
N LYS A 550 -14.06 -2.99 35.79
CA LYS A 550 -14.16 -3.26 34.34
C LYS A 550 -12.94 -4.01 33.81
N PHE A 551 -11.75 -3.63 34.27
CA PHE A 551 -10.48 -4.19 33.80
C PHE A 551 -9.69 -4.79 34.96
N THR A 552 -9.36 -6.07 34.83
CA THR A 552 -8.66 -6.85 35.86
C THR A 552 -7.31 -7.42 35.40
N THR A 553 -7.07 -7.43 34.10
CA THR A 553 -5.89 -8.02 33.44
C THR A 553 -5.29 -7.06 32.44
N LEU A 554 -4.01 -7.23 32.08
CA LEU A 554 -3.31 -6.35 31.15
C LEU A 554 -3.84 -6.51 29.72
N GLU A 555 -4.29 -7.71 29.38
CA GLU A 555 -4.92 -8.10 28.12
C GLU A 555 -6.20 -7.32 27.87
N GLN A 556 -7.09 -7.26 28.87
CA GLN A 556 -8.32 -6.47 28.80
C GLN A 556 -8.01 -4.98 28.62
N ILE A 557 -6.99 -4.49 29.33
CA ILE A 557 -6.57 -3.09 29.25
C ILE A 557 -5.99 -2.79 27.88
N GLY A 558 -5.09 -3.64 27.37
CA GLY A 558 -4.45 -3.47 26.08
C GLY A 558 -5.45 -3.44 24.93
N VAL A 559 -6.45 -4.32 24.94
CA VAL A 559 -7.53 -4.30 23.94
C VAL A 559 -8.32 -3.00 24.04
N ALA A 560 -8.75 -2.62 25.25
CA ALA A 560 -9.50 -1.39 25.44
C ALA A 560 -8.68 -0.15 25.00
N SER A 561 -7.40 -0.06 25.38
CA SER A 561 -6.50 1.05 25.01
C SER A 561 -6.05 1.06 23.56
N SER A 562 -6.38 0.02 22.77
CA SER A 562 -6.21 0.03 21.31
C SER A 562 -7.46 0.52 20.55
N GLN A 563 -8.63 0.53 21.21
CA GLN A 563 -9.90 0.97 20.62
C GLN A 563 -10.13 2.47 20.85
N ASN A 564 -10.41 3.20 19.77
CA ASN A 564 -10.76 4.62 19.82
C ASN A 564 -11.83 4.96 18.78
N GLU A 565 -12.64 5.97 19.08
CA GLU A 565 -13.67 6.50 18.18
C GLU A 565 -13.34 7.92 17.70
N VAL A 566 -12.09 8.39 17.86
CA VAL A 566 -11.68 9.77 17.50
C VAL A 566 -12.10 10.11 16.07
N GLY A 567 -11.80 9.23 15.11
CA GLY A 567 -12.17 9.44 13.70
C GLY A 567 -13.68 9.47 13.46
N ILE A 568 -14.46 8.68 14.21
CA ILE A 568 -15.93 8.61 14.11
C ILE A 568 -16.55 9.90 14.67
N VAL A 569 -16.11 10.34 15.85
CA VAL A 569 -16.60 11.56 16.48
C VAL A 569 -16.22 12.80 15.68
N ALA A 570 -14.97 12.86 15.19
CA ALA A 570 -14.53 13.92 14.29
C ALA A 570 -15.41 13.99 13.03
N LEU A 571 -15.72 12.84 12.42
CA LEU A 571 -16.62 12.75 11.28
C LEU A 571 -18.04 13.24 11.62
N ALA A 572 -18.57 12.87 12.78
CA ALA A 572 -19.86 13.34 13.28
C ALA A 572 -19.89 14.87 13.45
N ILE A 573 -18.82 15.48 13.98
CA ILE A 573 -18.68 16.94 14.08
C ILE A 573 -18.74 17.57 12.69
N GLY A 574 -18.00 17.00 11.73
CA GLY A 574 -18.03 17.45 10.34
C GLY A 574 -19.42 17.38 9.73
N LYS A 575 -20.13 16.27 9.90
CA LYS A 575 -21.51 16.10 9.41
C LYS A 575 -22.48 17.10 10.04
N VAL A 576 -22.42 17.31 11.35
CA VAL A 576 -23.28 18.29 12.03
C VAL A 576 -22.96 19.71 11.57
N ALA A 577 -21.68 20.08 11.48
CA ALA A 577 -21.26 21.41 11.02
C ALA A 577 -21.65 21.68 9.56
N ALA A 578 -21.62 20.65 8.71
CA ALA A 578 -22.03 20.73 7.31
C ALA A 578 -23.56 20.63 7.08
N ALA A 579 -24.38 20.47 8.12
CA ALA A 579 -25.82 20.41 7.96
C ALA A 579 -26.42 21.81 7.69
N LEU A 580 -27.50 21.85 6.92
CA LEU A 580 -28.29 23.05 6.63
C LEU A 580 -29.75 22.85 7.07
N PRO A 581 -30.48 23.92 7.43
CA PRO A 581 -31.90 23.82 7.73
C PRO A 581 -32.69 23.38 6.50
N ASN A 582 -33.72 22.58 6.71
CA ASN A 582 -34.64 22.20 5.64
C ASN A 582 -35.56 23.38 5.24
N LEU A 583 -36.16 23.32 4.06
CA LEU A 583 -37.08 24.35 3.59
C LEU A 583 -38.26 24.53 4.58
N GLY A 584 -38.42 25.73 5.12
CA GLY A 584 -39.48 26.06 6.09
C GLY A 584 -39.13 25.78 7.56
N GLU A 585 -37.91 25.30 7.84
CA GLU A 585 -37.41 25.15 9.22
C GLU A 585 -36.97 26.50 9.82
N ASP A 586 -37.15 26.68 11.12
CA ASP A 586 -36.67 27.87 11.83
C ASP A 586 -35.14 27.84 11.92
N GLU A 587 -34.50 28.71 11.14
CA GLU A 587 -33.04 28.82 11.04
C GLU A 587 -32.38 29.13 12.39
N LYS A 588 -32.98 29.96 13.25
CA LYS A 588 -32.41 30.28 14.56
C LYS A 588 -32.44 29.08 15.48
N LEU A 589 -33.54 28.32 15.46
CA LEU A 589 -33.67 27.10 16.24
C LEU A 589 -32.70 26.03 15.73
N PHE A 590 -32.59 25.87 14.41
CA PHE A 590 -31.64 24.97 13.76
C PHE A 590 -30.20 25.27 14.20
N LEU A 591 -29.74 26.52 14.06
CA LEU A 591 -28.39 26.92 14.44
C LEU A 591 -28.11 26.70 15.93
N LYS A 592 -29.11 26.94 16.79
CA LYS A 592 -29.00 26.66 18.23
C LYS A 592 -28.82 25.16 18.50
N GLN A 593 -29.56 24.30 17.79
CA GLN A 593 -29.44 22.85 17.91
C GLN A 593 -28.11 22.34 17.36
N GLN A 594 -27.68 22.85 16.20
CA GLN A 594 -26.39 22.53 15.59
C GLN A 594 -25.22 22.86 16.54
N LYS A 595 -25.18 24.08 17.10
CA LYS A 595 -24.17 24.48 18.10
C LYS A 595 -24.17 23.58 19.33
N ARG A 596 -25.36 23.16 19.79
CA ARG A 596 -25.53 22.24 20.91
C ARG A 596 -24.96 20.84 20.61
N PHE A 597 -25.19 20.31 19.41
CA PHE A 597 -24.58 19.04 18.97
C PHE A 597 -23.05 19.15 18.85
N ILE A 598 -22.53 20.21 18.24
CA ILE A 598 -21.08 20.43 18.11
C ILE A 598 -20.44 20.50 19.50
N ALA A 599 -21.01 21.28 20.43
CA ALA A 599 -20.49 21.35 21.80
C ALA A 599 -20.49 19.98 22.51
N ALA A 600 -21.54 19.17 22.34
CA ALA A 600 -21.62 17.82 22.88
C ALA A 600 -20.56 16.89 22.28
N LEU A 601 -20.40 16.93 20.96
CA LEU A 601 -19.42 16.10 20.25
C LEU A 601 -17.99 16.54 20.54
N SER A 602 -17.69 17.84 20.68
CA SER A 602 -16.36 18.31 21.10
C SER A 602 -15.99 17.81 22.50
N ILE A 603 -16.95 17.74 23.42
CA ILE A 603 -16.74 17.12 24.75
C ILE A 603 -16.49 15.62 24.58
N MET A 604 -17.28 14.92 23.76
CA MET A 604 -17.11 13.49 23.49
C MET A 604 -15.73 13.19 22.88
N GLU A 605 -15.31 13.97 21.89
CA GLU A 605 -14.01 13.82 21.21
C GLU A 605 -12.85 14.03 22.20
N GLN A 606 -12.99 14.93 23.18
CA GLN A 606 -11.98 15.11 24.23
C GLN A 606 -11.69 13.82 25.01
N TYR A 607 -12.72 13.01 25.29
CA TYR A 607 -12.54 11.71 25.95
C TYR A 607 -11.87 10.70 25.02
N GLU A 608 -12.24 10.71 23.75
CA GLU A 608 -11.69 9.79 22.74
C GLU A 608 -10.24 10.12 22.37
N VAL A 609 -9.84 11.39 22.31
CA VAL A 609 -8.45 11.77 21.97
C VAL A 609 -7.45 11.26 23.02
N ASP A 610 -7.88 11.17 24.27
CA ASP A 610 -7.11 10.63 25.38
C ASP A 610 -7.32 9.12 25.62
N TYR A 611 -7.95 8.37 24.69
CA TYR A 611 -8.33 6.95 24.88
C TYR A 611 -7.21 6.04 25.40
N GLN A 612 -5.96 6.24 24.93
CA GLN A 612 -4.82 5.44 25.38
C GLN A 612 -4.47 5.73 26.85
N LYS A 613 -4.74 6.95 27.31
CA LYS A 613 -4.38 7.46 28.64
C LYS A 613 -5.57 7.46 29.61
N ASN A 614 -6.78 7.17 29.14
CA ASN A 614 -8.02 7.28 29.89
C ASN A 614 -8.90 6.04 29.70
N SER A 615 -9.44 5.50 30.78
CA SER A 615 -10.38 4.38 30.74
C SER A 615 -11.81 4.79 30.41
N LEU A 616 -12.13 6.08 30.56
CA LEU A 616 -13.42 6.63 30.16
C LEU A 616 -13.45 6.82 28.65
N ARG A 617 -14.64 6.66 28.06
CA ARG A 617 -14.92 6.88 26.64
C ARG A 617 -15.90 8.03 26.45
N GLY A 618 -16.14 8.41 25.20
CA GLY A 618 -17.09 9.45 24.83
C GLY A 618 -18.48 9.23 25.44
N LYS A 619 -18.95 7.98 25.49
CA LYS A 619 -20.21 7.59 26.15
C LYS A 619 -20.21 7.83 27.67
N ASP A 620 -19.05 7.84 28.31
CA ASP A 620 -18.90 8.06 29.74
C ASP A 620 -18.97 9.54 30.15
N ALA A 621 -18.93 10.48 29.19
CA ALA A 621 -18.80 11.92 29.37
C ALA A 621 -20.07 12.57 29.94
N LYS A 622 -20.18 12.62 31.27
CA LYS A 622 -21.34 13.19 31.99
C LYS A 622 -21.56 14.66 31.66
N GLU A 623 -20.48 15.38 31.37
CA GLU A 623 -20.49 16.79 31.00
C GLU A 623 -21.29 17.05 29.72
N VAL A 624 -21.41 16.06 28.83
CA VAL A 624 -22.30 16.14 27.67
C VAL A 624 -23.73 16.39 28.14
N LYS A 625 -24.21 15.59 29.09
CA LYS A 625 -25.55 15.73 29.66
C LYS A 625 -25.69 16.98 30.52
N GLU A 626 -24.69 17.34 31.30
CA GLU A 626 -24.75 18.51 32.19
C GLU A 626 -24.71 19.84 31.43
N LYS A 627 -23.85 19.95 30.41
CA LYS A 627 -23.65 21.21 29.65
C LYS A 627 -24.61 21.34 28.47
N THR A 628 -25.06 20.22 27.91
CA THR A 628 -25.87 20.24 26.68
C THR A 628 -27.22 19.53 26.84
N SER A 629 -27.53 18.86 27.95
CA SER A 629 -28.76 18.06 28.12
C SER A 629 -28.97 16.96 27.06
N LEU A 630 -27.93 16.59 26.31
CA LEU A 630 -27.94 15.43 25.40
C LEU A 630 -27.42 14.19 26.13
N ASN A 631 -27.89 13.00 25.74
CA ASN A 631 -27.41 11.75 26.33
C ASN A 631 -26.16 11.30 25.56
N PRO A 632 -24.98 11.15 26.20
CA PRO A 632 -23.78 10.68 25.51
C PRO A 632 -23.93 9.27 24.92
N ASP A 633 -24.71 8.38 25.55
CA ASP A 633 -24.89 7.00 25.07
C ASP A 633 -25.57 6.91 23.70
N THR A 634 -26.49 7.84 23.41
CA THR A 634 -27.27 7.88 22.16
C THR A 634 -26.84 9.04 21.28
N LEU A 635 -25.68 9.66 21.54
CA LEU A 635 -25.32 10.92 20.86
C LEU A 635 -25.03 10.68 19.39
N LEU A 636 -24.24 9.65 19.06
CA LEU A 636 -23.91 9.30 17.67
C LEU A 636 -25.17 8.85 16.90
N GLU A 637 -26.04 8.04 17.50
CA GLU A 637 -27.33 7.66 16.92
C GLU A 637 -28.19 8.89 16.58
N LYS A 638 -28.27 9.87 17.49
CA LYS A 638 -28.98 11.13 17.24
C LYS A 638 -28.33 12.00 16.18
N VAL A 639 -27.01 11.90 16.01
CA VAL A 639 -26.33 12.55 14.89
C VAL A 639 -26.71 11.86 13.58
N ASP A 640 -26.83 10.55 13.55
CA ASP A 640 -27.30 9.83 12.36
C ASP A 640 -28.76 10.21 12.04
N GLU A 641 -29.66 10.24 13.02
CA GLU A 641 -31.04 10.77 12.84
C GLU A 641 -31.04 12.23 12.33
N TRP A 642 -30.14 13.07 12.86
CA TRP A 642 -29.96 14.43 12.40
C TRP A 642 -29.50 14.48 10.94
N CYS A 643 -28.59 13.60 10.53
CA CYS A 643 -28.08 13.53 9.16
C CYS A 643 -29.13 12.98 8.19
N GLU A 644 -29.94 12.01 8.61
CA GLU A 644 -31.08 11.51 7.84
C GLU A 644 -32.10 12.61 7.58
N LYS A 645 -32.37 13.44 8.61
CA LYS A 645 -33.25 14.61 8.49
C LYS A 645 -32.66 15.72 7.61
N HIS A 646 -31.35 15.96 7.66
CA HIS A 646 -30.67 17.03 6.92
C HIS A 646 -29.64 16.46 5.95
N LYS A 647 -30.12 15.89 4.84
CA LYS A 647 -29.28 15.18 3.86
C LYS A 647 -28.14 16.01 3.25
N SER A 648 -28.16 17.34 3.38
CA SER A 648 -27.12 18.26 2.89
C SER A 648 -25.70 17.93 3.37
N CYS A 649 -25.56 17.33 4.56
CA CYS A 649 -24.24 16.98 5.10
C CYS A 649 -23.73 15.59 4.67
N THR A 650 -24.60 14.70 4.19
CA THR A 650 -24.25 13.27 4.02
C THR A 650 -23.35 13.01 2.81
N TYR A 651 -23.64 13.68 1.68
CA TYR A 651 -23.00 13.39 0.41
C TYR A 651 -21.50 13.70 0.40
N PHE A 652 -21.06 14.82 0.99
CA PHE A 652 -19.63 15.14 1.06
C PHE A 652 -18.82 14.01 1.71
N PHE A 653 -19.29 13.54 2.87
CA PHE A 653 -18.55 12.58 3.69
C PHE A 653 -18.65 11.15 3.15
N GLN A 654 -19.77 10.77 2.54
CA GLN A 654 -19.89 9.52 1.78
C GLN A 654 -18.93 9.53 0.60
N TYR A 655 -18.95 10.61 -0.19
CA TYR A 655 -18.15 10.73 -1.39
C TYR A 655 -16.64 10.77 -1.11
N LYS A 656 -16.23 11.47 -0.04
CA LYS A 656 -14.84 11.48 0.42
C LYS A 656 -14.33 10.08 0.79
N GLY A 657 -15.22 9.22 1.30
CA GLY A 657 -14.89 7.89 1.80
C GLY A 657 -14.76 6.80 0.73
N ASP A 658 -15.33 6.99 -0.46
CA ASP A 658 -15.32 5.98 -1.52
C ASP A 658 -14.43 6.38 -2.70
N GLU A 659 -13.32 5.66 -2.88
CA GLU A 659 -12.36 5.89 -3.96
C GLU A 659 -12.93 5.58 -5.35
N ARG A 660 -13.99 4.77 -5.46
CA ARG A 660 -14.65 4.46 -6.73
C ARG A 660 -15.34 5.70 -7.29
N LEU A 661 -15.93 6.52 -6.41
CA LEU A 661 -16.82 7.60 -6.82
C LEU A 661 -16.08 8.69 -7.61
N TYR A 662 -14.90 9.11 -7.19
CA TYR A 662 -14.16 10.17 -7.90
C TYR A 662 -13.62 9.73 -9.27
N LYS A 663 -13.38 8.43 -9.44
CA LYS A 663 -12.92 7.87 -10.72
C LYS A 663 -13.95 8.03 -11.83
N GLN A 664 -15.24 8.03 -11.46
CA GLN A 664 -16.35 7.99 -12.40
C GLN A 664 -17.21 9.27 -12.36
N PHE A 665 -17.18 10.03 -11.27
CA PHE A 665 -18.08 11.18 -11.05
C PHE A 665 -17.36 12.42 -10.56
N PRO A 666 -17.88 13.61 -10.90
CA PRO A 666 -17.58 14.81 -10.14
C PRO A 666 -18.24 14.68 -8.75
N MET A 667 -17.80 15.50 -7.82
CA MET A 667 -18.36 15.50 -6.48
C MET A 667 -19.77 16.11 -6.48
N PRO A 668 -20.80 15.49 -5.88
CA PRO A 668 -22.10 16.14 -5.73
C PRO A 668 -21.93 17.47 -4.98
N ALA A 669 -22.25 18.60 -5.61
CA ALA A 669 -21.90 19.93 -5.10
C ALA A 669 -22.99 20.99 -5.29
N ASP A 670 -24.21 20.60 -5.68
CA ASP A 670 -25.32 21.54 -5.91
C ASP A 670 -25.98 22.03 -4.60
N PHE A 671 -25.51 21.54 -3.45
CA PHE A 671 -25.99 21.95 -2.15
C PHE A 671 -25.41 23.33 -1.76
N PRO A 672 -26.21 24.24 -1.18
CA PRO A 672 -25.75 25.55 -0.73
C PRO A 672 -25.00 25.46 0.62
N ASN A 673 -23.92 24.66 0.67
CA ASN A 673 -23.08 24.50 1.85
C ASN A 673 -21.62 24.88 1.56
N PRO A 674 -20.93 25.57 2.50
CA PRO A 674 -19.52 25.93 2.36
C PRO A 674 -18.57 24.77 2.06
N ILE A 675 -18.85 23.58 2.58
CA ILE A 675 -17.99 22.40 2.36
C ILE A 675 -17.92 21.97 0.88
N TYR A 676 -18.92 22.35 0.06
CA TYR A 676 -18.97 22.02 -1.37
C TYR A 676 -18.41 23.13 -2.26
N VAL A 677 -18.03 24.30 -1.72
CA VAL A 677 -17.59 25.46 -2.54
C VAL A 677 -16.44 25.09 -3.47
N LEU A 678 -15.44 24.37 -2.96
CA LEU A 678 -14.31 23.92 -3.77
C LEU A 678 -14.75 22.97 -4.89
N ALA A 679 -15.59 22.00 -4.56
CA ALA A 679 -16.16 21.08 -5.55
C ALA A 679 -16.95 21.84 -6.62
N LYS A 680 -17.88 22.70 -6.22
CA LYS A 680 -18.81 23.44 -7.09
C LYS A 680 -18.12 24.46 -8.00
N GLU A 681 -17.26 25.30 -7.42
CA GLU A 681 -16.75 26.51 -8.09
C GLU A 681 -15.36 26.31 -8.71
N ALA A 682 -14.54 25.43 -8.12
CA ALA A 682 -13.15 25.24 -8.53
C ALA A 682 -12.94 23.95 -9.32
N VAL A 683 -13.53 22.84 -8.87
CA VAL A 683 -13.16 21.51 -9.35
C VAL A 683 -14.10 20.96 -10.42
N ASN A 684 -15.38 20.78 -10.10
CA ASN A 684 -16.37 20.22 -11.00
C ASN A 684 -16.47 20.93 -12.36
N PRO A 685 -16.29 22.26 -12.48
CA PRO A 685 -16.30 22.93 -13.79
C PRO A 685 -15.19 22.48 -14.74
N TYR A 686 -14.10 21.91 -14.23
CA TYR A 686 -12.97 21.40 -15.01
C TYR A 686 -12.80 19.90 -14.91
N TRP A 687 -13.58 19.25 -14.04
CA TRP A 687 -13.55 17.81 -13.88
C TRP A 687 -14.05 17.15 -15.16
N GLU A 688 -13.33 16.14 -15.62
CA GLU A 688 -13.75 15.28 -16.72
C GLU A 688 -13.48 13.83 -16.29
N GLN A 689 -14.39 12.92 -16.63
CA GLN A 689 -14.13 11.49 -16.48
C GLN A 689 -12.85 11.13 -17.23
N THR A 690 -12.00 10.30 -16.63
CA THR A 690 -10.73 9.91 -17.24
C THR A 690 -10.98 9.18 -18.57
N ARG A 691 -10.58 9.78 -19.69
CA ARG A 691 -10.77 9.25 -21.06
C ARG A 691 -9.55 8.45 -21.54
N LEU A 692 -8.79 7.85 -20.63
CA LEU A 692 -7.62 7.07 -20.99
C LEU A 692 -8.08 5.77 -21.69
N ILE A 693 -7.72 5.63 -22.97
CA ILE A 693 -8.10 4.47 -23.77
C ILE A 693 -7.13 3.31 -23.47
N HIS A 694 -7.68 2.12 -23.18
CA HIS A 694 -6.90 0.90 -23.12
C HIS A 694 -6.72 0.33 -24.53
N ARG A 695 -5.48 0.04 -24.92
CA ARG A 695 -5.19 -0.75 -26.12
C ARG A 695 -5.36 -2.24 -25.82
N ASN A 696 -5.47 -3.06 -26.87
CA ASN A 696 -5.61 -4.49 -26.66
C ASN A 696 -4.34 -5.04 -26.00
N ARG A 697 -4.50 -6.03 -25.13
CA ARG A 697 -3.43 -6.44 -24.22
C ARG A 697 -2.30 -7.21 -24.91
N ASP A 698 -2.65 -7.98 -25.93
CA ASP A 698 -1.74 -8.65 -26.86
C ASP A 698 -0.75 -7.67 -27.51
N GLU A 699 -1.14 -6.41 -27.70
CA GLU A 699 -0.26 -5.37 -28.25
C GLU A 699 0.97 -5.06 -27.37
N PHE A 700 1.01 -5.50 -26.12
CA PHE A 700 2.07 -5.21 -25.14
C PHE A 700 3.01 -6.39 -24.88
N GLN A 701 2.92 -7.49 -25.65
CA GLN A 701 3.85 -8.62 -25.52
C GLN A 701 5.31 -8.20 -25.69
N HIS A 702 5.56 -7.19 -26.53
CA HIS A 702 6.89 -6.64 -26.78
C HIS A 702 7.56 -6.05 -25.51
N ILE A 703 6.82 -5.79 -24.44
CA ILE A 703 7.35 -5.27 -23.17
C ILE A 703 7.99 -6.37 -22.33
N LEU A 704 7.66 -7.63 -22.59
CA LEU A 704 8.25 -8.76 -21.88
C LEU A 704 9.74 -8.90 -22.24
N PRO A 705 10.57 -9.41 -21.32
CA PRO A 705 11.98 -9.62 -21.59
C PRO A 705 12.18 -10.51 -22.81
N SER A 706 13.09 -10.17 -23.73
CA SER A 706 13.35 -11.00 -24.92
C SER A 706 13.79 -12.40 -24.50
N ILE A 707 13.20 -13.45 -25.09
CA ILE A 707 13.74 -14.80 -24.96
C ILE A 707 15.11 -14.81 -25.67
N PRO A 708 16.21 -15.17 -25.00
CA PRO A 708 17.51 -15.24 -25.64
C PRO A 708 17.46 -16.20 -26.82
N ALA A 709 17.67 -15.67 -28.03
CA ALA A 709 17.79 -16.47 -29.24
C ALA A 709 19.28 -16.67 -29.54
N TYR A 710 19.70 -17.92 -29.72
CA TYR A 710 21.07 -18.33 -29.99
C TYR A 710 21.22 -18.94 -31.38
N LEU A 711 22.26 -18.52 -32.08
CA LEU A 711 22.77 -19.16 -33.28
C LEU A 711 23.83 -20.16 -32.85
N ILE A 712 23.66 -21.39 -33.31
CA ILE A 712 24.63 -22.45 -33.09
C ILE A 712 25.62 -22.40 -34.23
N VAL A 713 26.87 -22.10 -33.87
CA VAL A 713 28.00 -22.00 -34.79
C VAL A 713 28.98 -23.13 -34.50
N SER A 714 29.55 -23.73 -35.55
CA SER A 714 30.61 -24.73 -35.37
C SER A 714 31.77 -24.15 -34.56
N LYS A 715 32.35 -24.97 -33.68
CA LYS A 715 33.53 -24.59 -32.90
C LYS A 715 34.74 -24.25 -33.77
N ASP A 716 34.77 -24.75 -35.00
CA ASP A 716 35.81 -24.45 -35.98
C ASP A 716 35.85 -22.97 -36.38
N ASN A 717 34.72 -22.25 -36.24
CA ASN A 717 34.62 -20.83 -36.54
C ASN A 717 35.06 -19.92 -35.37
N ARG A 718 35.52 -20.47 -34.24
CA ARG A 718 35.95 -19.71 -33.05
C ARG A 718 36.91 -18.57 -33.38
N ARG A 719 37.97 -18.86 -34.14
CA ARG A 719 38.99 -17.86 -34.52
C ARG A 719 38.41 -16.76 -35.41
N GLN A 720 37.40 -17.09 -36.23
CA GLN A 720 36.73 -16.11 -37.09
C GLN A 720 35.80 -15.22 -36.28
N LEU A 721 35.10 -15.78 -35.30
CA LEU A 721 34.27 -15.01 -34.35
C LEU A 721 35.12 -14.08 -33.49
N GLU A 722 36.22 -14.58 -32.91
CA GLU A 722 37.15 -13.78 -32.10
C GLU A 722 37.81 -12.66 -32.92
N ALA A 723 38.20 -12.94 -34.18
CA ALA A 723 38.73 -11.92 -35.09
C ALA A 723 37.68 -10.88 -35.52
N ALA A 724 36.40 -11.25 -35.51
CA ALA A 724 35.28 -10.36 -35.82
C ALA A 724 34.75 -9.59 -34.60
N GLY A 725 35.28 -9.84 -33.39
CA GLY A 725 34.75 -9.28 -32.15
C GLY A 725 33.35 -9.77 -31.80
N ILE A 726 32.96 -10.95 -32.30
CA ILE A 726 31.67 -11.58 -32.02
C ILE A 726 31.83 -12.50 -30.81
N GLU A 727 31.18 -12.14 -29.71
CA GLU A 727 31.20 -12.92 -28.47
C GLU A 727 30.25 -14.13 -28.53
N TYR A 728 30.59 -15.20 -27.82
CA TYR A 728 29.75 -16.39 -27.67
C TYR A 728 29.52 -16.70 -26.20
N GLU A 729 28.28 -16.97 -25.82
CA GLU A 729 27.83 -17.02 -24.42
C GLU A 729 28.07 -18.39 -23.77
N LYS A 730 28.05 -19.47 -24.56
CA LYS A 730 28.31 -20.84 -24.08
C LYS A 730 29.27 -21.55 -25.02
N GLU A 731 30.28 -22.21 -24.43
CA GLU A 731 31.24 -23.05 -25.15
C GLU A 731 31.06 -24.53 -24.74
N GLY A 732 30.52 -25.34 -25.66
CA GLY A 732 30.39 -26.78 -25.52
C GLY A 732 31.02 -27.53 -26.71
N LYS A 733 30.27 -28.47 -27.30
CA LYS A 733 30.62 -29.06 -28.63
C LYS A 733 30.41 -28.08 -29.78
N GLU A 734 29.59 -27.06 -29.57
CA GLU A 734 29.27 -25.98 -30.50
C GLU A 734 29.35 -24.64 -29.75
N LEU A 735 29.38 -23.52 -30.48
CA LEU A 735 29.41 -22.16 -29.94
C LEU A 735 28.01 -21.55 -30.03
N HIS A 736 27.52 -21.02 -28.92
CA HIS A 736 26.24 -20.31 -28.87
C HIS A 736 26.51 -18.82 -29.02
N VAL A 737 26.15 -18.27 -30.18
CA VAL A 737 26.30 -16.86 -30.52
C VAL A 737 24.93 -16.18 -30.40
N SER A 738 24.85 -14.99 -29.82
CA SER A 738 23.59 -14.23 -29.76
C SER A 738 22.99 -14.01 -31.16
N TYR A 739 21.68 -14.13 -31.30
CA TYR A 739 20.95 -13.95 -32.57
C TYR A 739 21.15 -12.56 -33.18
N GLU A 740 21.52 -11.56 -32.39
CA GLU A 740 21.82 -10.21 -32.90
C GLU A 740 23.00 -10.20 -33.90
N TYR A 741 23.89 -11.20 -33.85
CA TYR A 741 25.01 -11.34 -34.78
C TYR A 741 24.64 -12.06 -36.08
N LYS A 742 23.38 -12.44 -36.29
CA LYS A 742 22.91 -13.16 -37.48
C LYS A 742 23.40 -12.52 -38.78
N ASP A 743 23.18 -11.22 -38.93
CA ASP A 743 23.55 -10.50 -40.15
C ASP A 743 25.08 -10.41 -40.28
N ALA A 744 25.78 -10.22 -39.16
CA ALA A 744 27.25 -10.21 -39.15
C ALA A 744 27.87 -11.58 -39.50
N LEU A 745 27.21 -12.68 -39.17
CA LEU A 745 27.60 -14.04 -39.58
C LEU A 745 27.29 -14.27 -41.07
N LEU A 746 26.13 -13.82 -41.56
CA LEU A 746 25.76 -13.89 -42.98
C LEU A 746 26.73 -13.09 -43.87
N GLU A 747 27.08 -11.87 -43.48
CA GLU A 747 28.04 -11.00 -44.18
C GLU A 747 29.44 -11.62 -44.28
N ARG A 748 29.78 -12.53 -43.36
CA ARG A 748 31.09 -13.18 -43.26
C ARG A 748 31.08 -14.63 -43.74
N GLU A 749 29.98 -15.08 -44.34
CA GLU A 749 29.78 -16.44 -44.83
C GLU A 749 29.99 -17.52 -43.75
N ILE A 750 29.75 -17.19 -42.47
CA ILE A 750 29.84 -18.14 -41.36
C ILE A 750 28.52 -18.91 -41.29
N GLU A 751 28.58 -20.22 -41.57
CA GLU A 751 27.41 -21.09 -41.44
C GLU A 751 26.96 -21.21 -39.98
N TYR A 752 25.65 -21.09 -39.78
CA TYR A 752 25.00 -21.24 -38.49
C TYR A 752 23.67 -21.98 -38.63
N ARG A 753 23.20 -22.56 -37.53
CA ARG A 753 21.83 -23.09 -37.39
C ARG A 753 21.14 -22.43 -36.20
N HIS A 754 19.82 -22.29 -36.25
CA HIS A 754 19.07 -21.79 -35.10
C HIS A 754 19.16 -22.80 -33.94
N SER A 755 19.33 -22.32 -32.70
CA SER A 755 19.17 -23.19 -31.54
C SER A 755 17.73 -23.68 -31.48
N LYS A 756 17.52 -24.92 -31.01
CA LYS A 756 16.17 -25.44 -30.71
C LYS A 756 15.47 -24.61 -29.63
N GLU A 757 16.22 -23.83 -28.87
CA GLU A 757 15.72 -22.89 -27.85
C GLU A 757 15.15 -21.60 -28.47
N ASN A 758 15.35 -21.35 -29.77
CA ASN A 758 14.84 -20.17 -30.48
C ASN A 758 13.45 -20.36 -31.07
N ASP A 759 13.02 -21.61 -31.25
CA ASP A 759 11.65 -21.89 -31.59
C ASP A 759 10.84 -21.70 -30.31
N LEU A 760 9.78 -20.89 -30.35
CA LEU A 760 8.75 -20.74 -29.30
C LEU A 760 7.96 -22.06 -29.09
N SER A 761 8.61 -23.22 -29.21
CA SER A 761 8.11 -24.49 -28.72
C SER A 761 8.28 -24.48 -27.20
N TRP A 762 7.27 -23.97 -26.51
CA TRP A 762 7.11 -24.18 -25.07
C TRP A 762 7.36 -25.66 -24.76
N SER A 763 8.07 -25.96 -23.67
CA SER A 763 7.83 -27.27 -23.09
C SER A 763 6.39 -27.24 -22.59
N GLU A 764 5.60 -28.30 -22.80
CA GLU A 764 4.19 -28.36 -22.35
C GLU A 764 4.02 -27.95 -20.86
N ASN A 765 5.09 -28.06 -20.07
CA ASN A 765 5.14 -27.74 -18.65
C ASN A 765 5.02 -26.24 -18.30
N GLU A 766 5.62 -25.32 -19.06
CA GLU A 766 5.63 -23.87 -18.70
C GLU A 766 4.26 -23.22 -18.93
N LEU A 767 3.66 -23.50 -20.08
CA LEU A 767 2.31 -23.02 -20.41
C LEU A 767 1.25 -23.69 -19.52
N GLN A 768 1.43 -24.97 -19.16
CA GLN A 768 0.52 -25.63 -18.23
C GLN A 768 0.61 -25.03 -16.82
N TRP A 769 1.82 -24.79 -16.30
CA TRP A 769 2.02 -24.09 -15.03
C TRP A 769 1.35 -22.72 -15.02
N ALA A 770 1.53 -21.94 -16.09
CA ALA A 770 0.93 -20.63 -16.23
C ALA A 770 -0.60 -20.67 -16.20
N LYS A 771 -1.21 -21.62 -16.93
CA LYS A 771 -2.67 -21.85 -16.91
C LYS A 771 -3.16 -22.23 -15.51
N ASP A 772 -2.45 -23.12 -14.83
CA ASP A 772 -2.78 -23.56 -13.47
C ASP A 772 -2.67 -22.40 -12.46
N LEU A 773 -1.67 -21.54 -12.60
CA LEU A 773 -1.50 -20.35 -11.75
C LEU A 773 -2.64 -19.35 -11.93
N VAL A 774 -3.01 -19.04 -13.17
CA VAL A 774 -4.13 -18.12 -13.45
C VAL A 774 -5.43 -18.61 -12.82
N GLN A 775 -5.66 -19.92 -12.86
CA GLN A 775 -6.84 -20.52 -12.24
C GLN A 775 -6.79 -20.44 -10.71
N ARG A 776 -5.67 -20.89 -10.09
CA ARG A 776 -5.49 -20.81 -8.64
C ARG A 776 -5.71 -19.39 -8.12
N PHE A 777 -5.20 -18.39 -8.83
CA PHE A 777 -5.39 -16.99 -8.50
C PHE A 777 -6.87 -16.58 -8.46
N GLN A 778 -7.72 -17.07 -9.37
CA GLN A 778 -9.16 -16.76 -9.34
C GLN A 778 -9.87 -17.44 -8.16
N GLU A 779 -9.51 -18.69 -7.86
CA GLU A 779 -10.06 -19.44 -6.72
C GLU A 779 -9.71 -18.73 -5.40
N ASP A 780 -8.43 -18.39 -5.20
CA ASP A 780 -7.95 -17.69 -4.02
C ASP A 780 -8.58 -16.30 -3.87
N LYS A 781 -8.75 -15.58 -4.99
CA LYS A 781 -9.45 -14.28 -5.00
C LYS A 781 -10.90 -14.42 -4.50
N SER A 782 -11.63 -15.44 -4.95
CA SER A 782 -13.01 -15.69 -4.50
C SER A 782 -13.06 -15.96 -3.00
N ILE A 783 -12.18 -16.84 -2.51
CA ILE A 783 -12.08 -17.18 -1.08
C ILE A 783 -11.78 -15.94 -0.22
N ILE A 784 -10.88 -15.07 -0.70
CA ILE A 784 -10.57 -13.81 -0.02
C ILE A 784 -11.80 -12.89 0.00
N CYS A 785 -12.52 -12.74 -1.12
CA CYS A 785 -13.74 -11.94 -1.18
C CYS A 785 -14.81 -12.46 -0.22
N ASP A 786 -15.07 -13.76 -0.22
CA ASP A 786 -16.10 -14.39 0.62
C ASP A 786 -15.78 -14.21 2.12
N ARG A 787 -14.50 -14.33 2.49
CA ARG A 787 -14.05 -14.16 3.87
C ARG A 787 -14.03 -12.70 4.34
N THR A 788 -13.69 -11.76 3.46
CA THR A 788 -13.53 -10.33 3.82
C THR A 788 -14.84 -9.54 3.74
N GLY A 789 -15.88 -10.09 3.11
CA GLY A 789 -17.17 -9.41 2.99
C GLY A 789 -17.01 -8.02 2.35
N SER A 790 -17.60 -6.99 2.96
CA SER A 790 -17.50 -5.60 2.49
C SER A 790 -16.24 -4.85 2.96
N ASP A 791 -15.33 -5.47 3.73
CA ASP A 791 -14.10 -4.82 4.19
C ASP A 791 -13.06 -4.74 3.07
N ILE A 792 -13.07 -3.62 2.36
CA ILE A 792 -12.15 -3.33 1.25
C ILE A 792 -10.69 -3.27 1.73
N LYS A 793 -10.43 -2.79 2.96
CA LYS A 793 -9.07 -2.63 3.50
C LYS A 793 -8.46 -4.00 3.79
N ALA A 794 -9.20 -4.88 4.47
CA ALA A 794 -8.80 -6.26 4.70
C ALA A 794 -8.60 -7.03 3.38
N ARG A 795 -9.49 -6.82 2.40
CA ARG A 795 -9.37 -7.45 1.08
C ARG A 795 -8.09 -7.04 0.34
N LYS A 796 -7.73 -5.75 0.37
CA LYS A 796 -6.49 -5.25 -0.24
C LYS A 796 -5.25 -5.87 0.42
N GLU A 797 -5.23 -5.97 1.74
CA GLU A 797 -4.11 -6.53 2.51
C GLU A 797 -3.90 -8.03 2.20
N GLU A 798 -4.97 -8.83 2.23
CA GLU A 798 -4.90 -10.26 1.92
C GLU A 798 -4.50 -10.53 0.45
N MET A 799 -4.96 -9.69 -0.48
CA MET A 799 -4.54 -9.77 -1.87
C MET A 799 -3.04 -9.45 -2.05
N GLY A 800 -2.49 -8.53 -1.25
CA GLY A 800 -1.05 -8.25 -1.22
C GLY A 800 -0.23 -9.48 -0.81
N LYS A 801 -0.63 -10.12 0.30
CA LYS A 801 -0.01 -11.37 0.80
C LYS A 801 -0.05 -12.49 -0.24
N LEU A 802 -1.15 -12.61 -0.98
CA LEU A 802 -1.28 -13.60 -2.05
C LEU A 802 -0.25 -13.39 -3.17
N TYR A 803 -0.03 -12.15 -3.61
CA TYR A 803 1.00 -11.87 -4.62
C TYR A 803 2.41 -12.18 -4.12
N ASP A 804 2.74 -11.83 -2.88
CA ASP A 804 4.05 -12.12 -2.29
C ASP A 804 4.29 -13.64 -2.20
N SER A 805 3.25 -14.42 -1.85
CA SER A 805 3.32 -15.88 -1.86
C SER A 805 3.59 -16.46 -3.26
N TYR A 806 2.97 -15.92 -4.31
CA TYR A 806 3.19 -16.40 -5.68
C TYR A 806 4.55 -16.00 -6.24
N ARG A 807 5.10 -14.84 -5.85
CA ARG A 807 6.49 -14.48 -6.23
C ARG A 807 7.51 -15.44 -5.61
N ALA A 808 7.35 -15.78 -4.34
CA ALA A 808 8.19 -16.78 -3.69
C ALA A 808 8.10 -18.15 -4.39
N GLU A 809 6.90 -18.59 -4.78
CA GLU A 809 6.72 -19.81 -5.59
C GLU A 809 7.45 -19.72 -6.95
N ILE A 810 7.35 -18.58 -7.63
CA ILE A 810 8.03 -18.35 -8.93
C ILE A 810 9.55 -18.42 -8.77
N ASP A 811 10.10 -17.80 -7.73
CA ASP A 811 11.54 -17.81 -7.45
C ASP A 811 12.07 -19.22 -7.14
N GLU A 812 11.25 -20.07 -6.51
CA GLU A 812 11.59 -21.46 -6.21
C GLU A 812 11.48 -22.39 -7.44
N ILE A 813 10.47 -22.20 -8.29
CA ILE A 813 10.25 -23.04 -9.48
C ILE A 813 11.16 -22.64 -10.64
N TRP A 814 11.37 -21.33 -10.82
CA TRP A 814 12.09 -20.75 -11.94
C TRP A 814 13.35 -20.04 -11.43
N ASP A 815 14.34 -20.85 -11.06
CA ASP A 815 15.58 -20.48 -10.37
C ASP A 815 16.58 -19.63 -11.20
N THR A 816 16.41 -19.57 -12.52
CA THR A 816 17.31 -18.85 -13.43
C THR A 816 16.57 -17.72 -14.18
N PRO A 817 17.23 -16.59 -14.49
CA PRO A 817 16.65 -15.49 -15.26
C PRO A 817 15.96 -15.94 -16.56
N ASP A 818 16.62 -16.78 -17.37
CA ASP A 818 16.06 -17.30 -18.64
C ASP A 818 14.74 -18.07 -18.45
N ARG A 819 14.65 -18.84 -17.35
CA ARG A 819 13.44 -19.59 -17.00
C ARG A 819 12.33 -18.67 -16.51
N LYS A 820 12.66 -17.64 -15.73
CA LYS A 820 11.69 -16.60 -15.32
C LYS A 820 11.16 -15.84 -16.53
N THR A 821 12.02 -15.51 -17.49
CA THR A 821 11.59 -14.90 -18.77
C THR A 821 10.61 -15.81 -19.51
N ARG A 822 10.92 -17.11 -19.65
CA ARG A 822 9.98 -18.08 -20.26
C ARG A 822 8.68 -18.20 -19.47
N ALA A 823 8.73 -18.20 -18.15
CA ALA A 823 7.55 -18.23 -17.28
C ALA A 823 6.69 -16.96 -17.41
N ALA A 824 7.30 -15.78 -17.51
CA ALA A 824 6.62 -14.50 -17.75
C ALA A 824 5.91 -14.50 -19.11
N HIS A 825 6.59 -14.97 -20.16
CA HIS A 825 6.04 -15.17 -21.50
C HIS A 825 4.90 -16.20 -21.51
N ALA A 826 5.04 -17.32 -20.80
CA ALA A 826 4.00 -18.34 -20.69
C ALA A 826 2.79 -17.84 -19.89
N LEU A 827 3.01 -17.08 -18.82
CA LEU A 827 1.97 -16.44 -18.02
C LEU A 827 1.23 -15.37 -18.81
N PHE A 828 1.98 -14.53 -19.53
CA PHE A 828 1.39 -13.59 -20.48
C PHE A 828 0.56 -14.35 -21.51
N GLN A 829 1.08 -15.40 -22.13
CA GLN A 829 0.31 -16.20 -23.08
C GLN A 829 -0.94 -16.82 -22.45
N ALA A 830 -0.87 -17.41 -21.26
CA ALA A 830 -2.01 -18.02 -20.56
C ALA A 830 -3.08 -16.99 -20.16
N THR A 831 -2.66 -15.76 -19.90
CA THR A 831 -3.56 -14.65 -19.57
C THR A 831 -4.14 -13.94 -20.80
N HIS A 832 -3.57 -14.17 -22.00
CA HIS A 832 -3.90 -13.43 -23.23
C HIS A 832 -4.26 -14.28 -24.47
N THR A 833 -4.08 -15.60 -24.48
CA THR A 833 -4.45 -16.45 -25.63
C THR A 833 -5.96 -16.55 -25.82
N SER A 834 -6.38 -16.28 -27.05
CA SER A 834 -7.77 -16.18 -27.52
C SER A 834 -8.60 -17.47 -27.39
N ASP A 835 -7.97 -18.63 -27.21
CA ASP A 835 -8.66 -19.92 -27.14
C ASP A 835 -9.61 -20.02 -25.94
N ASN A 836 -9.23 -19.44 -24.79
CA ASN A 836 -10.08 -19.48 -23.60
C ASN A 836 -11.30 -18.55 -23.75
N LEU A 837 -11.09 -17.29 -24.16
CA LEU A 837 -12.19 -16.33 -24.35
C LEU A 837 -13.12 -16.68 -25.51
N SER A 838 -12.62 -17.29 -26.58
CA SER A 838 -13.44 -17.72 -27.72
C SER A 838 -14.34 -18.90 -27.34
N LYS A 839 -13.85 -19.83 -26.52
CA LYS A 839 -14.66 -20.90 -25.93
C LYS A 839 -15.77 -20.34 -25.04
N HIS A 840 -15.43 -19.42 -24.13
CA HIS A 840 -16.41 -18.73 -23.28
C HIS A 840 -17.45 -17.95 -24.10
N ARG A 841 -17.02 -17.18 -25.12
CA ARG A 841 -17.93 -16.42 -26.00
C ARG A 841 -18.87 -17.33 -26.79
N THR A 842 -18.38 -18.48 -27.25
CA THR A 842 -19.21 -19.47 -27.98
C THR A 842 -20.27 -20.09 -27.06
N ILE A 843 -19.90 -20.43 -25.82
CA ILE A 843 -20.86 -20.97 -24.85
C ILE A 843 -21.86 -19.88 -24.43
N CYS A 844 -21.40 -18.64 -24.17
CA CYS A 844 -22.27 -17.49 -23.91
C CYS A 844 -23.29 -17.29 -25.03
N GLN A 845 -22.86 -17.39 -26.30
CA GLN A 845 -23.75 -17.25 -27.44
C GLN A 845 -24.78 -18.38 -27.51
N LYS A 846 -24.41 -19.61 -27.16
CA LYS A 846 -25.35 -20.74 -27.05
C LYS A 846 -26.36 -20.56 -25.93
N VAL A 847 -25.90 -20.26 -24.72
CA VAL A 847 -26.79 -20.04 -23.55
C VAL A 847 -27.71 -18.85 -23.81
N ALA A 848 -27.24 -17.82 -24.52
CA ALA A 848 -28.06 -16.68 -24.88
C ALA A 848 -29.23 -17.03 -25.83
N GLU A 849 -29.18 -18.14 -26.57
CA GLU A 849 -30.31 -18.59 -27.42
C GLU A 849 -31.54 -18.98 -26.60
N ASP A 850 -31.33 -19.42 -25.35
CA ASP A 850 -32.39 -19.85 -24.43
C ASP A 850 -32.85 -18.73 -23.48
N LEU A 851 -32.22 -17.55 -23.53
CA LEU A 851 -32.56 -16.41 -22.68
C LEU A 851 -33.62 -15.50 -23.31
N GLU A 852 -34.47 -14.93 -22.46
CA GLU A 852 -35.49 -13.95 -22.84
C GLU A 852 -35.05 -12.51 -22.50
N ILE A 853 -35.63 -11.54 -23.21
CA ILE A 853 -35.53 -10.12 -22.84
C ILE A 853 -36.41 -9.88 -21.63
N THR A 854 -35.88 -9.28 -20.57
CA THR A 854 -36.63 -8.93 -19.35
C THR A 854 -36.61 -7.42 -19.13
N PHE A 855 -37.63 -6.90 -18.42
CA PHE A 855 -37.71 -5.49 -18.07
C PHE A 855 -38.27 -5.32 -16.65
N SER A 856 -37.53 -4.65 -15.76
CA SER A 856 -37.98 -4.43 -14.38
C SER A 856 -37.44 -3.13 -13.79
N LEU A 857 -38.08 -2.66 -12.71
CA LEU A 857 -37.56 -1.59 -11.87
C LEU A 857 -36.60 -2.20 -10.85
N GLN A 858 -35.36 -1.72 -10.81
CA GLN A 858 -34.35 -2.11 -9.83
C GLN A 858 -34.20 -0.97 -8.81
N GLU A 859 -34.40 -1.28 -7.53
CA GLU A 859 -34.23 -0.34 -6.42
C GLU A 859 -32.74 -0.18 -6.08
N ASP A 860 -32.32 1.03 -5.68
CA ASP A 860 -30.93 1.34 -5.29
C ASP A 860 -29.87 0.88 -6.34
N TYR A 861 -30.21 0.94 -7.63
CA TYR A 861 -29.33 0.48 -8.70
C TYR A 861 -28.09 1.39 -8.85
N GLU A 862 -26.90 0.80 -8.76
CA GLU A 862 -25.62 1.49 -8.97
C GLU A 862 -25.35 1.63 -10.49
N LEU A 863 -25.70 2.80 -11.05
CA LEU A 863 -25.30 3.17 -12.41
C LEU A 863 -23.77 3.37 -12.48
N LEU A 864 -23.13 2.78 -13.49
CA LEU A 864 -21.71 2.96 -13.81
C LEU A 864 -21.30 4.42 -13.97
N HIS A 865 -22.23 5.27 -14.44
CA HIS A 865 -22.01 6.69 -14.67
C HIS A 865 -22.98 7.60 -13.88
N GLU A 866 -23.49 7.17 -12.72
CA GLU A 866 -24.02 8.10 -11.71
C GLU A 866 -23.48 7.86 -10.30
N ALA A 867 -23.20 8.95 -9.57
CA ALA A 867 -22.53 8.91 -8.26
C ALA A 867 -23.39 8.36 -7.12
N LEU A 868 -24.70 8.35 -7.30
CA LEU A 868 -25.67 8.00 -6.28
C LEU A 868 -26.54 6.85 -6.82
N PRO A 869 -26.73 5.78 -6.06
CA PRO A 869 -27.72 4.78 -6.41
C PRO A 869 -29.10 5.41 -6.45
N ARG A 870 -29.95 4.93 -7.35
CA ARG A 870 -31.36 5.31 -7.45
C ARG A 870 -32.15 4.21 -8.12
N ASP A 871 -33.47 4.30 -8.02
CA ASP A 871 -34.35 3.37 -8.71
C ASP A 871 -34.26 3.58 -10.23
N VAL A 872 -33.94 2.51 -10.96
CA VAL A 872 -33.73 2.54 -12.41
C VAL A 872 -34.48 1.40 -13.09
N TYR A 873 -35.14 1.70 -14.20
CA TYR A 873 -35.68 0.67 -15.08
C TYR A 873 -34.54 0.04 -15.89
N VAL A 874 -34.45 -1.28 -15.84
CA VAL A 874 -33.41 -2.05 -16.53
C VAL A 874 -34.06 -2.97 -17.56
N LEU A 875 -33.58 -2.91 -18.81
CA LEU A 875 -33.93 -3.84 -19.88
C LEU A 875 -32.75 -4.79 -20.11
N GLN A 876 -32.92 -6.07 -19.82
CA GLN A 876 -31.88 -7.07 -20.07
C GLN A 876 -32.08 -7.71 -21.44
N VAL A 877 -31.05 -7.71 -22.28
CA VAL A 877 -31.10 -8.17 -23.68
C VAL A 877 -30.03 -9.25 -23.90
N PRO A 878 -30.39 -10.45 -24.39
CA PRO A 878 -29.43 -11.54 -24.64
C PRO A 878 -28.40 -11.26 -25.73
N PHE A 879 -27.23 -11.91 -25.66
CA PHE A 879 -26.17 -11.91 -26.69
C PHE A 879 -26.51 -12.73 -27.95
N GLN A 880 -27.78 -12.69 -28.38
CA GLN A 880 -28.29 -13.37 -29.57
C GLN A 880 -27.88 -12.66 -30.86
N LYS A 881 -27.89 -13.40 -31.98
CA LYS A 881 -27.74 -12.84 -33.33
C LYS A 881 -29.09 -12.74 -34.03
N VAL A 882 -29.31 -11.62 -34.70
CA VAL A 882 -30.54 -11.34 -35.47
C VAL A 882 -30.22 -10.86 -36.87
N LYS A 883 -31.15 -11.13 -37.81
CA LYS A 883 -31.05 -10.64 -39.18
C LYS A 883 -31.73 -9.28 -39.32
N THR A 884 -31.03 -8.30 -39.87
CA THR A 884 -31.59 -7.00 -40.24
C THR A 884 -32.50 -7.13 -41.47
N LYS A 885 -33.32 -6.10 -41.73
CA LYS A 885 -34.23 -6.05 -42.89
C LYS A 885 -33.47 -6.13 -44.23
N ASP A 886 -32.23 -5.69 -44.22
CA ASP A 886 -31.26 -5.63 -45.30
C ASP A 886 -30.35 -6.88 -45.36
N GLY A 887 -30.70 -7.93 -44.61
CA GLY A 887 -30.11 -9.26 -44.69
C GLY A 887 -28.78 -9.44 -43.95
N ARG A 888 -28.29 -8.40 -43.25
CA ARG A 888 -27.07 -8.46 -42.44
C ARG A 888 -27.36 -9.17 -41.13
N THR A 889 -26.39 -9.92 -40.61
CA THR A 889 -26.49 -10.51 -39.27
C THR A 889 -25.80 -9.57 -38.28
N ILE A 890 -26.53 -9.09 -37.27
CA ILE A 890 -26.00 -8.24 -36.20
C ILE A 890 -26.34 -8.85 -34.85
N ASP A 891 -25.58 -8.53 -33.81
CA ASP A 891 -25.93 -8.91 -32.45
C ASP A 891 -27.18 -8.11 -32.00
N LEU A 892 -28.12 -8.78 -31.33
CA LEU A 892 -29.35 -8.22 -30.80
C LEU A 892 -29.10 -7.00 -29.88
N PRO A 893 -28.05 -6.98 -29.03
CA PRO A 893 -27.64 -5.77 -28.31
C PRO A 893 -27.38 -4.57 -29.22
N ASN A 894 -26.71 -4.75 -30.37
CA ASN A 894 -26.45 -3.66 -31.31
C ASN A 894 -27.74 -3.13 -31.95
N GLN A 895 -28.68 -4.02 -32.28
CA GLN A 895 -30.00 -3.61 -32.78
C GLN A 895 -30.76 -2.73 -31.77
N TRP A 896 -30.72 -3.12 -30.49
CA TRP A 896 -31.36 -2.34 -29.42
C TRP A 896 -30.66 -1.02 -29.17
N LYS A 897 -29.33 -1.02 -29.16
CA LYS A 897 -28.51 0.19 -29.06
C LYS A 897 -28.89 1.22 -30.12
N ASP A 898 -28.91 0.82 -31.39
CA ASP A 898 -29.28 1.70 -32.50
C ASP A 898 -30.71 2.25 -32.35
N ALA A 899 -31.65 1.40 -31.89
CA ALA A 899 -33.04 1.80 -31.67
C ALA A 899 -33.23 2.77 -30.49
N LEU A 900 -32.41 2.65 -29.43
CA LEU A 900 -32.42 3.56 -28.29
C LEU A 900 -31.75 4.89 -28.64
N ASP A 901 -30.60 4.85 -29.31
CA ASP A 901 -29.82 6.02 -29.74
C ASP A 901 -30.62 6.89 -30.72
N SER A 902 -31.26 6.28 -31.73
CA SER A 902 -32.13 6.99 -32.68
C SER A 902 -33.35 7.66 -32.06
N LYS A 903 -33.76 7.23 -30.86
CA LYS A 903 -34.84 7.85 -30.07
C LYS A 903 -34.34 8.86 -29.04
N GLY A 904 -33.03 9.05 -28.94
CA GLY A 904 -32.40 9.93 -27.95
C GLY A 904 -32.61 9.47 -26.50
N ILE A 905 -32.79 8.17 -26.27
CA ILE A 905 -32.97 7.62 -24.92
C ILE A 905 -31.59 7.45 -24.29
N ALA A 906 -31.40 8.05 -23.11
CA ALA A 906 -30.16 7.90 -22.36
C ALA A 906 -30.20 6.62 -21.50
N TYR A 907 -29.16 5.80 -21.61
CA TYR A 907 -29.00 4.56 -20.86
C TYR A 907 -27.53 4.29 -20.53
N GLU A 908 -27.30 3.32 -19.66
CA GLU A 908 -26.00 2.68 -19.43
C GLU A 908 -26.10 1.21 -19.79
N ALA A 909 -25.00 0.63 -20.29
CA ALA A 909 -25.00 -0.72 -20.81
C ALA A 909 -23.93 -1.57 -20.14
N THR A 910 -24.34 -2.46 -19.23
CA THR A 910 -23.46 -3.40 -18.52
C THR A 910 -23.61 -4.81 -19.04
N ALA A 911 -22.54 -5.60 -19.02
CA ALA A 911 -22.66 -7.04 -19.10
C ALA A 911 -23.22 -7.56 -17.77
N HIS A 912 -24.26 -8.39 -17.82
CA HIS A 912 -24.84 -8.99 -16.62
C HIS A 912 -23.79 -9.88 -15.92
N PRO A 913 -23.68 -9.84 -14.59
CA PRO A 913 -22.60 -10.52 -13.86
C PRO A 913 -22.67 -12.06 -13.98
N GLU A 914 -23.86 -12.60 -14.18
CA GLU A 914 -24.10 -14.05 -14.07
C GLU A 914 -24.61 -14.73 -15.35
N LEU A 915 -25.12 -13.96 -16.32
CA LEU A 915 -25.85 -14.46 -17.49
C LEU A 915 -25.36 -13.73 -18.75
N PRO A 916 -25.38 -14.37 -19.94
CA PRO A 916 -24.94 -13.74 -21.20
C PRO A 916 -25.96 -12.74 -21.76
N LEU A 917 -26.15 -11.65 -21.01
CA LEU A 917 -27.07 -10.53 -21.27
C LEU A 917 -26.32 -9.20 -21.20
N VAL A 918 -26.82 -8.19 -21.93
CA VAL A 918 -26.54 -6.78 -21.66
C VAL A 918 -27.69 -6.19 -20.86
N GLU A 919 -27.40 -5.37 -19.87
CA GLU A 919 -28.38 -4.61 -19.11
C GLU A 919 -28.38 -3.16 -19.59
N PHE A 920 -29.48 -2.71 -20.19
CA PHE A 920 -29.72 -1.31 -20.51
C PHE A 920 -30.43 -0.65 -19.33
N ALA A 921 -29.68 0.02 -18.47
CA ALA A 921 -30.21 0.77 -17.34
C ALA A 921 -30.57 2.20 -17.77
N PHE A 922 -31.85 2.56 -17.76
CA PHE A 922 -32.33 3.81 -18.35
C PHE A 922 -32.22 5.00 -17.39
N LYS A 923 -31.50 6.06 -17.80
CA LYS A 923 -31.36 7.26 -16.97
C LYS A 923 -32.68 8.00 -16.77
N ASN A 924 -33.48 8.09 -17.83
CA ASN A 924 -34.80 8.70 -17.85
C ASN A 924 -35.64 8.01 -18.93
N LEU A 925 -36.61 7.19 -18.52
CA LEU A 925 -37.51 6.49 -19.45
C LEU A 925 -38.92 7.09 -19.38
N PRO A 926 -39.50 7.56 -20.50
CA PRO A 926 -40.87 8.08 -20.50
C PRO A 926 -41.88 7.04 -20.02
N GLN A 927 -42.85 7.41 -19.17
CA GLN A 927 -43.83 6.46 -18.64
C GLN A 927 -44.63 5.71 -19.72
N SER A 928 -44.87 6.36 -20.87
CA SER A 928 -45.52 5.72 -22.02
C SER A 928 -44.68 4.62 -22.66
N MET A 929 -43.37 4.62 -22.45
CA MET A 929 -42.43 3.59 -22.89
C MET A 929 -42.25 2.53 -21.82
N VAL A 930 -42.21 2.91 -20.53
CA VAL A 930 -42.27 1.98 -19.39
C VAL A 930 -43.46 1.04 -19.56
N ALA A 931 -44.67 1.57 -19.72
CA ALA A 931 -45.87 0.75 -19.89
C ALA A 931 -45.83 -0.19 -21.11
N LYS A 932 -45.10 0.18 -22.18
CA LYS A 932 -44.96 -0.66 -23.38
C LYS A 932 -43.92 -1.76 -23.22
N LEU A 933 -42.81 -1.47 -22.53
CA LEU A 933 -41.76 -2.45 -22.26
C LEU A 933 -42.22 -3.43 -21.18
N ASP A 934 -42.88 -2.93 -20.14
CA ASP A 934 -43.49 -3.71 -19.07
C ASP A 934 -44.56 -4.68 -19.62
N ALA A 935 -45.50 -4.18 -20.42
CA ALA A 935 -46.51 -5.04 -21.05
C ALA A 935 -45.95 -6.09 -22.03
N LYS A 936 -44.69 -5.94 -22.47
CA LYS A 936 -44.08 -6.84 -23.46
C LYS A 936 -43.03 -7.79 -22.86
N TYR A 937 -42.33 -7.36 -21.81
CA TYR A 937 -41.17 -8.05 -21.25
C TYR A 937 -41.16 -8.10 -19.72
N GLY A 938 -42.13 -7.48 -19.04
CA GLY A 938 -42.20 -7.41 -17.57
C GLY A 938 -42.52 -8.75 -16.91
N ASP A 939 -43.24 -9.64 -17.61
CA ASP A 939 -43.58 -10.98 -17.12
C ASP A 939 -42.52 -12.06 -17.47
N ASN A 940 -41.47 -11.70 -18.22
CA ASN A 940 -40.43 -12.64 -18.63
C ASN A 940 -39.45 -12.92 -17.47
N SER A 941 -38.94 -14.15 -17.35
CA SER A 941 -37.93 -14.52 -16.34
C SER A 941 -36.91 -15.51 -16.88
N ASN A 942 -35.64 -15.32 -16.49
CA ASN A 942 -34.51 -16.18 -16.83
C ASN A 942 -34.11 -17.14 -15.68
N ASP A 943 -34.94 -17.29 -14.64
CA ASP A 943 -34.65 -18.16 -13.47
C ASP A 943 -34.63 -19.66 -13.81
N HIS A 944 -35.10 -20.02 -15.01
CA HIS A 944 -35.20 -21.39 -15.49
C HIS A 944 -33.89 -21.94 -16.08
N ILE A 945 -32.84 -21.12 -16.20
CA ILE A 945 -31.55 -21.52 -16.76
C ILE A 945 -30.78 -22.41 -15.77
N ASP A 946 -30.41 -23.60 -16.23
CA ASP A 946 -29.68 -24.59 -15.42
C ASP A 946 -28.27 -24.09 -15.07
N ALA A 947 -27.89 -24.17 -13.80
CA ALA A 947 -26.54 -23.85 -13.34
C ALA A 947 -25.46 -24.69 -14.05
N ASP A 948 -25.78 -25.91 -14.49
CA ASP A 948 -24.87 -26.77 -15.26
C ASP A 948 -24.61 -26.22 -16.68
N SER A 949 -25.55 -25.48 -17.26
CA SER A 949 -25.37 -24.81 -18.57
C SER A 949 -24.41 -23.62 -18.50
N LEU A 950 -24.19 -23.09 -17.29
CA LEU A 950 -23.25 -22.01 -16.98
C LEU A 950 -21.89 -22.54 -16.51
N LYS A 951 -21.55 -23.78 -16.86
CA LYS A 951 -20.24 -24.37 -16.60
C LYS A 951 -19.42 -24.54 -17.86
N VAL A 952 -18.11 -24.41 -17.72
CA VAL A 952 -17.14 -24.77 -18.74
C VAL A 952 -16.11 -25.72 -18.15
N THR A 953 -15.82 -26.81 -18.87
CA THR A 953 -14.71 -27.69 -18.53
C THR A 953 -13.42 -26.97 -18.83
N ASN A 954 -12.61 -26.78 -17.80
CA ASN A 954 -11.29 -26.16 -17.92
C ASN A 954 -10.28 -27.16 -18.54
N TYR A 955 -9.05 -26.70 -18.75
CA TYR A 955 -7.98 -27.52 -19.33
C TYR A 955 -7.53 -28.68 -18.41
N SER A 956 -7.79 -28.58 -17.11
CA SER A 956 -7.49 -29.59 -16.09
C SER A 956 -8.60 -30.66 -15.97
N GLY A 957 -9.67 -30.57 -16.76
CA GLY A 957 -10.81 -31.49 -16.74
C GLY A 957 -11.87 -31.19 -15.67
N ASN A 958 -11.72 -30.11 -14.90
CA ASN A 958 -12.68 -29.70 -13.88
C ASN A 958 -13.73 -28.75 -14.45
N GLU A 959 -14.95 -28.80 -13.93
CA GLU A 959 -15.99 -27.84 -14.25
C GLU A 959 -15.80 -26.53 -13.48
N THR A 960 -15.86 -25.41 -14.19
CA THR A 960 -15.72 -24.05 -13.62
C THR A 960 -16.84 -23.16 -14.16
N ARG A 961 -17.13 -22.05 -13.46
CA ARG A 961 -18.17 -21.09 -13.89
C ARG A 961 -17.83 -20.44 -15.23
N LEU A 962 -18.84 -20.30 -16.10
CA LEU A 962 -18.75 -19.60 -17.37
C LEU A 962 -18.46 -18.11 -17.14
N LEU A 963 -17.36 -17.60 -17.69
CA LEU A 963 -17.15 -16.16 -17.82
C LEU A 963 -18.12 -15.58 -18.86
N ILE A 964 -18.86 -14.55 -18.48
CA ILE A 964 -19.71 -13.78 -19.38
C ILE A 964 -18.86 -12.84 -20.23
N VAL A 965 -18.80 -13.11 -21.54
CA VAL A 965 -17.97 -12.36 -22.50
C VAL A 965 -18.86 -11.78 -23.60
N PRO A 966 -18.94 -10.44 -23.75
CA PRO A 966 -19.70 -9.83 -24.83
C PRO A 966 -19.25 -10.28 -26.24
N PRO A 967 -20.17 -10.22 -27.23
CA PRO A 967 -19.82 -10.37 -28.64
C PRO A 967 -18.73 -9.39 -29.08
N VAL A 968 -17.95 -9.77 -30.10
CA VAL A 968 -16.79 -8.99 -30.57
C VAL A 968 -17.18 -7.60 -31.05
N ASP A 969 -18.40 -7.46 -31.58
CA ASP A 969 -18.93 -6.20 -32.12
C ASP A 969 -19.73 -5.39 -31.09
N CYS A 970 -19.76 -5.84 -29.82
CA CYS A 970 -20.40 -5.16 -28.71
C CYS A 970 -19.38 -4.59 -27.70
N ARG A 971 -18.26 -4.05 -28.18
CA ARG A 971 -17.19 -3.47 -27.32
C ARG A 971 -17.62 -2.24 -26.52
N TRP A 972 -18.79 -1.69 -26.82
CA TRP A 972 -19.42 -0.59 -26.08
C TRP A 972 -20.11 -1.04 -24.80
N ILE A 973 -20.28 -2.36 -24.59
CA ILE A 973 -20.82 -2.91 -23.34
C ILE A 973 -19.73 -2.85 -22.27
N GLU A 974 -20.06 -2.24 -21.15
CA GLU A 974 -19.14 -2.09 -20.03
C GLU A 974 -19.21 -3.30 -19.09
N SER A 975 -18.11 -3.66 -18.45
CA SER A 975 -18.06 -4.75 -17.48
C SER A 975 -17.97 -4.16 -16.07
N GLN A 976 -18.85 -4.61 -15.17
CA GLN A 976 -18.80 -4.25 -13.75
C GLN A 976 -17.52 -4.77 -13.07
N ASP A 977 -16.93 -5.85 -13.59
CA ASP A 977 -15.79 -6.53 -12.98
C ASP A 977 -14.52 -6.36 -13.82
N LYS A 978 -13.88 -5.18 -13.71
CA LYS A 978 -12.58 -4.87 -14.36
C LYS A 978 -11.39 -5.65 -13.76
N ALA A 979 -11.57 -6.90 -13.35
CA ALA A 979 -10.48 -7.71 -12.82
C ALA A 979 -9.49 -8.12 -13.93
N GLY A 980 -8.32 -7.49 -13.89
CA GLY A 980 -7.23 -7.62 -14.85
C GLY A 980 -6.65 -9.03 -14.93
N ARG A 981 -7.03 -9.77 -15.96
CA ARG A 981 -6.36 -11.04 -16.27
C ARG A 981 -4.96 -10.85 -16.85
N GLY A 982 -4.65 -9.68 -17.45
CA GLY A 982 -3.28 -9.32 -17.86
C GLY A 982 -2.44 -8.61 -16.80
N ALA A 983 -3.01 -8.25 -15.64
CA ALA A 983 -2.28 -7.57 -14.57
C ALA A 983 -1.33 -8.52 -13.81
N LEU A 984 -1.61 -9.83 -13.86
CA LEU A 984 -0.88 -10.81 -13.04
C LEU A 984 0.60 -10.89 -13.42
N VAL A 985 0.94 -10.79 -14.71
CA VAL A 985 2.34 -10.77 -15.15
C VAL A 985 3.07 -9.50 -14.69
N TYR A 986 2.43 -8.32 -14.76
CA TYR A 986 2.98 -7.07 -14.25
C TYR A 986 3.18 -7.08 -12.73
N LYS A 987 2.33 -7.82 -12.00
CA LYS A 987 2.46 -7.96 -10.54
C LYS A 987 3.50 -9.01 -10.14
N LEU A 988 3.61 -10.11 -10.85
CA LEU A 988 4.48 -11.23 -10.46
C LEU A 988 5.91 -11.15 -11.05
N PHE A 989 6.09 -10.49 -12.20
CA PHE A 989 7.38 -10.36 -12.90
C PHE A 989 7.78 -8.88 -13.08
N MET A 990 7.54 -8.07 -12.05
CA MET A 990 7.73 -6.61 -12.12
C MET A 990 9.20 -6.25 -12.38
N ASP A 991 10.13 -6.92 -11.69
CA ASP A 991 11.55 -6.62 -11.79
C ASP A 991 12.07 -6.95 -13.19
N GLU A 992 11.68 -8.11 -13.72
CA GLU A 992 12.03 -8.53 -15.09
C GLU A 992 11.47 -7.56 -16.14
N ILE A 993 10.24 -7.08 -15.96
CA ILE A 993 9.63 -6.10 -16.86
C ILE A 993 10.33 -4.74 -16.75
N CYS A 994 10.70 -4.28 -15.55
CA CYS A 994 11.46 -3.04 -15.36
C CYS A 994 12.84 -3.13 -16.03
N ASP A 995 13.51 -4.28 -15.94
CA ASP A 995 14.79 -4.52 -16.60
C ASP A 995 14.62 -4.55 -18.12
N ALA A 996 13.57 -5.20 -18.63
CA ALA A 996 13.26 -5.23 -20.05
C ALA A 996 12.98 -3.82 -20.62
N LEU A 997 12.17 -3.02 -19.93
CA LEU A 997 11.85 -1.64 -20.31
C LEU A 997 13.10 -0.74 -20.28
N SER A 998 13.93 -0.86 -19.24
CA SER A 998 15.13 -0.03 -19.07
C SER A 998 16.17 -0.26 -20.15
N ASN A 999 16.25 -1.50 -20.66
CA ASN A 999 17.22 -1.95 -21.65
C ASN A 999 16.63 -2.09 -23.06
N TYR A 1000 15.35 -1.74 -23.25
CA TYR A 1000 14.66 -1.94 -24.52
C TYR A 1000 15.31 -1.15 -25.65
N ARG A 1001 15.52 -1.79 -26.80
CA ARG A 1001 16.11 -1.18 -28.00
C ARG A 1001 15.12 -1.22 -29.17
N VAL A 1002 14.60 -0.06 -29.56
CA VAL A 1002 13.70 0.07 -30.71
C VAL A 1002 14.52 0.03 -32.01
N ASN A 1003 14.71 -1.17 -32.55
CA ASN A 1003 15.54 -1.39 -33.75
C ASN A 1003 14.72 -1.46 -35.02
N GLN A 1004 13.54 -2.06 -34.89
CA GLN A 1004 12.67 -2.35 -36.00
C GLN A 1004 11.22 -2.13 -35.58
N ILE A 1005 10.41 -1.62 -36.50
CA ILE A 1005 8.96 -1.50 -36.38
C ILE A 1005 8.36 -2.07 -37.65
N GLU A 1006 7.51 -3.08 -37.52
CA GLU A 1006 6.71 -3.57 -38.63
C GLU A 1006 5.41 -2.76 -38.72
N VAL A 1007 5.18 -2.19 -39.91
CA VAL A 1007 3.97 -1.47 -40.27
C VAL A 1007 3.10 -2.37 -41.13
N VAL A 1008 1.88 -2.64 -40.68
CA VAL A 1008 0.88 -3.47 -41.35
C VAL A 1008 -0.25 -2.60 -41.93
N ASN A 1009 -1.14 -3.22 -42.72
CA ASN A 1009 -2.25 -2.54 -43.41
C ASN A 1009 -1.79 -1.50 -44.45
N VAL A 1010 -0.59 -1.68 -45.01
CA VAL A 1010 -0.01 -0.77 -46.02
C VAL A 1010 -0.84 -0.77 -47.31
N LYS A 1011 -1.40 -1.93 -47.68
CA LYS A 1011 -2.27 -2.12 -48.86
C LYS A 1011 -3.77 -2.01 -48.56
N HIS A 1012 -4.14 -1.51 -47.38
CA HIS A 1012 -5.55 -1.35 -47.05
C HIS A 1012 -6.17 -0.22 -47.90
N PRO A 1013 -7.41 -0.32 -48.40
CA PRO A 1013 -8.02 0.69 -49.29
C PRO A 1013 -8.04 2.11 -48.70
N ASP A 1014 -8.15 2.20 -47.38
CA ASP A 1014 -8.19 3.47 -46.63
C ASP A 1014 -6.79 4.04 -46.29
N ASN A 1015 -5.73 3.48 -46.87
CA ASN A 1015 -4.33 3.90 -46.66
C ASN A 1015 -3.85 4.79 -47.81
N ASP A 1016 -3.22 5.93 -47.47
CA ASP A 1016 -2.74 6.93 -48.45
C ASP A 1016 -1.64 6.38 -49.38
N TYR A 1017 -0.93 5.32 -48.96
CA TYR A 1017 0.14 4.65 -49.70
C TYR A 1017 -0.28 3.26 -50.23
N SER A 1018 -1.57 2.96 -50.29
CA SER A 1018 -2.10 1.66 -50.78
C SER A 1018 -1.62 1.29 -52.18
N GLU A 1019 -1.49 2.26 -53.08
CA GLU A 1019 -0.99 2.07 -54.45
C GLU A 1019 0.54 2.19 -54.58
N GLU A 1020 1.25 2.60 -53.53
CA GLU A 1020 2.70 2.81 -53.56
C GLU A 1020 3.45 1.47 -53.48
N ASP A 1021 4.56 1.35 -54.22
CA ASP A 1021 5.39 0.15 -54.26
C ASP A 1021 6.74 0.42 -53.61
N PHE A 1022 6.85 0.02 -52.35
CA PHE A 1022 8.03 0.20 -51.51
C PHE A 1022 9.22 -0.70 -51.92
N SER A 1023 9.07 -1.59 -52.91
CA SER A 1023 10.17 -2.38 -53.46
C SER A 1023 11.01 -1.67 -54.52
N LYS A 1024 10.54 -0.51 -54.99
CA LYS A 1024 11.25 0.31 -55.97
C LYS A 1024 12.55 0.88 -55.39
N SER A 1025 13.56 1.01 -56.25
CA SER A 1025 14.88 1.56 -55.90
C SER A 1025 14.84 2.93 -55.24
N LYS A 1026 13.80 3.74 -55.49
CA LYS A 1026 13.61 5.05 -54.84
C LYS A 1026 13.45 4.97 -53.32
N TRP A 1027 13.06 3.82 -52.77
CA TRP A 1027 12.85 3.59 -51.34
C TRP A 1027 13.98 2.78 -50.69
N GLN A 1028 14.81 2.10 -51.48
CA GLN A 1028 15.93 1.29 -50.97
C GLN A 1028 16.97 2.21 -50.32
N ASP A 1029 17.37 1.88 -49.09
CA ASP A 1029 18.34 2.62 -48.26
C ASP A 1029 17.99 4.10 -48.02
N LEU A 1030 16.78 4.53 -48.41
CA LEU A 1030 16.31 5.89 -48.16
C LEU A 1030 15.95 6.04 -46.69
N LYS A 1031 16.66 6.94 -46.01
CA LYS A 1031 16.31 7.37 -44.66
C LYS A 1031 15.16 8.37 -44.73
N VAL A 1032 14.05 8.07 -44.07
CA VAL A 1032 12.87 8.94 -44.02
C VAL A 1032 12.56 9.32 -42.58
N THR A 1033 11.94 10.49 -42.39
CA THR A 1033 11.40 10.92 -41.10
C THR A 1033 9.94 10.51 -40.99
N LEU A 1034 9.60 9.85 -39.89
CA LEU A 1034 8.27 9.32 -39.59
C LEU A 1034 7.73 9.97 -38.32
N GLN A 1035 6.40 10.03 -38.22
CA GLN A 1035 5.69 10.51 -37.06
C GLN A 1035 4.62 9.49 -36.65
N VAL A 1036 4.40 9.34 -35.34
CA VAL A 1036 3.27 8.56 -34.82
C VAL A 1036 2.08 9.49 -34.64
N GLY A 1037 1.00 9.25 -35.41
CA GLY A 1037 -0.30 9.90 -35.27
C GLY A 1037 -1.33 8.99 -34.59
N THR A 1038 -2.61 9.37 -34.65
CA THR A 1038 -3.76 8.56 -34.20
C THR A 1038 -4.83 8.50 -35.27
N ILE A 1039 -5.49 7.35 -35.42
CA ILE A 1039 -6.65 7.21 -36.30
C ILE A 1039 -7.81 8.05 -35.75
N ASP A 1040 -8.38 8.91 -36.61
CA ASP A 1040 -9.57 9.70 -36.33
C ASP A 1040 -10.68 9.37 -37.34
N LEU A 1041 -11.73 8.70 -36.88
CA LEU A 1041 -12.88 8.27 -37.65
C LEU A 1041 -14.13 9.01 -37.15
N PRO A 1042 -15.10 9.35 -38.02
CA PRO A 1042 -16.38 9.88 -37.58
C PRO A 1042 -17.19 8.78 -36.85
N PRO A 1043 -18.03 9.12 -35.85
CA PRO A 1043 -18.86 8.16 -35.12
C PRO A 1043 -19.78 7.29 -35.98
N THR A 1044 -20.07 7.72 -37.21
CA THR A 1044 -20.89 7.01 -38.20
C THR A 1044 -20.15 5.93 -38.97
N HIS A 1045 -18.82 5.81 -38.82
CA HIS A 1045 -18.01 4.84 -39.53
C HIS A 1045 -18.19 3.42 -38.96
N GLU A 1046 -18.35 2.41 -39.83
CA GLU A 1046 -18.59 1.00 -39.43
C GLU A 1046 -17.54 0.43 -38.46
N LYS A 1047 -16.33 0.99 -38.49
CA LYS A 1047 -15.20 0.57 -37.65
C LYS A 1047 -14.79 1.63 -36.61
N TYR A 1048 -15.58 2.68 -36.40
CA TYR A 1048 -15.30 3.75 -35.43
C TYR A 1048 -14.93 3.18 -34.05
N TYR A 1049 -15.81 2.34 -33.50
CA TYR A 1049 -15.63 1.69 -32.20
C TYR A 1049 -14.46 0.71 -32.13
N ARG A 1050 -13.88 0.35 -33.28
CA ARG A 1050 -12.75 -0.58 -33.37
C ARG A 1050 -11.40 0.14 -33.50
N PHE A 1051 -11.34 1.27 -34.20
CA PHE A 1051 -10.06 1.89 -34.57
C PHE A 1051 -9.85 3.33 -34.06
N GLN A 1052 -10.87 4.01 -33.52
CA GLN A 1052 -10.71 5.38 -33.02
C GLN A 1052 -9.58 5.48 -31.98
N GLY A 1053 -8.65 6.43 -32.17
CA GLY A 1053 -7.53 6.68 -31.26
C GLY A 1053 -6.36 5.68 -31.38
N THR A 1054 -6.41 4.73 -32.31
CA THR A 1054 -5.33 3.75 -32.51
C THR A 1054 -4.08 4.44 -33.09
N PRO A 1055 -2.87 4.21 -32.56
CA PRO A 1055 -1.65 4.77 -33.11
C PRO A 1055 -1.39 4.34 -34.56
N ILE A 1056 -0.97 5.28 -35.40
CA ILE A 1056 -0.68 5.05 -36.82
C ILE A 1056 0.66 5.69 -37.19
N ILE A 1057 1.45 5.04 -38.06
CA ILE A 1057 2.68 5.60 -38.59
C ILE A 1057 2.34 6.49 -39.78
N GLN A 1058 2.90 7.70 -39.77
CA GLN A 1058 2.73 8.69 -40.82
C GLN A 1058 4.08 9.03 -41.47
N LEU A 1059 4.05 9.16 -42.79
CA LEU A 1059 5.14 9.63 -43.64
C LEU A 1059 4.63 10.89 -44.36
N ASP A 1060 5.37 11.99 -44.29
CA ASP A 1060 4.98 13.29 -44.90
C ASP A 1060 3.54 13.76 -44.55
N GLY A 1061 3.09 13.48 -43.33
CA GLY A 1061 1.73 13.82 -42.86
C GLY A 1061 0.61 12.94 -43.42
N LYS A 1062 0.94 11.87 -44.14
CA LYS A 1062 0.01 10.89 -44.70
C LYS A 1062 0.15 9.54 -43.99
N ASN A 1063 -0.95 8.78 -43.92
CA ASN A 1063 -1.04 7.52 -43.20
C ASN A 1063 -0.31 6.41 -43.97
N LEU A 1064 0.79 5.88 -43.41
CA LEU A 1064 1.56 4.77 -43.97
C LEU A 1064 1.01 3.40 -43.56
N GLY A 1065 0.46 3.29 -42.34
CA GLY A 1065 -0.13 2.05 -41.81
C GLY A 1065 -0.03 1.96 -40.29
N THR A 1066 -0.61 0.91 -39.71
CA THR A 1066 -0.65 0.69 -38.26
C THR A 1066 0.51 -0.19 -37.81
N PHE A 1067 0.85 -0.16 -36.52
CA PHE A 1067 1.84 -1.08 -35.95
C PHE A 1067 1.37 -2.53 -36.03
N SER A 1068 2.29 -3.46 -36.31
CA SER A 1068 2.08 -4.88 -36.09
C SER A 1068 1.84 -5.17 -34.59
N PRO A 1069 1.02 -6.18 -34.22
CA PRO A 1069 0.80 -6.56 -32.82
C PRO A 1069 2.11 -6.78 -32.04
N ASP A 1070 3.10 -7.40 -32.68
CA ASP A 1070 4.39 -7.77 -32.05
C ASP A 1070 5.43 -6.65 -32.08
N SER A 1071 5.14 -5.53 -32.74
CA SER A 1071 6.07 -4.39 -32.82
C SER A 1071 5.93 -3.42 -31.65
N PRO A 1072 7.03 -2.76 -31.24
CA PRO A 1072 7.00 -1.72 -30.21
C PRO A 1072 6.19 -0.53 -30.70
N LYS A 1073 5.24 -0.09 -29.87
CA LYS A 1073 4.31 0.98 -30.22
C LYS A 1073 4.67 2.25 -29.48
N LEU A 1074 5.44 3.10 -30.15
CA LEU A 1074 5.81 4.42 -29.67
C LEU A 1074 4.56 5.29 -29.46
N PRO A 1075 4.55 6.19 -28.46
CA PRO A 1075 3.39 7.02 -28.16
C PRO A 1075 3.12 8.04 -29.28
N PRO A 1076 1.84 8.43 -29.51
CA PRO A 1076 1.50 9.50 -30.45
C PRO A 1076 2.29 10.79 -30.20
N GLY A 1077 2.66 11.48 -31.28
CA GLY A 1077 3.54 12.66 -31.25
C GLY A 1077 5.03 12.35 -31.32
N THR A 1078 5.43 11.07 -31.21
CA THR A 1078 6.84 10.67 -31.39
C THR A 1078 7.27 10.83 -32.84
N THR A 1079 8.48 11.37 -33.06
CA THR A 1079 9.14 11.40 -34.36
C THR A 1079 10.42 10.58 -34.35
N PHE A 1080 10.77 9.97 -35.48
CA PHE A 1080 11.98 9.17 -35.63
C PHE A 1080 12.35 9.00 -37.10
N GLU A 1081 13.59 8.65 -37.37
CA GLU A 1081 14.10 8.33 -38.70
C GLU A 1081 14.22 6.81 -38.87
N ALA A 1082 13.88 6.31 -40.06
CA ALA A 1082 14.02 4.88 -40.39
C ALA A 1082 14.31 4.67 -41.87
N THR A 1083 14.84 3.49 -42.20
CA THR A 1083 14.94 2.99 -43.58
C THR A 1083 13.83 1.96 -43.83
N LEU A 1084 13.20 2.01 -45.02
CA LEU A 1084 12.07 1.15 -45.36
C LEU A 1084 12.55 -0.10 -46.08
N SER A 1085 12.05 -1.26 -45.63
CA SER A 1085 12.25 -2.54 -46.31
C SER A 1085 10.89 -3.24 -46.46
N PRO A 1086 10.38 -3.45 -47.68
CA PRO A 1086 9.09 -4.09 -47.89
C PRO A 1086 9.14 -5.59 -47.56
N ASP A 1087 8.04 -6.12 -47.01
CA ASP A 1087 7.88 -7.57 -46.87
C ASP A 1087 7.60 -8.25 -48.23
N LYS A 1088 7.91 -9.55 -48.34
CA LYS A 1088 7.78 -10.37 -49.57
C LYS A 1088 6.38 -10.35 -50.18
N GLY A 1089 5.33 -10.03 -49.40
CA GLY A 1089 3.95 -9.90 -49.87
C GLY A 1089 3.47 -8.46 -50.14
N GLY A 1090 4.30 -7.44 -49.89
CA GLY A 1090 3.95 -6.02 -50.07
C GLY A 1090 2.84 -5.47 -49.17
N ARG A 1091 2.33 -6.27 -48.22
CA ARG A 1091 1.24 -5.92 -47.28
C ARG A 1091 1.71 -5.28 -45.98
N SER A 1092 2.99 -5.44 -45.65
CA SER A 1092 3.67 -4.78 -44.55
C SER A 1092 5.00 -4.17 -45.02
N VAL A 1093 5.48 -3.20 -44.25
CA VAL A 1093 6.77 -2.52 -44.43
C VAL A 1093 7.53 -2.59 -43.11
N MET A 1094 8.75 -3.10 -43.16
CA MET A 1094 9.65 -3.15 -42.02
C MET A 1094 10.49 -1.87 -41.99
N LEU A 1095 10.40 -1.15 -40.88
CA LEU A 1095 11.16 0.08 -40.63
C LEU A 1095 12.39 -0.26 -39.80
N LYS A 1096 13.58 -0.09 -40.35
CA LYS A 1096 14.83 -0.17 -39.57
C LYS A 1096 15.12 1.20 -38.97
N VAL A 1097 14.85 1.33 -37.68
CA VAL A 1097 14.80 2.60 -36.93
C VAL A 1097 16.21 3.04 -36.55
N ASP A 1098 16.52 4.31 -36.78
CA ASP A 1098 17.68 4.96 -36.18
C ASP A 1098 17.35 5.36 -34.74
N ARG A 1099 17.92 4.64 -33.79
CA ARG A 1099 17.62 4.78 -32.34
C ARG A 1099 17.85 6.19 -31.82
N GLU A 1100 18.93 6.84 -32.26
CA GLU A 1100 19.33 8.16 -31.75
C GLU A 1100 18.43 9.29 -32.30
N SER A 1101 17.66 8.99 -33.34
CA SER A 1101 16.70 9.92 -33.95
C SER A 1101 15.34 9.95 -33.26
N ILE A 1102 15.04 9.00 -32.35
CA ILE A 1102 13.76 8.95 -31.65
C ILE A 1102 13.62 10.21 -30.78
N ARG A 1103 12.54 10.95 -30.97
CA ARG A 1103 12.17 12.14 -30.20
C ARG A 1103 10.73 11.98 -29.72
N LEU A 1104 10.59 11.78 -28.41
CA LEU A 1104 9.29 11.73 -27.75
C LEU A 1104 8.63 13.12 -27.76
N PRO A 1105 7.29 13.21 -27.66
CA PRO A 1105 6.61 14.50 -27.58
C PRO A 1105 7.11 15.32 -26.39
N GLU A 1106 7.18 16.65 -26.58
CA GLU A 1106 7.70 17.56 -25.56
C GLU A 1106 6.80 17.58 -24.31
N THR A 1107 7.36 17.18 -23.16
CA THR A 1107 6.64 17.01 -21.89
C THR A 1107 6.71 18.25 -21.00
N GLN A 1108 6.70 19.46 -21.57
CA GLN A 1108 6.60 20.66 -20.73
C GLN A 1108 5.26 20.63 -19.96
N LEU A 1109 5.36 20.55 -18.64
CA LEU A 1109 4.20 20.55 -17.76
C LEU A 1109 3.54 21.93 -17.78
N PRO A 1110 2.20 22.01 -17.70
CA PRO A 1110 1.53 23.29 -17.55
C PRO A 1110 2.04 23.98 -16.28
N GLN A 1111 2.64 25.16 -16.42
CA GLN A 1111 3.07 25.95 -15.27
C GLN A 1111 1.84 26.47 -14.53
N ILE A 1112 1.89 26.40 -13.20
CA ILE A 1112 0.92 27.10 -12.37
C ILE A 1112 1.47 28.51 -12.21
N ASP A 1113 0.80 29.49 -12.80
CA ASP A 1113 0.94 30.88 -12.37
C ASP A 1113 0.45 30.94 -10.91
N SER A 1114 1.37 30.69 -9.98
CA SER A 1114 1.15 31.12 -8.61
C SER A 1114 0.92 32.63 -8.66
N PRO A 1115 0.02 33.22 -7.86
CA PRO A 1115 -0.01 34.66 -7.71
C PRO A 1115 1.34 35.10 -7.13
N SER A 1116 2.26 35.43 -8.03
CA SER A 1116 3.58 35.93 -7.73
C SER A 1116 3.39 37.29 -7.08
N ALA A 1117 3.99 37.43 -5.90
CA ALA A 1117 4.21 38.70 -5.26
C ALA A 1117 4.66 39.73 -6.31
N ILE A 1118 3.96 40.87 -6.32
CA ILE A 1118 4.22 41.98 -7.22
C ILE A 1118 5.71 42.37 -7.17
N ALA A 1119 6.24 42.54 -8.38
CA ALA A 1119 7.56 42.97 -8.78
C ALA A 1119 8.34 43.87 -7.80
N GLN A 1120 9.64 43.59 -7.70
CA GLN A 1120 10.64 44.66 -7.75
C GLN A 1120 11.76 44.25 -8.72
N SER A 1121 11.76 44.91 -9.88
CA SER A 1121 12.93 45.03 -10.74
C SER A 1121 13.98 45.95 -10.10
N ASP A 1122 15.20 45.78 -10.58
CA ASP A 1122 16.36 46.68 -10.48
C ASP A 1122 17.23 46.63 -9.22
N ARG A 1123 18.31 45.84 -9.28
CA ARG A 1123 19.68 46.39 -9.32
C ARG A 1123 20.78 45.36 -9.62
N ALA A 1124 21.40 45.57 -10.78
CA ALA A 1124 22.84 45.63 -11.07
C ALA A 1124 23.79 44.51 -10.59
N GLU A 1125 24.32 43.81 -11.59
CA GLU A 1125 25.74 43.50 -11.84
C GLU A 1125 26.71 43.52 -10.65
N TYR A 1126 27.31 42.35 -10.38
CA TYR A 1126 28.77 42.26 -10.18
C TYR A 1126 29.27 40.87 -10.59
N SER A 1127 30.01 40.82 -11.69
CA SER A 1127 30.85 39.69 -12.07
C SER A 1127 32.12 39.68 -11.21
N ALA A 1128 32.53 38.52 -10.72
CA ALA A 1128 33.94 38.25 -10.42
C ALA A 1128 34.25 36.76 -10.60
N LYS A 1129 35.29 36.52 -11.40
CA LYS A 1129 35.89 35.24 -11.81
C LYS A 1129 36.57 34.52 -10.63
N SER A 1130 36.66 33.19 -10.69
CA SER A 1130 37.96 32.49 -10.64
C SER A 1130 37.81 30.97 -10.85
N ASP A 1131 38.42 30.50 -11.93
CA ASP A 1131 39.42 29.43 -12.02
C ASP A 1131 39.16 28.07 -11.33
N ASN A 1132 38.73 27.10 -12.14
CA ASN A 1132 38.89 25.68 -11.85
C ASN A 1132 40.20 25.17 -12.46
N ALA A 1133 41.18 24.92 -11.58
CA ALA A 1133 42.40 24.21 -11.90
C ALA A 1133 42.17 22.69 -11.86
N THR A 1134 42.53 22.04 -12.96
CA THR A 1134 42.70 20.60 -13.15
C THR A 1134 43.68 19.99 -12.13
N HIS A 1135 43.28 18.90 -11.47
CA HIS A 1135 44.21 17.90 -10.93
C HIS A 1135 43.78 16.47 -11.29
N ARG A 1136 44.70 15.78 -11.96
CA ARG A 1136 44.71 14.38 -12.37
C ARG A 1136 45.24 13.46 -11.25
N CYS A 1137 44.98 12.16 -11.46
CA CYS A 1137 45.63 10.94 -10.93
C CYS A 1137 45.03 10.41 -9.61
N ARG A 1138 44.78 9.10 -9.41
CA ARG A 1138 45.31 7.89 -10.08
C ARG A 1138 44.46 6.67 -9.66
N GLU A 1139 44.05 5.85 -10.62
CA GLU A 1139 43.58 4.49 -10.40
C GLU A 1139 44.77 3.52 -10.19
N ARG A 1140 44.56 2.49 -9.37
CA ARG A 1140 45.41 1.29 -9.30
C ARG A 1140 44.53 0.05 -9.22
N THR A 1141 44.60 -0.76 -10.28
CA THR A 1141 44.34 -2.20 -10.28
C THR A 1141 45.49 -2.95 -9.56
N PRO A 1142 45.24 -4.15 -9.03
CA PRO A 1142 45.93 -5.32 -9.62
C PRO A 1142 45.10 -6.62 -9.67
N GLN A 1143 45.51 -7.50 -10.57
CA GLN A 1143 44.97 -8.85 -10.90
C GLN A 1143 45.74 -9.99 -10.14
N PRO A 1144 45.40 -11.30 -10.31
CA PRO A 1144 45.32 -12.37 -9.29
C PRO A 1144 46.60 -13.23 -9.15
N PRO A 1145 46.62 -14.29 -8.30
CA PRO A 1145 46.53 -15.67 -8.85
C PRO A 1145 46.04 -16.84 -7.93
N GLN A 1146 45.53 -17.90 -8.59
CA GLN A 1146 45.76 -19.37 -8.39
C GLN A 1146 45.20 -20.20 -7.20
N GLU A 1147 44.44 -21.24 -7.57
CA GLU A 1147 44.30 -22.59 -6.94
C GLU A 1147 45.41 -23.54 -7.48
N PRO A 1148 45.77 -24.74 -6.90
CA PRO A 1148 44.81 -25.86 -6.68
C PRO A 1148 45.14 -27.00 -5.64
N THR A 1149 44.15 -27.91 -5.49
CA THR A 1149 44.21 -29.39 -5.23
C THR A 1149 44.53 -30.03 -3.85
N SER A 1150 43.60 -30.86 -3.32
CA SER A 1150 43.61 -32.36 -3.29
C SER A 1150 42.92 -33.02 -2.04
N LYS A 1151 42.19 -34.13 -2.32
CA LYS A 1151 41.47 -35.15 -1.47
C LYS A 1151 42.42 -35.93 -0.50
N PRO A 1152 42.02 -36.88 0.41
CA PRO A 1152 40.84 -37.79 0.42
C PRO A 1152 40.19 -38.26 1.79
N GLU A 1153 38.90 -38.62 1.74
CA GLU A 1153 38.28 -39.96 1.98
C GLU A 1153 38.62 -40.93 3.17
N ILE A 1154 37.54 -41.52 3.76
CA ILE A 1154 37.33 -42.87 4.38
C ILE A 1154 37.35 -43.09 5.93
N VAL A 1155 36.12 -43.14 6.50
CA VAL A 1155 35.43 -44.17 7.33
C VAL A 1155 36.24 -45.25 8.09
N VAL A 1156 35.94 -45.49 9.39
CA VAL A 1156 35.73 -46.84 9.99
C VAL A 1156 34.78 -46.80 11.22
N ASN A 1157 33.80 -47.70 11.20
CA ASN A 1157 32.82 -48.11 12.22
C ASN A 1157 33.40 -48.62 13.56
N ASN A 1158 32.57 -48.62 14.62
CA ASN A 1158 32.28 -49.82 15.43
C ASN A 1158 31.11 -49.59 16.39
N GLY A 1159 30.11 -50.46 16.36
CA GLY A 1159 28.89 -50.37 17.17
C GLY A 1159 28.84 -51.29 18.39
N LYS A 1160 27.77 -51.17 19.18
CA LYS A 1160 26.84 -52.27 19.58
C LYS A 1160 25.84 -51.81 20.67
N SER A 1161 24.57 -52.06 20.35
CA SER A 1161 23.40 -52.43 21.18
C SER A 1161 23.08 -51.67 22.47
N ASP A 1162 21.85 -51.15 22.55
CA ASP A 1162 20.86 -51.68 23.51
C ASP A 1162 19.41 -51.55 23.01
N ILE A 1163 18.73 -52.69 22.99
CA ILE A 1163 17.36 -52.91 22.55
C ILE A 1163 16.49 -52.81 23.80
N ASN A 1164 15.59 -51.81 23.88
CA ASN A 1164 14.28 -51.91 24.55
C ASN A 1164 13.40 -50.63 24.54
N ASN A 1165 13.68 -49.61 23.70
CA ASN A 1165 12.78 -48.45 23.52
C ASN A 1165 12.33 -48.20 22.04
N VAL A 1166 12.44 -49.20 21.17
CA VAL A 1166 12.52 -49.02 19.69
C VAL A 1166 11.17 -49.17 18.95
N LYS A 1167 10.00 -48.90 19.57
CA LYS A 1167 8.70 -49.04 18.87
C LYS A 1167 7.94 -47.75 18.56
N ALA A 1168 8.30 -46.60 19.12
CA ALA A 1168 7.66 -45.33 18.77
C ALA A 1168 8.39 -44.59 17.61
N ASP A 1169 9.70 -44.77 17.45
CA ASP A 1169 10.49 -43.98 16.47
C ASP A 1169 10.63 -44.63 15.08
N ASN A 1170 10.23 -45.90 14.91
CA ASN A 1170 10.47 -46.64 13.66
C ASN A 1170 9.30 -46.64 12.65
N TRP A 1171 8.07 -46.33 13.05
CA TRP A 1171 6.92 -46.40 12.14
C TRP A 1171 6.95 -45.31 11.06
N ARG A 1172 7.43 -44.10 11.42
CA ARG A 1172 7.61 -42.99 10.48
C ARG A 1172 8.68 -43.29 9.43
N LEU A 1173 9.83 -43.81 9.85
CA LEU A 1173 10.91 -44.21 8.95
C LEU A 1173 10.45 -45.34 8.01
N TYR A 1174 9.73 -46.33 8.55
CA TYR A 1174 9.12 -47.39 7.74
C TYR A 1174 8.15 -46.84 6.67
N LEU A 1175 7.29 -45.88 7.03
CA LEU A 1175 6.37 -45.26 6.08
C LEU A 1175 7.05 -44.35 5.07
N GLN A 1176 8.11 -43.67 5.48
CA GLN A 1176 8.96 -42.91 4.57
C GLN A 1176 9.62 -43.84 3.53
N ASP A 1177 10.20 -44.95 3.97
CA ASP A 1177 10.82 -45.94 3.10
C ASP A 1177 9.78 -46.59 2.16
N THR A 1178 8.57 -46.81 2.68
CA THR A 1178 7.43 -47.31 1.89
C THR A 1178 7.04 -46.30 0.82
N LEU A 1179 6.87 -45.02 1.17
CA LEU A 1179 6.56 -43.93 0.23
C LEU A 1179 7.65 -43.80 -0.84
N PHE A 1180 8.92 -43.79 -0.43
CA PHE A 1180 10.06 -43.74 -1.33
C PHE A 1180 10.07 -44.92 -2.30
N SER A 1181 9.81 -46.12 -1.80
CA SER A 1181 9.76 -47.34 -2.62
C SER A 1181 8.64 -47.27 -3.66
N VAL A 1182 7.43 -46.86 -3.27
CA VAL A 1182 6.29 -46.69 -4.18
C VAL A 1182 6.62 -45.69 -5.29
N VAL A 1183 7.18 -44.53 -4.93
CA VAL A 1183 7.55 -43.49 -5.91
C VAL A 1183 8.66 -43.98 -6.85
N SER A 1184 9.69 -44.63 -6.31
CA SER A 1184 10.82 -45.16 -7.09
C SER A 1184 10.39 -46.28 -8.05
N GLU A 1185 9.56 -47.23 -7.60
CA GLU A 1185 9.06 -48.32 -8.42
C GLU A 1185 8.11 -47.83 -9.51
N THR A 1186 7.19 -46.92 -9.18
CA THR A 1186 6.28 -46.33 -10.17
C THR A 1186 7.06 -45.59 -11.26
N TYR A 1187 8.11 -44.86 -10.88
CA TYR A 1187 9.00 -44.19 -11.83
C TYR A 1187 9.77 -45.19 -12.74
N LYS A 1188 10.29 -46.29 -12.17
CA LYS A 1188 10.97 -47.35 -12.94
C LYS A 1188 10.03 -48.05 -13.93
N GLN A 1189 8.80 -48.35 -13.50
CA GLN A 1189 7.80 -49.05 -14.32
C GLN A 1189 7.33 -48.22 -15.52
N ARG A 1190 7.24 -46.89 -15.37
CA ARG A 1190 6.85 -45.98 -16.46
C ARG A 1190 7.94 -45.70 -17.50
N ARG A 1191 9.13 -46.30 -17.33
CA ARG A 1191 10.40 -46.05 -18.05
C ARG A 1191 10.87 -44.59 -17.90
N PRO A 1192 12.17 -44.32 -17.67
CA PRO A 1192 12.69 -42.96 -17.60
C PRO A 1192 12.44 -42.22 -18.93
N SER A 1193 11.60 -41.19 -18.91
CA SER A 1193 11.43 -40.25 -20.03
C SER A 1193 12.40 -39.09 -19.86
N HIS A 1194 12.69 -38.35 -20.94
CA HIS A 1194 13.44 -37.10 -20.86
C HIS A 1194 12.63 -35.93 -20.25
N SER A 1195 11.50 -36.22 -19.60
CA SER A 1195 10.57 -35.25 -19.03
C SER A 1195 10.24 -35.59 -17.57
N THR A 1196 9.89 -34.59 -16.77
CA THR A 1196 9.41 -34.79 -15.40
C THR A 1196 8.14 -35.62 -15.41
N GLN A 1197 8.16 -36.75 -14.71
CA GLN A 1197 6.98 -37.59 -14.54
C GLN A 1197 6.22 -37.17 -13.30
N HIS A 1198 4.90 -37.19 -13.37
CA HIS A 1198 4.06 -37.03 -12.21
C HIS A 1198 2.98 -38.10 -12.17
N PHE A 1199 2.65 -38.55 -10.97
CA PHE A 1199 1.58 -39.51 -10.75
C PHE A 1199 0.90 -39.23 -9.43
N LYS A 1200 -0.42 -39.43 -9.45
CA LYS A 1200 -1.28 -39.24 -8.30
C LYS A 1200 -1.50 -40.56 -7.59
N PHE A 1201 -1.60 -40.52 -6.26
CA PHE A 1201 -1.90 -41.70 -5.44
C PHE A 1201 -2.75 -41.32 -4.22
N GLY A 1202 -3.44 -42.34 -3.68
CA GLY A 1202 -4.52 -42.21 -2.72
C GLY A 1202 -5.66 -41.32 -3.22
N ASP A 1203 -6.42 -41.84 -4.19
CA ASP A 1203 -7.61 -41.20 -4.75
C ASP A 1203 -7.41 -39.74 -5.20
N ASN A 1204 -6.31 -39.49 -5.91
CA ASN A 1204 -5.90 -38.17 -6.40
C ASN A 1204 -5.56 -37.13 -5.32
N GLN A 1205 -5.42 -37.54 -4.06
CA GLN A 1205 -5.09 -36.63 -2.96
C GLN A 1205 -3.62 -36.22 -2.95
N TRP A 1206 -2.70 -37.15 -3.24
CA TRP A 1206 -1.25 -36.87 -3.25
C TRP A 1206 -0.68 -36.98 -4.65
N THR A 1207 0.35 -36.19 -4.95
CA THR A 1207 1.04 -36.20 -6.25
C THR A 1207 2.55 -36.26 -6.05
N ALA A 1208 3.20 -37.27 -6.63
CA ALA A 1208 4.64 -37.33 -6.75
C ALA A 1208 5.08 -36.67 -8.07
N TYR A 1209 6.15 -35.90 -8.01
CA TYR A 1209 6.85 -35.35 -9.17
C TYR A 1209 8.27 -35.92 -9.16
N VAL A 1210 8.69 -36.54 -10.26
CA VAL A 1210 10.00 -37.17 -10.41
C VAL A 1210 10.67 -36.61 -11.65
N GLN A 1211 11.77 -35.89 -11.45
CA GLN A 1211 12.56 -35.29 -12.53
C GLN A 1211 13.48 -36.34 -13.19
N PRO A 1212 13.93 -36.13 -14.45
CA PRO A 1212 14.83 -37.06 -15.14
C PRO A 1212 16.17 -37.30 -14.42
N ASN A 1213 16.63 -36.35 -13.60
CA ASN A 1213 17.84 -36.47 -12.78
C ASN A 1213 17.64 -37.35 -11.52
N GLY A 1214 16.42 -37.80 -11.26
CA GLY A 1214 16.06 -38.62 -10.11
C GLY A 1214 15.52 -37.84 -8.91
N ASP A 1215 15.51 -36.50 -8.94
CA ASP A 1215 14.93 -35.74 -7.83
C ASP A 1215 13.41 -35.93 -7.82
N CYS A 1216 12.89 -36.39 -6.68
CA CYS A 1216 11.46 -36.52 -6.45
C CYS A 1216 11.00 -35.68 -5.26
N PHE A 1217 9.80 -35.15 -5.39
CA PHE A 1217 9.06 -34.58 -4.28
C PHE A 1217 7.59 -35.01 -4.34
N VAL A 1218 7.00 -35.20 -3.16
CA VAL A 1218 5.60 -35.60 -2.98
C VAL A 1218 4.85 -34.44 -2.37
N ARG A 1219 3.71 -34.09 -2.95
CA ARG A 1219 2.78 -33.08 -2.43
C ARG A 1219 1.49 -33.73 -1.95
N ASN A 1220 0.98 -33.23 -0.82
CA ASN A 1220 -0.31 -33.66 -0.27
C ASN A 1220 -1.50 -32.91 -0.87
N GLU A 1221 -2.71 -33.18 -0.37
CA GLU A 1221 -3.97 -32.58 -0.82
C GLU A 1221 -4.03 -31.05 -0.64
N SER A 1222 -3.23 -30.52 0.29
CA SER A 1222 -3.04 -29.07 0.51
C SER A 1222 -1.92 -28.48 -0.36
N LYS A 1223 -1.43 -29.23 -1.36
CA LYS A 1223 -0.35 -28.86 -2.30
C LYS A 1223 1.01 -28.56 -1.65
N ARG A 1224 1.24 -28.97 -0.39
CA ARG A 1224 2.53 -28.82 0.31
C ARG A 1224 3.45 -30.01 0.02
N THR A 1225 4.74 -29.74 -0.17
CA THR A 1225 5.76 -30.80 -0.24
C THR A 1225 5.91 -31.47 1.13
N VAL A 1226 5.58 -32.76 1.20
CA VAL A 1226 5.61 -33.57 2.43
C VAL A 1226 6.78 -34.54 2.48
N PHE A 1227 7.43 -34.79 1.34
CA PHE A 1227 8.58 -35.67 1.21
C PHE A 1227 9.43 -35.27 0.00
N LYS A 1228 10.76 -35.30 0.12
CA LYS A 1228 11.70 -35.06 -0.98
C LYS A 1228 12.88 -36.01 -0.86
N ALA A 1229 13.22 -36.68 -1.95
CA ALA A 1229 14.34 -37.60 -2.02
C ALA A 1229 14.83 -37.71 -3.46
N ASN A 1230 16.00 -38.27 -3.68
CA ASN A 1230 16.46 -38.63 -5.02
C ASN A 1230 16.30 -40.14 -5.23
N VAL A 1231 15.47 -40.54 -6.21
CA VAL A 1231 15.15 -41.94 -6.49
C VAL A 1231 16.31 -42.74 -7.10
N HIS A 1232 17.35 -42.07 -7.60
CA HIS A 1232 18.58 -42.69 -8.09
C HIS A 1232 19.61 -42.92 -6.98
N THR A 1233 19.77 -41.97 -6.05
CA THR A 1233 20.79 -42.04 -4.99
C THR A 1233 20.26 -42.57 -3.66
N GLY A 1234 18.95 -42.54 -3.44
CA GLY A 1234 18.33 -42.88 -2.15
C GLY A 1234 18.45 -41.78 -1.10
N GLU A 1235 19.03 -40.63 -1.43
CA GLU A 1235 19.22 -39.53 -0.50
C GLU A 1235 17.89 -38.83 -0.21
N VAL A 1236 17.52 -38.74 1.07
CA VAL A 1236 16.31 -38.04 1.53
C VAL A 1236 16.68 -36.61 1.91
N GLN A 1237 16.14 -35.64 1.17
CA GLN A 1237 16.38 -34.21 1.35
C GLN A 1237 15.34 -33.56 2.28
N ILE A 1238 14.08 -34.01 2.20
CA ILE A 1238 13.00 -33.61 3.11
C ILE A 1238 12.34 -34.90 3.61
N PRO A 1239 12.50 -35.25 4.89
CA PRO A 1239 11.92 -36.48 5.42
C PRO A 1239 10.41 -36.32 5.62
N LEU A 1240 9.70 -37.45 5.59
CA LEU A 1240 8.25 -37.48 5.78
C LEU A 1240 7.91 -37.07 7.22
N THR A 1241 7.12 -36.00 7.40
CA THR A 1241 6.74 -35.53 8.76
C THR A 1241 5.82 -36.53 9.45
N GLU A 1242 5.71 -36.50 10.80
CA GLU A 1242 4.80 -37.42 11.52
C GLU A 1242 3.34 -37.28 11.08
N GLN A 1243 2.88 -36.04 10.85
CA GLN A 1243 1.52 -35.79 10.37
C GLN A 1243 1.31 -36.37 8.95
N ALA A 1244 2.29 -36.20 8.05
CA ALA A 1244 2.22 -36.76 6.71
C ALA A 1244 2.33 -38.29 6.73
N ALA A 1245 3.15 -38.85 7.61
CA ALA A 1245 3.24 -40.30 7.82
C ALA A 1245 1.92 -40.87 8.34
N ALA A 1246 1.27 -40.22 9.32
CA ALA A 1246 -0.04 -40.62 9.82
C ALA A 1246 -1.10 -40.60 8.71
N ARG A 1247 -1.12 -39.54 7.89
CA ARG A 1247 -2.06 -39.44 6.76
C ARG A 1247 -1.77 -40.49 5.69
N PHE A 1248 -0.51 -40.74 5.38
CA PHE A 1248 -0.12 -41.78 4.42
C PHE A 1248 -0.49 -43.18 4.93
N GLN A 1249 -0.38 -43.43 6.23
CA GLN A 1249 -0.86 -44.67 6.86
C GLN A 1249 -2.37 -44.83 6.75
N GLU A 1250 -3.15 -43.77 6.95
CA GLU A 1250 -4.62 -43.78 6.74
C GLU A 1250 -4.96 -44.15 5.29
N MET A 1251 -4.26 -43.57 4.31
CA MET A 1251 -4.46 -43.88 2.89
C MET A 1251 -4.17 -45.35 2.57
N ILE A 1252 -3.12 -45.93 3.17
CA ILE A 1252 -2.82 -47.37 3.03
C ILE A 1252 -3.96 -48.21 3.61
N VAL A 1253 -4.46 -47.88 4.81
CA VAL A 1253 -5.54 -48.62 5.49
C VAL A 1253 -6.88 -48.52 4.74
N GLU A 1254 -7.23 -47.34 4.21
CA GLU A 1254 -8.42 -47.14 3.38
C GLU A 1254 -8.36 -47.98 2.11
N ARG A 1255 -7.18 -48.06 1.47
CA ARG A 1255 -6.96 -48.88 0.28
C ARG A 1255 -7.06 -50.38 0.58
N GLU A 1256 -6.46 -50.85 1.67
CA GLU A 1256 -6.56 -52.26 2.10
C GLU A 1256 -8.00 -52.68 2.42
N LYS A 1257 -8.77 -51.77 3.03
CA LYS A 1257 -10.20 -51.99 3.30
C LYS A 1257 -11.02 -52.10 2.02
N THR A 1258 -10.71 -51.26 1.02
CA THR A 1258 -11.36 -51.27 -0.30
C THR A 1258 -11.03 -52.55 -1.09
N LEU A 1259 -9.79 -53.03 -1.00
CA LEU A 1259 -9.33 -54.30 -1.61
C LEU A 1259 -9.92 -55.54 -0.91
N SER A 1260 -10.11 -55.48 0.41
CA SER A 1260 -10.74 -56.57 1.19
C SER A 1260 -12.25 -56.69 0.92
N GLN A 1261 -12.93 -55.58 0.65
CA GLN A 1261 -14.34 -55.56 0.27
C GLN A 1261 -14.58 -56.10 -1.14
N SER A 1262 -13.64 -55.89 -2.07
CA SER A 1262 -13.74 -56.39 -3.45
C SER A 1262 -13.44 -57.90 -3.59
N ARG A 1263 -12.72 -58.51 -2.65
CA ARG A 1263 -12.46 -59.97 -2.63
C ARG A 1263 -13.62 -60.84 -2.11
N THR A 1264 -14.69 -60.27 -1.54
CA THR A 1264 -15.82 -61.05 -0.99
C THR A 1264 -16.90 -61.36 -2.04
N THR A 1265 -16.76 -60.86 -3.26
CA THR A 1265 -17.68 -61.09 -4.37
C THR A 1265 -16.90 -61.47 -5.63
N LEU A 1266 -16.69 -62.77 -5.86
CA LEU A 1266 -16.84 -63.49 -7.15
C LEU A 1266 -16.18 -64.88 -7.12
N ALA A 1267 -17.00 -65.91 -7.35
CA ALA A 1267 -16.63 -67.30 -7.70
C ALA A 1267 -16.44 -67.42 -9.25
N PRO A 1268 -15.88 -68.55 -9.78
CA PRO A 1268 -15.00 -68.54 -10.97
C PRO A 1268 -15.66 -68.89 -12.31
N ALA A 1269 -14.88 -68.71 -13.40
CA ALA A 1269 -15.03 -69.10 -14.83
C ALA A 1269 -15.66 -68.03 -15.77
N ILE A 1270 -15.20 -67.73 -17.00
CA ILE A 1270 -14.11 -68.18 -17.89
C ILE A 1270 -13.84 -67.03 -18.92
N GLU A 1271 -12.56 -66.83 -19.25
CA GLU A 1271 -11.94 -66.23 -20.45
C GLU A 1271 -12.51 -64.96 -21.13
N SER A 1272 -11.81 -63.82 -20.98
CA SER A 1272 -11.04 -63.23 -22.09
C SER A 1272 -10.20 -61.99 -21.70
N LYS A 1273 -8.89 -62.10 -22.01
CA LYS A 1273 -7.82 -61.08 -22.10
C LYS A 1273 -7.39 -60.34 -20.80
N PRO A 1274 -6.09 -60.31 -20.48
CA PRO A 1274 -5.59 -59.62 -19.30
C PRO A 1274 -5.63 -58.10 -19.52
N ARG A 1275 -6.52 -57.42 -18.79
CA ARG A 1275 -6.37 -56.02 -18.45
C ARG A 1275 -5.40 -55.92 -17.27
N GLU A 1276 -4.51 -54.94 -17.39
CA GLU A 1276 -3.50 -54.47 -16.46
C GLU A 1276 -3.90 -54.66 -14.98
N LEU A 1277 -3.12 -55.46 -14.25
CA LEU A 1277 -3.07 -55.48 -12.80
C LEU A 1277 -1.82 -54.69 -12.39
N GLU A 1278 -2.01 -53.58 -11.68
CA GLU A 1278 -1.98 -53.49 -10.22
C GLU A 1278 -0.56 -53.19 -9.71
N MET A 1279 -0.20 -51.91 -9.77
CA MET A 1279 0.67 -51.18 -8.83
C MET A 1279 0.70 -49.70 -9.25
N VAL A 1280 -0.44 -49.00 -9.16
CA VAL A 1280 -0.52 -47.52 -9.03
C VAL A 1280 -1.63 -47.20 -8.06
#